data_AF-A0AAU2ACF2-F1
#
_entry.id   AF-A0AAU2ACF2-F1
#
_cell.length_a   1.000
_cell.length_b   1.000
_cell.length_c   1.000
_cell.angle_alpha   90.00
_cell.angle_beta   90.00
_cell.angle_gamma   90.00
#
_symmetry.space_group_name_H-M   'P 1'
#
loop_
_entity.id
_entity.type
_entity.pdbx_description
1 polymer ?
#
loop_
_entity_poly.entity_id
_entity_poly.type
_entity_poly.pdbx_seq_one_letter_code
_entity_poly.pdbx_strand_id
1 'polypeptide(L)'
;MSDTTTTPTTEAEAPSADPPGQRPGRRLRLPGLGKGKGGGSQLFRNAYALMLNTGISAVLGLGFWLAAARYYSESAVGQSSAAIAAMKLLAGLTAVTLTGALARFIPVAGRATGRFIFRTYAGSSVIVALAAGVFLLTLNMWGPSYRFLHGPVPALGFVGAVVLWNLLTLQDGVLTGLRNALWVPVGNTVFSAVKLGLLVAFAAAIPTSGVFVSWVAAIAMSVLPLGWLVFRRLVPRHIKATEEHAKPPTLKEIGRFLAGDYTGSLFSLAVVYLVPVIVASQVSSADNAYFYITTTIGGTVNLLAINMGASLTVEGSHDPARLAANTRAALRRMARIMLPVAGVLFFGAPWILGVFGSGYADAATPLLRWFAVGAVLRVVMETYFAVLRAQSRTAGLAWMQGLLCSLVLGLTLLLLPRMGLTGAGVAEISSLTVIVAIAAPKLYRTVRAAPADAIPEGSAPDGDLADLTAGSRGRGQGWARSLDSDTLALGVHLDFDHQERRPDVRPGPGTPPTGTPAPRVDRRPTWALKQPEVVGLPVEEREPTEGSLLRPAVPAGADADLVRAAQASLVRELRTAQTAPDPSPPPPQTLRERLLPTRGGVVLGCLLIAALLLYWVPASRLGEADLDRMGGLGLISILPLPTLIGAGLLVLVFASLLWGNREHRTLLALTLLATVVSLHALPAVIEAEPRFATAWQHLGFLDYIDRTGTAVPDLDARWSWPGFFAGAAFVAKACGVNDLTEVIRWWPLAMQLLYLAPLFLLTRSLRASWRAKWTGVWIFVLSGWVGQDYFSPQGFTYLLYLVFAAILLVWFRAPRVLWGKTRPGEAEVEPTNRRQQAVLLAVLIALFAATVPAHQLTPFVMLGVLAVLVVIGKSELRGLPILFGVIVAVWVGFMAEPYWSGHFDELFGGMGGVGGNVSSSVSGRIEGGSSSHKLVLYTRVLLAGGVMTLACYGWWRRRDHKYRERSLLVLTFVPFLGFGMQSYGGEMALRVFMFALPGAALLAALALFPRTGVTAKERDRDRISLAPLAALMAGLILMGGFLVARWGNESFERTRPGEVAAMNYVYAHDDPTVRLLWLSNDLVDNVTPALPWGAKDMEKVQYVPTLAPADPVLVSGLVKALKDAGPNSYLMVNRSQVIYLQLDVGYSAAWEGRLLQNLDGRDELKKVFVNSDVTMYALRQQPEGKVAKPDPGPIGPQVTWTPWSVVGGLAAVALILLLTAREIVRVALRPSVRQLRWLQSSFWFSLPLLAVLLASLVQRFLTMK
;
A
#
# COMPACT_ATOMS: atom_id res chain seq x y z
N MET A 1 34.73 -61.34 -38.23
CA MET A 1 34.19 -62.20 -39.31
C MET A 1 32.81 -61.67 -39.64
N SER A 2 32.48 -61.18 -40.82
CA SER A 2 33.21 -60.90 -42.06
C SER A 2 32.29 -59.96 -42.85
N ASP A 3 32.86 -58.99 -43.54
CA ASP A 3 32.21 -58.15 -44.54
C ASP A 3 31.50 -58.95 -45.65
N THR A 4 30.41 -58.41 -46.21
CA THR A 4 30.27 -58.07 -47.66
C THR A 4 28.83 -57.57 -47.93
N THR A 5 28.60 -56.31 -48.35
CA THR A 5 28.39 -55.80 -49.75
C THR A 5 27.25 -56.55 -50.49
N THR A 6 26.20 -55.96 -51.07
CA THR A 6 26.12 -54.87 -52.07
C THR A 6 24.65 -54.46 -52.31
N THR A 7 24.44 -53.18 -52.65
CA THR A 7 23.29 -52.40 -53.22
C THR A 7 22.72 -52.90 -54.58
N PRO A 8 21.69 -52.27 -55.23
CA PRO A 8 20.56 -51.40 -54.80
C PRO A 8 19.19 -51.66 -55.55
N THR A 9 18.24 -50.72 -55.31
CA THR A 9 17.12 -50.20 -56.18
C THR A 9 15.69 -50.79 -56.13
N THR A 10 14.77 -49.94 -55.61
CA THR A 10 13.36 -49.63 -56.01
C THR A 10 12.36 -50.80 -56.09
N GLU A 11 11.27 -50.86 -55.32
CA GLU A 11 10.03 -50.08 -55.46
C GLU A 11 9.02 -50.41 -54.32
N ALA A 12 7.91 -49.68 -54.30
CA ALA A 12 6.94 -49.49 -53.23
C ALA A 12 6.23 -50.73 -52.66
N GLU A 13 5.96 -50.73 -51.34
CA GLU A 13 4.62 -50.90 -50.76
C GLU A 13 4.60 -50.64 -49.23
N ALA A 14 3.44 -50.23 -48.73
CA ALA A 14 3.17 -49.62 -47.42
C ALA A 14 3.42 -50.53 -46.20
N PRO A 15 3.65 -49.97 -44.99
CA PRO A 15 3.52 -50.73 -43.76
C PRO A 15 2.26 -50.39 -42.96
N SER A 16 1.67 -51.50 -42.53
CA SER A 16 0.60 -51.73 -41.58
C SER A 16 0.76 -51.06 -40.21
N ALA A 17 -0.40 -50.91 -39.56
CA ALA A 17 -0.64 -50.29 -38.26
C ALA A 17 -0.14 -51.10 -37.05
N ASP A 18 0.22 -50.36 -35.99
CA ASP A 18 0.48 -50.81 -34.62
C ASP A 18 -0.55 -50.21 -33.61
N PRO A 19 -0.76 -50.83 -32.43
CA PRO A 19 -1.99 -50.73 -31.62
C PRO A 19 -2.10 -49.49 -30.68
N PRO A 20 -3.28 -49.21 -30.09
CA PRO A 20 -3.58 -47.90 -29.49
C PRO A 20 -2.99 -47.73 -28.08
N GLY A 21 -2.02 -46.82 -27.97
CA GLY A 21 -1.43 -46.35 -26.71
C GLY A 21 -2.30 -45.34 -25.95
N GLN A 22 -2.36 -45.53 -24.63
CA GLN A 22 -3.14 -44.82 -23.62
C GLN A 22 -3.05 -43.29 -23.66
N ARG A 23 -4.20 -42.62 -23.49
CA ARG A 23 -4.33 -41.16 -23.37
C ARG A 23 -3.75 -40.67 -22.01
N PRO A 24 -2.76 -39.77 -21.98
CA PRO A 24 -2.33 -39.16 -20.72
C PRO A 24 -3.29 -38.03 -20.31
N GLY A 25 -3.65 -38.05 -19.03
CA GLY A 25 -4.57 -37.10 -18.39
C GLY A 25 -4.16 -35.63 -18.54
N ARG A 26 -5.16 -34.80 -18.88
CA ARG A 26 -5.11 -33.33 -18.97
C ARG A 26 -4.55 -32.70 -17.69
N ARG A 27 -3.26 -32.30 -17.70
CA ARG A 27 -2.68 -31.43 -16.66
C ARG A 27 -3.16 -29.99 -16.81
N LEU A 28 -3.55 -29.38 -15.67
CA LEU A 28 -3.98 -28.00 -15.53
C LEU A 28 -2.96 -27.00 -16.11
N ARG A 29 -3.36 -26.24 -17.14
CA ARG A 29 -2.73 -24.96 -17.49
C ARG A 29 -3.32 -23.83 -16.62
N LEU A 30 -2.42 -23.10 -15.95
CA LEU A 30 -2.71 -21.84 -15.24
C LEU A 30 -3.19 -20.76 -16.23
N PRO A 31 -4.22 -19.96 -15.88
CA PRO A 31 -4.71 -18.89 -16.74
C PRO A 31 -3.88 -17.61 -16.54
N GLY A 32 -3.06 -17.26 -17.52
CA GLY A 32 -2.28 -16.01 -17.50
C GLY A 32 -1.09 -15.98 -18.47
N LEU A 33 -1.18 -16.63 -19.62
CA LEU A 33 -0.20 -16.56 -20.71
C LEU A 33 -0.98 -16.65 -22.02
N GLY A 34 -1.72 -15.58 -22.34
CA GLY A 34 -2.29 -15.43 -23.67
C GLY A 34 -1.15 -15.22 -24.66
N LYS A 35 -1.04 -16.10 -25.66
CA LYS A 35 -0.42 -15.76 -26.95
C LYS A 35 -1.31 -14.68 -27.59
N GLY A 36 -1.15 -13.43 -27.16
CA GLY A 36 -1.62 -12.29 -27.92
C GLY A 36 -0.67 -12.08 -29.08
N LYS A 37 -1.19 -12.09 -30.31
CA LYS A 37 -0.46 -11.63 -31.50
C LYS A 37 -0.19 -10.13 -31.31
N GLY A 38 1.01 -9.80 -30.86
CA GLY A 38 1.51 -8.43 -30.68
C GLY A 38 2.97 -8.50 -30.20
N GLY A 39 3.91 -8.11 -31.07
CA GLY A 39 5.36 -8.36 -31.01
C GLY A 39 6.15 -7.62 -29.93
N GLY A 40 5.69 -7.59 -28.67
CA GLY A 40 6.59 -7.19 -27.58
C GLY A 40 7.61 -8.30 -27.31
N SER A 41 8.91 -8.06 -27.53
CA SER A 41 9.92 -9.11 -27.39
C SER A 41 9.95 -9.70 -25.96
N GLN A 42 9.86 -11.03 -25.87
CA GLN A 42 9.71 -11.79 -24.62
C GLN A 42 10.86 -11.52 -23.63
N LEU A 43 12.03 -11.19 -24.17
CA LEU A 43 13.20 -10.64 -23.48
C LEU A 43 12.82 -9.60 -22.41
N PHE A 44 12.12 -8.54 -22.79
CA PHE A 44 11.91 -7.41 -21.89
C PHE A 44 10.89 -7.70 -20.80
N ARG A 45 9.91 -8.54 -21.08
CA ARG A 45 8.91 -8.92 -20.07
C ARG A 45 9.57 -9.69 -18.92
N ASN A 46 10.50 -10.59 -19.24
CA ASN A 46 11.24 -11.35 -18.24
C ASN A 46 12.25 -10.48 -17.50
N ALA A 47 12.99 -9.61 -18.21
CA ALA A 47 13.92 -8.68 -17.61
C ALA A 47 13.23 -7.73 -16.60
N TYR A 48 12.11 -7.10 -16.96
CA TYR A 48 11.39 -6.21 -16.05
C TYR A 48 10.76 -6.94 -14.85
N ALA A 49 10.30 -8.18 -15.03
CA ALA A 49 9.78 -8.99 -13.93
C ALA A 49 10.88 -9.33 -12.90
N LEU A 50 12.08 -9.70 -13.38
CA LEU A 50 13.25 -9.95 -12.52
C LEU A 50 13.70 -8.67 -11.82
N MET A 51 13.77 -7.55 -12.54
CA MET A 51 14.10 -6.25 -11.98
C MET A 51 13.12 -5.80 -10.90
N LEU A 52 11.81 -6.00 -11.10
CA LEU A 52 10.79 -5.66 -10.11
C LEU A 52 10.96 -6.49 -8.83
N ASN A 53 11.18 -7.81 -8.97
CA ASN A 53 11.45 -8.68 -7.83
C ASN A 53 12.70 -8.24 -7.07
N THR A 54 13.78 -7.94 -7.79
CA THR A 54 15.00 -7.40 -7.19
C THR A 54 14.78 -6.06 -6.50
N GLY A 55 13.98 -5.17 -7.09
CA GLY A 55 13.62 -3.88 -6.47
C GLY A 55 12.90 -4.05 -5.14
N ILE A 56 11.98 -5.02 -5.03
CA ILE A 56 11.30 -5.32 -3.76
C ILE A 56 12.28 -5.82 -2.71
N SER A 57 13.15 -6.79 -3.05
CA SER A 57 14.18 -7.29 -2.13
C SER A 57 15.19 -6.22 -1.72
N ALA A 58 15.53 -5.32 -2.63
CA ALA A 58 16.42 -4.19 -2.39
C ALA A 58 15.85 -3.21 -1.38
N VAL A 59 14.57 -2.83 -1.52
CA VAL A 59 13.90 -1.92 -0.58
C VAL A 59 13.88 -2.51 0.83
N LEU A 60 13.54 -3.79 0.97
CA LEU A 60 13.56 -4.48 2.27
C LEU A 60 14.99 -4.58 2.83
N GLY A 61 15.98 -4.83 1.97
CA GLY A 61 17.40 -4.90 2.36
C GLY A 61 17.96 -3.55 2.82
N LEU A 62 17.67 -2.47 2.10
CA LEU A 62 18.05 -1.11 2.49
C LEU A 62 17.33 -0.67 3.77
N GLY A 63 16.04 -1.01 3.92
CA GLY A 63 15.29 -0.77 5.15
C GLY A 63 15.92 -1.45 6.37
N PHE A 64 16.41 -2.68 6.22
CA PHE A 64 17.17 -3.37 7.27
C PHE A 64 18.45 -2.63 7.66
N TRP A 65 19.25 -2.19 6.68
CA TRP A 65 20.49 -1.48 6.98
C TRP A 65 20.26 -0.08 7.53
N LEU A 66 19.17 0.57 7.14
CA LEU A 66 18.76 1.85 7.71
C LEU A 66 18.37 1.69 9.19
N ALA A 67 17.56 0.68 9.51
CA ALA A 67 17.25 0.34 10.89
C ALA A 67 18.52 -0.02 11.67
N ALA A 68 19.44 -0.80 11.07
CA ALA A 68 20.70 -1.15 11.73
C ALA A 68 21.54 0.09 12.06
N ALA A 69 21.68 1.03 11.12
CA ALA A 69 22.43 2.28 11.34
C ALA A 69 21.79 3.20 12.39
N ARG A 70 20.46 3.11 12.60
CA ARG A 70 19.75 3.93 13.59
C ARG A 70 19.72 3.33 14.99
N TYR A 71 19.64 2.00 15.09
CA TYR A 71 19.49 1.31 16.38
C TYR A 71 20.79 0.73 16.93
N TYR A 72 21.83 0.61 16.11
CA TYR A 72 23.13 0.05 16.51
C TYR A 72 24.25 1.06 16.25
N SER A 73 25.33 0.93 17.02
CA SER A 73 26.55 1.72 16.77
C SER A 73 27.19 1.33 15.43
N GLU A 74 27.88 2.27 14.81
CA GLU A 74 28.61 2.07 13.55
C GLU A 74 29.61 0.91 13.65
N SER A 75 30.27 0.76 14.80
CA SER A 75 31.19 -0.35 15.07
C SER A 75 30.49 -1.71 15.12
N ALA A 76 29.29 -1.81 15.73
CA ALA A 76 28.51 -3.03 15.78
C ALA A 76 27.97 -3.43 14.40
N VAL A 77 27.50 -2.44 13.62
CA VAL A 77 27.11 -2.63 12.21
C VAL A 77 28.32 -3.12 11.38
N GLY A 78 29.50 -2.54 11.63
CA GLY A 78 30.77 -2.91 11.03
C GLY A 78 31.21 -4.35 11.29
N GLN A 79 31.22 -4.76 12.55
CA GLN A 79 31.58 -6.13 12.95
C GLN A 79 30.58 -7.16 12.40
N SER A 80 29.29 -6.85 12.51
CA SER A 80 28.24 -7.73 12.02
C SER A 80 28.27 -7.88 10.49
N SER A 81 28.50 -6.79 9.75
CA SER A 81 28.63 -6.82 8.29
C SER A 81 29.88 -7.56 7.83
N ALA A 82 31.00 -7.44 8.55
CA ALA A 82 32.22 -8.24 8.32
C ALA A 82 31.96 -9.75 8.47
N ALA A 83 31.28 -10.16 9.54
CA ALA A 83 30.91 -11.56 9.74
C ALA A 83 29.91 -12.07 8.69
N ILE A 84 28.94 -11.25 8.27
CA ILE A 84 28.02 -11.59 7.17
C ILE A 84 28.80 -11.78 5.86
N ALA A 85 29.78 -10.91 5.56
CA ALA A 85 30.61 -11.05 4.37
C ALA A 85 31.43 -12.35 4.39
N ALA A 86 32.10 -12.65 5.51
CA ALA A 86 32.87 -13.88 5.69
C ALA A 86 31.98 -15.13 5.59
N MET A 87 30.80 -15.09 6.22
CA MET A 87 29.81 -16.17 6.14
C MET A 87 29.39 -16.45 4.68
N LYS A 88 29.08 -15.41 3.91
CA LYS A 88 28.70 -15.52 2.50
C LYS A 88 29.85 -16.05 1.63
N LEU A 89 31.09 -15.59 1.88
CA LEU A 89 32.28 -16.07 1.19
C LEU A 89 32.48 -17.57 1.40
N LEU A 90 32.51 -18.01 2.66
CA LEU A 90 32.79 -19.40 3.05
C LEU A 90 31.73 -20.35 2.52
N ALA A 91 30.45 -20.01 2.68
CA ALA A 91 29.36 -20.80 2.13
C ALA A 91 29.30 -20.80 0.59
N GLY A 92 29.79 -19.72 -0.03
CA GLY A 92 29.88 -19.59 -1.48
C GLY A 92 30.83 -20.60 -2.15
N LEU A 93 31.83 -21.13 -1.42
CA LEU A 93 32.80 -22.10 -1.94
C LEU A 93 32.14 -23.37 -2.50
N THR A 94 31.02 -23.77 -1.91
CA THR A 94 30.21 -24.92 -2.34
C THR A 94 28.96 -24.48 -3.08
N ALA A 95 28.33 -23.37 -2.69
CA ALA A 95 27.02 -22.98 -3.20
C ALA A 95 27.03 -22.67 -4.71
N VAL A 96 28.05 -21.98 -5.23
CA VAL A 96 27.99 -21.44 -6.60
C VAL A 96 27.92 -22.56 -7.66
N THR A 97 28.64 -23.66 -7.44
CA THR A 97 28.66 -24.78 -8.39
C THR A 97 27.61 -25.85 -8.10
N LEU A 98 27.33 -26.10 -6.81
CA LEU A 98 26.32 -27.08 -6.43
C LEU A 98 24.89 -26.60 -6.72
N THR A 99 24.62 -25.29 -6.67
CA THR A 99 23.28 -24.74 -7.01
C THR A 99 22.92 -25.04 -8.46
N GLY A 100 23.85 -24.79 -9.39
CA GLY A 100 23.67 -25.12 -10.80
C GLY A 100 23.56 -26.63 -11.04
N ALA A 101 24.38 -27.43 -10.34
CA ALA A 101 24.32 -28.88 -10.42
C ALA A 101 22.98 -29.44 -9.91
N LEU A 102 22.47 -28.95 -8.78
CA LEU A 102 21.16 -29.34 -8.23
C LEU A 102 20.03 -28.99 -9.20
N ALA A 103 20.03 -27.78 -9.76
CA ALA A 103 19.02 -27.37 -10.75
C ALA A 103 19.04 -28.26 -12.01
N ARG A 104 20.22 -28.72 -12.44
CA ARG A 104 20.39 -29.58 -13.63
C ARG A 104 20.06 -31.04 -13.38
N PHE A 105 20.52 -31.63 -12.27
CA PHE A 105 20.50 -33.08 -12.05
C PHE A 105 19.27 -33.57 -11.27
N ILE A 106 18.62 -32.73 -10.45
CA ILE A 106 17.37 -33.11 -9.75
C ILE A 106 16.24 -33.54 -10.72
N PRO A 107 16.00 -32.84 -11.85
CA PRO A 107 14.98 -33.27 -12.81
C PRO A 107 15.15 -34.71 -13.33
N VAL A 108 16.39 -35.22 -13.36
CA VAL A 108 16.74 -36.56 -13.90
C VAL A 108 17.11 -37.58 -12.82
N ALA A 109 17.16 -37.19 -11.54
CA ALA A 109 17.59 -38.07 -10.45
C ALA A 109 16.59 -39.17 -10.05
N GLY A 110 15.31 -39.07 -10.46
CA GLY A 110 14.29 -40.10 -10.22
C GLY A 110 14.17 -40.52 -8.75
N ARG A 111 14.18 -41.84 -8.48
CA ARG A 111 14.12 -42.41 -7.12
C ARG A 111 15.29 -41.99 -6.21
N ALA A 112 16.43 -41.62 -6.77
CA ALA A 112 17.61 -41.19 -6.00
C ALA A 112 17.53 -39.73 -5.51
N THR A 113 16.51 -38.96 -5.90
CA THR A 113 16.40 -37.51 -5.62
C THR A 113 16.60 -37.16 -4.14
N GLY A 114 15.91 -37.85 -3.23
CA GLY A 114 16.02 -37.55 -1.79
C GLY A 114 17.42 -37.80 -1.23
N ARG A 115 18.05 -38.92 -1.64
CA ARG A 115 19.42 -39.28 -1.23
C ARG A 115 20.46 -38.34 -1.84
N PHE A 116 20.25 -37.90 -3.08
CA PHE A 116 21.11 -36.94 -3.77
C PHE A 116 21.10 -35.57 -3.08
N ILE A 117 19.91 -35.05 -2.74
CA ILE A 117 19.77 -33.78 -2.02
C ILE A 117 20.44 -33.88 -0.64
N PHE A 118 20.14 -34.94 0.13
CA PHE A 118 20.72 -35.12 1.46
C PHE A 118 22.25 -35.24 1.43
N ARG A 119 22.81 -36.04 0.52
CA ARG A 119 24.28 -36.17 0.38
C ARG A 119 24.94 -34.85 -0.01
N THR A 120 24.29 -34.06 -0.87
CA THR A 120 24.80 -32.75 -1.26
C THR A 120 24.77 -31.77 -0.09
N TYR A 121 23.69 -31.77 0.71
CA TYR A 121 23.60 -30.94 1.92
C TYR A 121 24.64 -31.34 2.97
N ALA A 122 24.78 -32.63 3.26
CA ALA A 122 25.74 -33.12 4.24
C ALA A 122 27.19 -32.86 3.79
N GLY A 123 27.53 -33.23 2.55
CA GLY A 123 28.87 -33.06 2.00
C GLY A 123 29.30 -31.59 1.92
N SER A 124 28.42 -30.71 1.43
CA SER A 124 28.71 -29.27 1.41
C SER A 124 28.83 -28.67 2.82
N SER A 125 27.96 -29.08 3.76
CA SER A 125 28.02 -28.59 5.14
C SER A 125 29.33 -28.95 5.83
N VAL A 126 29.88 -30.15 5.60
CA VAL A 126 31.21 -30.54 6.12
C VAL A 126 32.31 -29.66 5.52
N ILE A 127 32.30 -29.45 4.21
CA ILE A 127 33.32 -28.62 3.53
C ILE A 127 33.30 -27.18 4.05
N VAL A 128 32.13 -26.55 4.15
CA VAL A 128 32.03 -25.15 4.62
C VAL A 128 32.29 -25.04 6.12
N ALA A 129 31.96 -26.06 6.92
CA ALA A 129 32.31 -26.10 8.34
C ALA A 129 33.83 -26.21 8.54
N LEU A 130 34.53 -27.03 7.75
CA LEU A 130 35.99 -27.10 7.76
C LEU A 130 36.61 -25.77 7.32
N ALA A 131 36.09 -25.15 6.25
CA ALA A 131 36.54 -23.83 5.79
C ALA A 131 36.31 -22.75 6.86
N ALA A 132 35.16 -22.76 7.54
CA ALA A 132 34.89 -21.88 8.68
C ALA A 132 35.84 -22.16 9.85
N GLY A 133 36.16 -23.42 10.13
CA GLY A 133 37.18 -23.79 11.12
C GLY A 133 38.55 -23.20 10.80
N VAL A 134 39.01 -23.29 9.56
CA VAL A 134 40.28 -22.68 9.11
C VAL A 134 40.24 -21.15 9.23
N PHE A 135 39.11 -20.52 8.86
CA PHE A 135 38.93 -19.08 9.05
C PHE A 135 38.99 -18.69 10.53
N LEU A 136 38.36 -19.46 11.40
CA LEU A 136 38.36 -19.23 12.85
C LEU A 136 39.76 -19.41 13.47
N LEU A 137 40.52 -20.41 13.03
CA LEU A 137 41.91 -20.62 13.45
C LEU A 137 42.86 -19.51 13.00
N THR A 138 42.51 -18.79 11.95
CA THR A 138 43.30 -17.67 11.40
C THR A 138 42.76 -16.29 11.79
N LEU A 139 41.79 -16.19 12.73
CA LEU A 139 41.13 -14.93 13.12
C LEU A 139 42.09 -13.78 13.42
N ASN A 140 43.22 -14.07 14.06
CA ASN A 140 44.24 -13.07 14.41
C ASN A 140 44.85 -12.37 13.18
N MET A 141 44.77 -12.99 12.00
CA MET A 141 45.26 -12.43 10.73
C MET A 141 44.22 -11.53 10.03
N TRP A 142 42.94 -11.58 10.43
CA TRP A 142 41.84 -10.91 9.72
C TRP A 142 41.41 -9.57 10.35
N GLY A 143 42.15 -9.05 11.32
CA GLY A 143 41.94 -7.71 11.87
C GLY A 143 40.82 -7.59 12.93
N PRO A 144 40.63 -6.38 13.50
CA PRO A 144 39.79 -6.18 14.70
C PRO A 144 38.30 -6.46 14.50
N SER A 145 37.78 -6.31 13.26
CA SER A 145 36.36 -6.47 12.94
C SER A 145 35.83 -7.88 13.18
N TYR A 146 36.70 -8.90 13.27
CA TYR A 146 36.34 -10.28 13.58
C TYR A 146 36.60 -10.69 15.04
N ARG A 147 37.11 -9.79 15.89
CA ARG A 147 37.50 -10.12 17.26
C ARG A 147 36.34 -10.64 18.09
N PHE A 148 35.10 -10.20 17.83
CA PHE A 148 33.91 -10.66 18.54
C PHE A 148 33.55 -12.14 18.29
N LEU A 149 34.20 -12.80 17.31
CA LEU A 149 34.08 -14.24 17.08
C LEU A 149 35.02 -15.08 17.96
N HIS A 150 35.86 -14.44 18.80
CA HIS A 150 36.70 -15.15 19.76
C HIS A 150 35.86 -15.86 20.84
N GLY A 151 36.31 -17.05 21.22
CA GLY A 151 35.67 -17.88 22.23
C GLY A 151 34.85 -19.02 21.64
N PRO A 152 34.61 -20.10 22.41
CA PRO A 152 34.00 -21.32 21.89
C PRO A 152 32.54 -21.12 21.44
N VAL A 153 31.77 -20.29 22.15
CA VAL A 153 30.34 -20.07 21.83
C VAL A 153 30.16 -19.24 20.55
N PRO A 154 30.80 -18.06 20.37
CA PRO A 154 30.72 -17.32 19.11
C PRO A 154 31.30 -18.09 17.92
N ALA A 155 32.37 -18.85 18.12
CA ALA A 155 32.96 -19.71 17.09
C ALA A 155 31.99 -20.79 16.61
N LEU A 156 31.37 -21.55 17.53
CA LEU A 156 30.35 -22.55 17.19
C LEU A 156 29.12 -21.91 16.53
N GLY A 157 28.69 -20.76 17.04
CA GLY A 157 27.61 -19.98 16.44
C GLY A 157 27.90 -19.55 15.00
N PHE A 158 29.13 -19.11 14.72
CA PHE A 158 29.57 -18.74 13.37
C PHE A 158 29.64 -19.94 12.42
N VAL A 159 30.17 -21.08 12.86
CA VAL A 159 30.15 -22.33 12.06
C VAL A 159 28.70 -22.71 11.72
N GLY A 160 27.81 -22.68 12.71
CA GLY A 160 26.38 -22.90 12.50
C GLY A 160 25.76 -21.93 11.50
N ALA A 161 26.11 -20.65 11.57
CA ALA A 161 25.66 -19.62 10.63
C ALA A 161 26.12 -19.90 9.18
N VAL A 162 27.38 -20.27 8.99
CA VAL A 162 27.95 -20.64 7.67
C VAL A 162 27.22 -21.84 7.10
N VAL A 163 26.99 -22.88 7.90
CA VAL A 163 26.23 -24.07 7.49
C VAL A 163 24.80 -23.72 7.12
N LEU A 164 24.11 -22.94 7.95
CA LEU A 164 22.72 -22.52 7.71
C LEU A 164 22.60 -21.69 6.42
N TRP A 165 23.52 -20.74 6.19
CA TRP A 165 23.53 -19.95 4.95
C TRP A 165 23.81 -20.83 3.72
N ASN A 166 24.77 -21.76 3.80
CA ASN A 166 25.01 -22.74 2.73
C ASN A 166 23.74 -23.56 2.43
N LEU A 167 23.04 -24.07 3.45
CA LEU A 167 21.79 -24.81 3.25
C LEU A 167 20.69 -23.95 2.61
N LEU A 168 20.52 -22.70 3.04
CA LEU A 168 19.54 -21.78 2.45
C LEU A 168 19.80 -21.56 0.96
N THR A 169 21.05 -21.31 0.58
CA THR A 169 21.41 -21.11 -0.83
C THR A 169 21.21 -22.37 -1.68
N LEU A 170 21.53 -23.55 -1.15
CA LEU A 170 21.30 -24.81 -1.87
C LEU A 170 19.81 -25.16 -1.99
N GLN A 171 18.97 -24.76 -1.03
CA GLN A 171 17.52 -24.94 -1.09
C GLN A 171 16.91 -24.24 -2.31
N ASP A 172 17.40 -23.06 -2.69
CA ASP A 172 16.95 -22.36 -3.89
C ASP A 172 17.24 -23.17 -5.16
N GLY A 173 18.44 -23.78 -5.24
CA GLY A 173 18.81 -24.73 -6.29
C GLY A 173 17.90 -25.97 -6.32
N VAL A 174 17.57 -26.52 -5.15
CA VAL A 174 16.67 -27.67 -5.01
C VAL A 174 15.25 -27.35 -5.46
N LEU A 175 14.67 -26.24 -5.00
CA LEU A 175 13.34 -25.81 -5.40
C LEU A 175 13.24 -25.55 -6.90
N THR A 176 14.29 -24.96 -7.47
CA THR A 176 14.42 -24.73 -8.91
C THR A 176 14.46 -26.07 -9.67
N GLY A 177 15.30 -27.01 -9.25
CA GLY A 177 15.39 -28.35 -9.83
C GLY A 177 14.09 -29.17 -9.70
N LEU A 178 13.34 -29.01 -8.60
CA LEU A 178 12.02 -29.62 -8.38
C LEU A 178 10.88 -28.90 -9.12
N ARG A 179 11.17 -27.92 -9.99
CA ARG A 179 10.20 -27.09 -10.73
C ARG A 179 9.19 -26.36 -9.82
N ASN A 180 9.62 -25.99 -8.61
CA ASN A 180 8.83 -25.27 -7.60
C ASN A 180 9.45 -23.91 -7.26
N ALA A 181 10.11 -23.25 -8.23
CA ALA A 181 10.80 -21.97 -8.08
C ALA A 181 9.92 -20.80 -7.56
N LEU A 182 8.59 -20.92 -7.55
CA LEU A 182 7.69 -19.95 -6.92
C LEU A 182 7.89 -19.83 -5.41
N TRP A 183 8.42 -20.86 -4.74
CA TRP A 183 8.73 -20.82 -3.32
C TRP A 183 10.00 -20.02 -2.99
N VAL A 184 10.89 -19.82 -3.96
CA VAL A 184 12.14 -19.04 -3.80
C VAL A 184 11.85 -17.57 -3.44
N PRO A 185 11.05 -16.80 -4.22
CA PRO A 185 10.74 -15.41 -3.86
C PRO A 185 9.90 -15.31 -2.58
N VAL A 186 9.05 -16.29 -2.28
CA VAL A 186 8.28 -16.34 -1.02
C VAL A 186 9.22 -16.51 0.18
N GLY A 187 10.13 -17.48 0.12
CA GLY A 187 11.13 -17.73 1.14
C GLY A 187 12.01 -16.51 1.38
N ASN A 188 12.53 -15.89 0.32
CA ASN A 188 13.38 -14.71 0.41
C ASN A 188 12.65 -13.48 0.98
N THR A 189 11.35 -13.32 0.66
CA THR A 189 10.52 -12.24 1.23
C THR A 189 10.27 -12.46 2.72
N VAL A 190 9.90 -13.69 3.11
CA VAL A 190 9.70 -14.05 4.53
C VAL A 190 10.99 -13.90 5.32
N PHE A 191 12.11 -14.40 4.79
CA PHE A 191 13.44 -14.22 5.37
C PHE A 191 13.75 -12.74 5.61
N SER A 192 13.54 -11.89 4.59
CA SER A 192 13.82 -10.44 4.69
C SER A 192 12.93 -9.75 5.72
N ALA A 193 11.64 -10.09 5.78
CA ALA A 193 10.69 -9.50 6.74
C ALA A 193 10.97 -9.95 8.18
N VAL A 194 11.20 -11.25 8.40
CA VAL A 194 11.53 -11.81 9.72
C VAL A 194 12.83 -11.20 10.24
N LYS A 195 13.86 -11.12 9.39
CA LYS A 195 15.14 -10.51 9.74
C LYS A 195 15.01 -9.06 10.17
N LEU A 196 14.18 -8.27 9.48
CA LEU A 196 13.91 -6.87 9.86
C LEU A 196 13.19 -6.77 11.21
N GLY A 197 12.17 -7.60 11.45
CA GLY A 197 11.47 -7.63 12.74
C GLY A 197 12.37 -8.05 13.90
N LEU A 198 13.20 -9.08 13.68
CA LEU A 198 14.16 -9.56 14.68
C LEU A 198 15.26 -8.54 14.97
N LEU A 199 15.72 -7.77 13.98
CA LEU A 199 16.69 -6.70 14.20
C LEU A 199 16.17 -5.67 15.20
N VAL A 200 14.93 -5.21 15.01
CA VAL A 200 14.30 -4.23 15.91
C VAL A 200 14.10 -4.84 17.29
N ALA A 201 13.66 -6.10 17.38
CA ALA A 201 13.50 -6.79 18.65
C ALA A 201 14.83 -6.98 19.41
N PHE A 202 15.94 -7.23 18.71
CA PHE A 202 17.25 -7.44 19.32
C PHE A 202 18.04 -6.14 19.56
N ALA A 203 17.54 -4.98 19.12
CA ALA A 203 18.22 -3.70 19.32
C ALA A 203 18.52 -3.42 20.80
N ALA A 204 17.54 -3.66 21.69
CA ALA A 204 17.70 -3.47 23.13
C ALA A 204 18.39 -4.64 23.84
N ALA A 205 18.18 -5.88 23.37
CA ALA A 205 18.61 -7.08 24.08
C ALA A 205 20.06 -7.52 23.74
N ILE A 206 20.53 -7.26 22.53
CA ILE A 206 21.84 -7.72 22.03
C ILE A 206 22.52 -6.60 21.21
N PRO A 207 22.97 -5.51 21.85
CA PRO A 207 23.39 -4.29 21.16
C PRO A 207 24.68 -4.39 20.34
N THR A 208 25.48 -5.46 20.49
CA THR A 208 26.75 -5.63 19.76
C THR A 208 26.63 -6.60 18.58
N SER A 209 25.98 -7.75 18.77
CA SER A 209 25.86 -8.81 17.76
C SER A 209 24.44 -8.97 17.19
N GLY A 210 23.47 -8.18 17.64
CA GLY A 210 22.06 -8.31 17.25
C GLY A 210 21.82 -8.20 15.74
N VAL A 211 22.61 -7.39 15.02
CA VAL A 211 22.56 -7.33 13.55
C VAL A 211 22.92 -8.69 12.93
N PHE A 212 24.01 -9.34 13.35
CA PHE A 212 24.39 -10.68 12.88
C PHE A 212 23.42 -11.76 13.36
N VAL A 213 23.02 -11.75 14.63
CA VAL A 213 22.12 -12.74 15.22
C VAL A 213 20.73 -12.70 14.55
N SER A 214 20.22 -11.52 14.20
CA SER A 214 18.96 -11.39 13.45
C SER A 214 19.01 -12.08 12.09
N TRP A 215 20.16 -12.01 11.39
CA TRP A 215 20.40 -12.76 10.16
C TRP A 215 20.36 -14.26 10.42
N VAL A 216 21.13 -14.76 11.39
CA VAL A 216 21.22 -16.20 11.68
C VAL A 216 19.87 -16.78 12.08
N ALA A 217 19.14 -16.10 12.97
CA ALA A 217 17.82 -16.51 13.41
C ALA A 217 16.80 -16.51 12.25
N ALA A 218 16.83 -15.50 11.37
CA ALA A 218 15.98 -15.47 10.19
C ALA A 218 16.32 -16.58 9.19
N ILE A 219 17.61 -16.93 9.02
CA ILE A 219 18.02 -18.08 8.19
C ILE A 219 17.45 -19.37 8.79
N ALA A 220 17.60 -19.61 10.10
CA ALA A 220 17.08 -20.80 10.75
C ALA A 220 15.56 -20.95 10.58
N MET A 221 14.82 -19.84 10.77
CA MET A 221 13.37 -19.76 10.55
C MET A 221 12.95 -20.04 9.10
N SER A 222 13.84 -19.85 8.12
CA SER A 222 13.59 -20.16 6.71
C SER A 222 14.00 -21.59 6.34
N VAL A 223 15.20 -22.01 6.74
CA VAL A 223 15.80 -23.29 6.35
C VAL A 223 15.02 -24.48 6.91
N LEU A 224 14.56 -24.42 8.17
CA LEU A 224 13.90 -25.56 8.81
C LEU A 224 12.52 -25.87 8.18
N PRO A 225 11.58 -24.91 8.01
CA PRO A 225 10.28 -25.20 7.40
C PRO A 225 10.41 -25.57 5.91
N LEU A 226 11.34 -24.92 5.19
CA LEU A 226 11.56 -25.20 3.77
C LEU A 226 12.20 -26.57 3.56
N GLY A 227 13.16 -26.95 4.41
CA GLY A 227 13.75 -28.28 4.44
C GLY A 227 12.69 -29.35 4.72
N TRP A 228 11.82 -29.12 5.71
CA TRP A 228 10.69 -30.00 6.00
C TRP A 228 9.75 -30.15 4.79
N LEU A 229 9.37 -29.05 4.13
CA LEU A 229 8.53 -29.06 2.93
C LEU A 229 9.18 -29.86 1.79
N VAL A 230 10.48 -29.66 1.56
CA VAL A 230 11.26 -30.35 0.53
C VAL A 230 11.23 -31.86 0.78
N PHE A 231 11.65 -32.33 1.95
CA PHE A 231 11.77 -33.76 2.23
C PHE A 231 10.43 -34.47 2.46
N ARG A 232 9.44 -33.85 3.12
CA ARG A 232 8.14 -34.50 3.37
C ARG A 232 7.19 -34.45 2.20
N ARG A 233 7.24 -33.42 1.35
CA ARG A 233 6.19 -33.18 0.34
C ARG A 233 6.70 -33.11 -1.07
N LEU A 234 7.75 -32.34 -1.35
CA LEU A 234 8.19 -32.09 -2.73
C LEU A 234 8.99 -33.25 -3.31
N VAL A 235 9.92 -33.82 -2.54
CA VAL A 235 10.72 -34.98 -2.96
C VAL A 235 9.85 -36.22 -3.22
N PRO A 236 8.93 -36.64 -2.31
CA PRO A 236 8.07 -37.79 -2.59
C PRO A 236 7.16 -37.60 -3.80
N ARG A 237 6.67 -36.38 -4.04
CA ARG A 237 5.87 -36.06 -5.22
C ARG A 237 6.68 -36.13 -6.51
N HIS A 238 7.92 -35.66 -6.48
CA HIS A 238 8.82 -35.72 -7.64
C HIS A 238 9.20 -37.16 -7.98
N ILE A 239 9.52 -37.98 -6.98
CA ILE A 239 9.82 -39.41 -7.16
C ILE A 239 8.66 -40.11 -7.87
N LYS A 240 7.42 -39.96 -7.35
CA LYS A 240 6.22 -40.53 -7.99
C LYS A 240 5.99 -40.06 -9.42
N ALA A 241 6.39 -38.83 -9.76
CA ALA A 241 6.18 -38.24 -11.07
C ALA A 241 7.27 -38.60 -12.11
N THR A 242 8.41 -39.14 -11.68
CA THR A 242 9.60 -39.40 -12.52
C THR A 242 10.04 -40.86 -12.52
N GLU A 243 9.32 -41.72 -11.80
CA GLU A 243 9.63 -43.13 -11.59
C GLU A 243 9.80 -43.94 -12.88
N GLU A 244 9.02 -43.64 -13.92
CA GLU A 244 9.00 -44.39 -15.18
C GLU A 244 10.03 -43.94 -16.23
N HIS A 245 10.64 -42.74 -16.09
CA HIS A 245 11.38 -42.09 -17.19
C HIS A 245 12.80 -41.61 -16.81
N ALA A 246 13.23 -41.72 -15.55
CA ALA A 246 14.46 -41.10 -15.06
C ALA A 246 15.61 -42.11 -14.86
N LYS A 247 16.75 -41.88 -15.53
CA LYS A 247 18.02 -42.56 -15.26
C LYS A 247 18.88 -41.68 -14.34
N PRO A 248 19.28 -42.14 -13.14
CA PRO A 248 20.08 -41.34 -12.22
C PRO A 248 21.45 -41.02 -12.85
N PRO A 249 21.92 -39.77 -12.75
CA PRO A 249 23.20 -39.35 -13.31
C PRO A 249 24.38 -40.04 -12.60
N THR A 250 25.43 -40.34 -13.35
CA THR A 250 26.66 -40.92 -12.79
C THR A 250 27.51 -39.86 -12.09
N LEU A 251 28.30 -40.27 -11.09
CA LEU A 251 29.23 -39.36 -10.39
C LEU A 251 30.25 -38.71 -11.35
N LYS A 252 30.61 -39.41 -12.45
CA LYS A 252 31.51 -38.91 -13.49
C LYS A 252 30.89 -37.76 -14.28
N GLU A 253 29.60 -37.83 -14.60
CA GLU A 253 28.87 -36.75 -15.29
C GLU A 253 28.68 -35.53 -14.39
N ILE A 254 28.38 -35.74 -13.11
CA ILE A 254 28.28 -34.67 -12.12
C ILE A 254 29.66 -33.99 -11.95
N GLY A 255 30.73 -34.78 -11.80
CA GLY A 255 32.10 -34.25 -11.66
C GLY A 255 32.58 -33.45 -12.87
N ARG A 256 32.32 -33.93 -14.10
CA ARG A 256 32.67 -33.21 -15.33
C ARG A 256 31.88 -31.91 -15.48
N PHE A 257 30.62 -31.89 -15.07
CA PHE A 257 29.80 -30.66 -15.07
C PHE A 257 30.33 -29.64 -14.05
N LEU A 258 30.65 -30.09 -12.84
CA LEU A 258 31.20 -29.22 -11.80
C LEU A 258 32.54 -28.61 -12.23
N ALA A 259 33.46 -29.40 -12.82
CA ALA A 259 34.78 -28.92 -13.23
C ALA A 259 34.74 -27.80 -14.30
N GLY A 260 33.75 -27.82 -15.20
CA GLY A 260 33.64 -26.84 -16.29
C GLY A 260 33.09 -25.46 -15.87
N ASP A 261 32.29 -25.41 -14.80
CA ASP A 261 31.63 -24.19 -14.31
C ASP A 261 32.34 -23.57 -13.08
N TYR A 262 33.27 -24.33 -12.48
CA TYR A 262 33.93 -23.99 -11.21
C TYR A 262 34.83 -22.75 -11.29
N THR A 263 35.68 -22.67 -12.31
CA THR A 263 36.75 -21.66 -12.35
C THR A 263 36.23 -20.22 -12.49
N GLY A 264 35.32 -19.95 -13.44
CA GLY A 264 34.73 -18.62 -13.61
C GLY A 264 33.86 -18.19 -12.43
N SER A 265 33.10 -19.14 -11.88
CA SER A 265 32.28 -18.97 -10.70
C SER A 265 33.09 -18.61 -9.44
N LEU A 266 34.27 -19.22 -9.24
CA LEU A 266 35.16 -18.88 -8.13
C LEU A 266 35.74 -17.47 -8.25
N PHE A 267 36.16 -17.05 -9.44
CA PHE A 267 36.63 -15.67 -9.65
C PHE A 267 35.51 -14.66 -9.37
N SER A 268 34.29 -14.95 -9.81
CA SER A 268 33.14 -14.10 -9.49
C SER A 268 32.83 -14.09 -7.99
N LEU A 269 32.94 -15.24 -7.31
CA LEU A 269 32.75 -15.34 -5.86
C LEU A 269 33.77 -14.49 -5.10
N ALA A 270 35.04 -14.57 -5.50
CA ALA A 270 36.12 -13.80 -4.89
C ALA A 270 35.88 -12.29 -5.04
N VAL A 271 35.56 -11.80 -6.23
CA VAL A 271 35.26 -10.37 -6.42
C VAL A 271 34.09 -9.91 -5.55
N VAL A 272 33.02 -10.70 -5.47
CA VAL A 272 31.78 -10.29 -4.77
C VAL A 272 31.92 -10.35 -3.24
N TYR A 273 32.57 -11.38 -2.69
CA TYR A 273 32.57 -11.61 -1.24
C TYR A 273 33.94 -11.54 -0.58
N LEU A 274 35.05 -11.72 -1.31
CA LEU A 274 36.39 -11.56 -0.71
C LEU A 274 36.77 -10.09 -0.55
N VAL A 275 36.36 -9.21 -1.47
CA VAL A 275 36.64 -7.76 -1.36
C VAL A 275 36.11 -7.17 -0.04
N PRO A 276 34.83 -7.37 0.36
CA PRO A 276 34.36 -6.88 1.66
C PRO A 276 35.10 -7.50 2.86
N VAL A 277 35.57 -8.74 2.76
CA VAL A 277 36.37 -9.40 3.82
C VAL A 277 37.76 -8.77 3.94
N ILE A 278 38.41 -8.47 2.80
CA ILE A 278 39.70 -7.76 2.76
C ILE A 278 39.56 -6.34 3.29
N VAL A 279 38.48 -5.63 2.92
CA VAL A 279 38.24 -4.29 3.44
C VAL A 279 38.05 -4.35 4.95
N ALA A 280 37.19 -5.25 5.44
CA ALA A 280 36.93 -5.42 6.88
C ALA A 280 38.18 -5.77 7.71
N SER A 281 39.20 -6.38 7.09
CA SER A 281 40.46 -6.73 7.77
C SER A 281 41.48 -5.60 7.82
N GLN A 282 41.38 -4.61 6.94
CA GLN A 282 42.34 -3.51 6.84
C GLN A 282 41.83 -2.18 7.41
N VAL A 283 40.51 -2.01 7.53
CA VAL A 283 39.90 -0.77 8.02
C VAL A 283 39.25 -0.96 9.41
N SER A 284 38.93 0.14 10.07
CA SER A 284 38.22 0.10 11.35
C SER A 284 36.81 -0.50 11.19
N SER A 285 36.21 -1.00 12.27
CA SER A 285 34.84 -1.54 12.17
C SER A 285 33.84 -0.47 11.72
N ALA A 286 33.98 0.79 12.15
CA ALA A 286 33.13 1.88 11.69
C ALA A 286 33.29 2.13 10.17
N ASP A 287 34.53 2.20 9.67
CA ASP A 287 34.79 2.37 8.24
C ASP A 287 34.26 1.20 7.40
N ASN A 288 34.30 -0.02 7.96
CA ASN A 288 33.71 -1.18 7.30
C ASN A 288 32.18 -1.06 7.23
N ALA A 289 31.52 -0.45 8.21
CA ALA A 289 30.08 -0.17 8.15
C ALA A 289 29.77 0.80 7.01
N TYR A 290 30.55 1.86 6.88
CA TYR A 290 30.43 2.86 5.81
C TYR A 290 30.63 2.21 4.43
N PHE A 291 31.67 1.39 4.29
CA PHE A 291 31.96 0.64 3.07
C PHE A 291 30.83 -0.33 2.72
N TYR A 292 30.35 -1.12 3.69
CA TYR A 292 29.38 -2.18 3.44
C TYR A 292 28.02 -1.63 3.03
N ILE A 293 27.52 -0.58 3.69
CA ILE A 293 26.25 0.08 3.31
C ILE A 293 26.38 0.67 1.90
N THR A 294 27.48 1.38 1.62
CA THR A 294 27.72 1.99 0.31
C THR A 294 27.80 0.96 -0.80
N THR A 295 28.51 -0.14 -0.56
CA THR A 295 28.61 -1.28 -1.49
C THR A 295 27.27 -2.00 -1.66
N THR A 296 26.43 -2.03 -0.62
CA THR A 296 25.07 -2.59 -0.71
C THR A 296 24.17 -1.75 -1.60
N ILE A 297 24.25 -0.42 -1.50
CA ILE A 297 23.54 0.52 -2.38
C ILE A 297 24.01 0.35 -3.84
N GLY A 298 25.33 0.39 -4.07
CA GLY A 298 25.90 0.20 -5.41
C GLY A 298 25.61 -1.18 -6.01
N GLY A 299 25.74 -2.23 -5.20
CA GLY A 299 25.46 -3.62 -5.59
C GLY A 299 24.00 -3.85 -5.97
N THR A 300 23.07 -3.19 -5.27
CA THR A 300 21.64 -3.21 -5.61
C THR A 300 21.39 -2.68 -7.02
N VAL A 301 22.04 -1.57 -7.37
CA VAL A 301 21.93 -0.97 -8.71
C VAL A 301 22.57 -1.87 -9.76
N ASN A 302 23.71 -2.49 -9.46
CA ASN A 302 24.37 -3.44 -10.36
C ASN A 302 23.49 -4.66 -10.70
N LEU A 303 22.57 -5.08 -9.83
CA LEU A 303 21.65 -6.19 -10.13
C LEU A 303 20.72 -5.89 -11.31
N LEU A 304 20.41 -4.62 -11.60
CA LEU A 304 19.63 -4.25 -12.80
C LEU A 304 20.35 -4.69 -14.08
N ALA A 305 21.66 -4.45 -14.17
CA ALA A 305 22.49 -4.85 -15.30
C ALA A 305 22.60 -6.39 -15.40
N ILE A 306 22.79 -7.07 -14.27
CA ILE A 306 22.87 -8.54 -14.21
C ILE A 306 21.56 -9.19 -14.67
N ASN A 307 20.41 -8.68 -14.21
CA ASN A 307 19.10 -9.18 -14.60
C ASN A 307 18.83 -9.00 -16.10
N MET A 308 19.24 -7.87 -16.69
CA MET A 308 19.17 -7.66 -18.14
C MET A 308 20.07 -8.67 -18.88
N GLY A 309 21.30 -8.87 -18.40
CA GLY A 309 22.24 -9.84 -18.97
C GLY A 309 21.72 -11.28 -18.92
N ALA A 310 21.11 -11.69 -17.80
CA ALA A 310 20.50 -13.00 -17.67
C ALA A 310 19.38 -13.22 -18.69
N SER A 311 18.50 -12.23 -18.85
CA SER A 311 17.42 -12.30 -19.84
C SER A 311 17.96 -12.33 -21.28
N LEU A 312 18.99 -11.53 -21.59
CA LEU A 312 19.63 -11.51 -22.91
C LEU A 312 20.32 -12.84 -23.21
N THR A 313 20.91 -13.48 -22.21
CA THR A 313 21.52 -14.81 -22.35
C THR A 313 20.49 -15.85 -22.75
N VAL A 314 19.33 -15.86 -22.07
CA VAL A 314 18.24 -16.81 -22.35
C VAL A 314 17.65 -16.58 -23.74
N GLU A 315 17.30 -15.36 -24.10
CA GLU A 315 16.71 -15.11 -25.42
C GLU A 315 17.73 -15.32 -26.54
N GLY A 316 18.97 -14.87 -26.32
CA GLY A 316 20.06 -14.99 -27.27
C GLY A 316 20.49 -16.42 -27.55
N SER A 317 20.29 -17.35 -26.60
CA SER A 317 20.54 -18.78 -26.83
C SER A 317 19.42 -19.47 -27.61
N HIS A 318 18.20 -18.93 -27.60
CA HIS A 318 17.06 -19.50 -28.34
C HIS A 318 16.95 -18.95 -29.76
N ASP A 319 17.28 -17.67 -29.97
CA ASP A 319 17.26 -17.02 -31.29
C ASP A 319 18.58 -16.27 -31.56
N PRO A 320 19.62 -16.99 -32.03
CA PRO A 320 20.92 -16.40 -32.33
C PRO A 320 20.86 -15.35 -33.45
N ALA A 321 19.91 -15.44 -34.38
CA ALA A 321 19.77 -14.51 -35.51
C ALA A 321 19.36 -13.10 -35.03
N ARG A 322 18.58 -13.02 -33.94
CA ARG A 322 18.18 -11.74 -33.33
C ARG A 322 19.15 -11.22 -32.28
N LEU A 323 20.28 -11.90 -32.01
CA LEU A 323 21.20 -11.54 -30.93
C LEU A 323 21.73 -10.10 -31.07
N ALA A 324 22.09 -9.66 -32.28
CA ALA A 324 22.58 -8.30 -32.52
C ALA A 324 21.50 -7.23 -32.24
N ALA A 325 20.27 -7.47 -32.68
CA ALA A 325 19.13 -6.58 -32.43
C ALA A 325 18.74 -6.53 -30.94
N ASN A 326 18.65 -7.68 -30.29
CA ASN A 326 18.36 -7.81 -28.86
C ASN A 326 19.43 -7.13 -28.00
N THR A 327 20.71 -7.27 -28.36
CA THR A 327 21.84 -6.61 -27.69
C THR A 327 21.74 -5.09 -27.82
N ARG A 328 21.43 -4.57 -29.03
CA ARG A 328 21.26 -3.12 -29.27
C ARG A 328 20.09 -2.54 -28.47
N ALA A 329 18.99 -3.28 -28.39
CA ALA A 329 17.80 -2.88 -27.65
C ALA A 329 18.04 -2.93 -26.12
N ALA A 330 18.75 -3.95 -25.63
CA ALA A 330 19.16 -4.05 -24.23
C ALA A 330 20.06 -2.88 -23.81
N LEU A 331 21.10 -2.55 -24.61
CA LEU A 331 21.99 -1.41 -24.34
C LEU A 331 21.24 -0.07 -24.29
N ARG A 332 20.39 0.21 -25.29
CA ARG A 332 19.61 1.47 -25.32
C ARG A 332 18.70 1.61 -24.11
N ARG A 333 18.01 0.54 -23.70
CA ARG A 333 17.11 0.56 -22.54
C ARG A 333 17.86 0.67 -21.23
N MET A 334 18.96 -0.06 -21.08
CA MET A 334 19.80 0.05 -19.89
C MET A 334 20.45 1.41 -19.78
N ALA A 335 20.86 2.06 -20.88
CA ALA A 335 21.35 3.43 -20.85
C ALA A 335 20.27 4.41 -20.34
N ARG A 336 19.02 4.28 -20.82
CA ARG A 336 17.89 5.12 -20.37
C ARG A 336 17.54 4.94 -18.89
N ILE A 337 17.83 3.78 -18.30
CA ILE A 337 17.57 3.50 -16.88
C ILE A 337 18.78 3.86 -16.02
N MET A 338 19.97 3.41 -16.42
CA MET A 338 21.17 3.48 -15.60
C MET A 338 21.79 4.88 -15.58
N LEU A 339 21.68 5.67 -16.66
CA LEU A 339 22.21 7.05 -16.66
C LEU A 339 21.48 7.95 -15.63
N PRO A 340 20.13 7.98 -15.57
CA PRO A 340 19.43 8.70 -14.51
C PRO A 340 19.76 8.16 -13.11
N VAL A 341 19.80 6.83 -12.93
CA VAL A 341 20.11 6.22 -11.63
C VAL A 341 21.52 6.59 -11.18
N ALA A 342 22.51 6.50 -12.07
CA ALA A 342 23.89 6.91 -11.78
C ALA A 342 23.97 8.42 -11.50
N GLY A 343 23.24 9.26 -12.23
CA GLY A 343 23.17 10.70 -11.94
C GLY A 343 22.61 10.98 -10.55
N VAL A 344 21.51 10.32 -10.17
CA VAL A 344 20.94 10.43 -8.82
C VAL A 344 21.91 9.92 -7.76
N LEU A 345 22.59 8.80 -7.97
CA LEU A 345 23.58 8.30 -7.01
C LEU A 345 24.79 9.22 -6.89
N PHE A 346 25.26 9.81 -7.99
CA PHE A 346 26.47 10.63 -8.02
C PHE A 346 26.25 12.00 -7.37
N PHE A 347 25.21 12.73 -7.82
CA PHE A 347 24.88 14.03 -7.25
C PHE A 347 24.20 13.87 -5.90
N GLY A 348 23.38 12.83 -5.73
CA GLY A 348 22.65 12.56 -4.51
C GLY A 348 23.43 11.88 -3.39
N ALA A 349 24.67 11.43 -3.65
CA ALA A 349 25.49 10.69 -2.69
C ALA A 349 25.48 11.25 -1.25
N PRO A 350 25.73 12.55 -1.00
CA PRO A 350 25.77 13.07 0.37
C PRO A 350 24.41 12.98 1.06
N TRP A 351 23.30 13.27 0.35
CA TRP A 351 21.96 13.19 0.93
C TRP A 351 21.51 11.74 1.14
N ILE A 352 21.81 10.85 0.19
CA ILE A 352 21.45 9.43 0.28
C ILE A 352 22.14 8.78 1.47
N LEU A 353 23.43 9.05 1.67
CA LEU A 353 24.20 8.51 2.79
C LEU A 353 23.85 9.21 4.11
N GLY A 354 23.52 10.50 4.09
CA GLY A 354 23.09 11.26 5.27
C GLY A 354 21.85 10.68 5.97
N VAL A 355 20.98 9.97 5.24
CA VAL A 355 19.84 9.24 5.83
C VAL A 355 20.29 8.18 6.85
N PHE A 356 21.46 7.57 6.63
CA PHE A 356 22.04 6.56 7.53
C PHE A 356 22.83 7.18 8.68
N GLY A 357 23.26 8.43 8.57
CA GLY A 357 24.01 9.19 9.59
C GLY A 357 25.04 10.12 8.96
N SER A 358 25.49 11.14 9.68
CA SER A 358 26.50 12.09 9.20
C SER A 358 27.84 11.40 8.90
N GLY A 359 28.28 10.47 9.76
CA GLY A 359 29.50 9.68 9.56
C GLY A 359 29.52 8.91 8.23
N TYR A 360 28.37 8.38 7.80
CA TYR A 360 28.22 7.72 6.49
C TYR A 360 28.40 8.70 5.32
N ALA A 361 27.82 9.91 5.42
CA ALA A 361 27.93 10.93 4.38
C ALA A 361 29.37 11.43 4.24
N ASP A 362 30.04 11.71 5.36
CA ASP A 362 31.38 12.27 5.37
C ASP A 362 32.43 11.29 4.83
N ALA A 363 32.37 10.03 5.28
CA ALA A 363 33.37 9.02 4.92
C ALA A 363 33.14 8.37 3.54
N ALA A 364 31.88 8.14 3.14
CA ALA A 364 31.57 7.26 2.00
C ALA A 364 31.01 7.96 0.75
N THR A 365 30.79 9.28 0.77
CA THR A 365 30.33 10.03 -0.41
C THR A 365 31.24 9.82 -1.65
N PRO A 366 32.57 9.91 -1.55
CA PRO A 366 33.44 9.67 -2.70
C PRO A 366 33.33 8.23 -3.23
N LEU A 367 33.19 7.25 -2.34
CA LEU A 367 33.02 5.85 -2.70
C LEU A 367 31.72 5.61 -3.49
N LEU A 368 30.60 6.18 -3.04
CA LEU A 368 29.32 6.04 -3.74
C LEU A 368 29.34 6.68 -5.13
N ARG A 369 30.04 7.80 -5.29
CA ARG A 369 30.26 8.44 -6.60
C ARG A 369 31.03 7.54 -7.56
N TRP A 370 32.06 6.85 -7.09
CA TRP A 370 32.76 5.85 -7.90
C TRP A 370 31.82 4.70 -8.29
N PHE A 371 31.03 4.16 -7.36
CA PHE A 371 30.05 3.11 -7.72
C PHE A 371 28.98 3.59 -8.70
N ALA A 372 28.58 4.86 -8.68
CA ALA A 372 27.67 5.43 -9.67
C ALA A 372 28.27 5.38 -11.09
N VAL A 373 29.54 5.77 -11.25
CA VAL A 373 30.27 5.63 -12.52
C VAL A 373 30.40 4.16 -12.92
N GLY A 374 30.73 3.31 -11.94
CA GLY A 374 30.81 1.86 -12.11
C GLY A 374 29.54 1.23 -12.64
N ALA A 375 28.38 1.67 -12.17
CA ALA A 375 27.09 1.12 -12.58
C ALA A 375 26.85 1.28 -14.09
N VAL A 376 27.30 2.39 -14.69
CA VAL A 376 27.22 2.62 -16.14
C VAL A 376 28.17 1.69 -16.90
N LEU A 377 29.41 1.54 -16.42
CA LEU A 377 30.39 0.62 -17.01
C LEU A 377 29.94 -0.84 -16.92
N ARG A 378 29.31 -1.21 -15.80
CA ARG A 378 28.76 -2.55 -15.53
C ARG A 378 27.76 -2.97 -16.59
N VAL A 379 26.93 -2.04 -17.10
CA VAL A 379 25.97 -2.34 -18.19
C VAL A 379 26.66 -2.88 -19.42
N VAL A 380 27.77 -2.27 -19.84
CA VAL A 380 28.53 -2.70 -21.03
C VAL A 380 29.14 -4.08 -20.79
N MET A 381 29.77 -4.27 -19.63
CA MET A 381 30.39 -5.53 -19.24
C MET A 381 29.38 -6.68 -19.19
N GLU A 382 28.27 -6.51 -18.45
CA GLU A 382 27.25 -7.56 -18.28
C GLU A 382 26.54 -7.91 -19.58
N THR A 383 26.32 -6.92 -20.45
CA THR A 383 25.75 -7.16 -21.78
C THR A 383 26.70 -8.01 -22.63
N TYR A 384 28.01 -7.71 -22.62
CA TYR A 384 28.98 -8.50 -23.35
C TYR A 384 29.15 -9.91 -22.76
N PHE A 385 29.13 -10.05 -21.44
CA PHE A 385 29.12 -11.36 -20.78
C PHE A 385 27.88 -12.17 -21.14
N ALA A 386 26.72 -11.53 -21.27
CA ALA A 386 25.51 -12.18 -21.75
C ALA A 386 25.62 -12.66 -23.19
N VAL A 387 26.25 -11.89 -24.08
CA VAL A 387 26.55 -12.30 -25.46
C VAL A 387 27.47 -13.52 -25.48
N LEU A 388 28.56 -13.51 -24.70
CA LEU A 388 29.48 -14.66 -24.60
C LEU A 388 28.77 -15.92 -24.08
N ARG A 389 27.88 -15.78 -23.09
CA ARG A 389 27.06 -16.89 -22.57
C ARG A 389 26.07 -17.40 -23.62
N ALA A 390 25.38 -16.51 -24.34
CA ALA A 390 24.47 -16.88 -25.42
C ALA A 390 25.17 -17.65 -26.56
N GLN A 391 26.42 -17.28 -26.86
CA GLN A 391 27.25 -17.93 -27.89
C GLN A 391 28.00 -19.18 -27.38
N SER A 392 27.76 -19.61 -26.13
CA SER A 392 28.47 -20.74 -25.49
C SER A 392 30.00 -20.59 -25.45
N ARG A 393 30.53 -19.36 -25.45
CA ARG A 393 31.98 -19.07 -25.39
C ARG A 393 32.48 -18.94 -23.93
N THR A 394 32.39 -20.03 -23.19
CA THR A 394 32.69 -20.06 -21.74
C THR A 394 34.14 -19.75 -21.38
N ALA A 395 35.12 -20.15 -22.20
CA ALA A 395 36.54 -19.88 -21.97
C ALA A 395 36.87 -18.38 -22.01
N GLY A 396 36.30 -17.64 -22.96
CA GLY A 396 36.49 -16.19 -23.06
C GLY A 396 35.87 -15.43 -21.88
N LEU A 397 34.73 -15.92 -21.37
CA LEU A 397 34.09 -15.38 -20.18
C LEU A 397 34.95 -15.63 -18.92
N ALA A 398 35.44 -16.85 -18.74
CA ALA A 398 36.28 -17.22 -17.61
C ALA A 398 37.58 -16.40 -17.57
N TRP A 399 38.21 -16.15 -18.73
CA TRP A 399 39.40 -15.29 -18.82
C TRP A 399 39.10 -13.84 -18.39
N MET A 400 37.99 -13.25 -18.86
CA MET A 400 37.62 -11.88 -18.47
C MET A 400 37.26 -11.76 -16.99
N GLN A 401 36.60 -12.78 -16.42
CA GLN A 401 36.31 -12.84 -14.98
C GLN A 401 37.58 -13.04 -14.15
N GLY A 402 38.53 -13.86 -14.62
CA GLY A 402 39.83 -14.04 -13.99
C GLY A 402 40.64 -12.74 -13.99
N LEU A 403 40.74 -12.06 -15.14
CA LEU A 403 41.41 -10.76 -15.26
C LEU A 403 40.76 -9.71 -14.33
N LEU A 404 39.43 -9.63 -14.32
CA LEU A 404 38.70 -8.73 -13.43
C LEU A 404 39.03 -9.04 -11.96
N CYS A 405 39.03 -10.32 -11.58
CA CYS A 405 39.36 -10.74 -10.22
C CYS A 405 40.77 -10.36 -9.81
N SER A 406 41.77 -10.63 -10.66
CA SER A 406 43.16 -10.27 -10.39
C SER A 406 43.35 -8.76 -10.25
N LEU A 407 42.72 -7.96 -11.12
CA LEU A 407 42.81 -6.50 -11.07
C LEU A 407 42.11 -5.93 -9.83
N VAL A 408 40.87 -6.34 -9.55
CA VAL A 408 40.10 -5.83 -8.40
C VAL A 408 40.80 -6.16 -7.09
N LEU A 409 41.20 -7.42 -6.88
CA LEU A 409 41.88 -7.82 -5.64
C LEU A 409 43.25 -7.15 -5.52
N GLY A 410 44.06 -7.17 -6.58
CA GLY A 410 45.39 -6.57 -6.57
C GLY A 410 45.37 -5.06 -6.33
N LEU A 411 44.48 -4.32 -7.01
CA LEU A 411 44.34 -2.89 -6.81
C LEU A 411 43.69 -2.55 -5.46
N THR A 412 42.76 -3.36 -4.95
CA THR A 412 42.19 -3.13 -3.62
C THR A 412 43.27 -3.23 -2.55
N LEU A 413 44.11 -4.29 -2.58
CA LEU A 413 45.24 -4.44 -1.66
C LEU A 413 46.26 -3.29 -1.75
N LEU A 414 46.42 -2.72 -2.94
CA LEU A 414 47.39 -1.65 -3.21
C LEU A 414 46.87 -0.25 -2.84
N LEU A 415 45.60 0.05 -3.12
CA LEU A 415 45.02 1.40 -3.01
C LEU A 415 44.28 1.63 -1.69
N LEU A 416 43.71 0.58 -1.09
CA LEU A 416 42.97 0.70 0.18
C LEU A 416 43.83 1.30 1.31
N PRO A 417 45.10 0.87 1.53
CA PRO A 417 45.95 1.48 2.56
C PRO A 417 46.35 2.94 2.29
N ARG A 418 46.27 3.40 1.03
CA ARG A 418 46.74 4.74 0.62
C ARG A 418 45.62 5.77 0.48
N MET A 419 44.43 5.33 0.08
CA MET A 419 43.29 6.22 -0.25
C MET A 419 42.06 5.96 0.62
N GLY A 420 42.18 5.09 1.64
CA GLY A 420 41.06 4.67 2.47
C GLY A 420 39.94 4.02 1.66
N LEU A 421 38.69 4.20 2.08
CA LEU A 421 37.51 3.61 1.43
C LEU A 421 37.39 3.95 -0.06
N THR A 422 37.80 5.17 -0.45
CA THR A 422 37.83 5.61 -1.85
C THR A 422 38.74 4.74 -2.70
N GLY A 423 39.85 4.23 -2.12
CA GLY A 423 40.77 3.31 -2.79
C GLY A 423 40.11 2.02 -3.27
N ALA A 424 39.17 1.46 -2.51
CA ALA A 424 38.40 0.30 -2.93
C ALA A 424 37.48 0.61 -4.13
N GLY A 425 36.83 1.79 -4.12
CA GLY A 425 36.04 2.26 -5.24
C GLY A 425 36.87 2.45 -6.50
N VAL A 426 38.00 3.16 -6.39
CA VAL A 426 38.93 3.36 -7.51
C VAL A 426 39.45 2.03 -8.06
N ALA A 427 39.81 1.09 -7.18
CA ALA A 427 40.26 -0.25 -7.58
C ALA A 427 39.19 -0.99 -8.41
N GLU A 428 37.94 -1.03 -7.94
CA GLU A 428 36.86 -1.70 -8.66
C GLU A 428 36.57 -1.02 -10.00
N ILE A 429 36.44 0.31 -10.02
CA ILE A 429 36.04 1.04 -11.24
C ILE A 429 37.16 1.07 -12.28
N SER A 430 38.42 1.21 -11.87
CA SER A 430 39.56 1.13 -12.79
C SER A 430 39.63 -0.26 -13.43
N SER A 431 39.42 -1.32 -12.64
CA SER A 431 39.35 -2.69 -13.15
C SER A 431 38.19 -2.88 -14.14
N LEU A 432 36.99 -2.38 -13.81
CA LEU A 432 35.85 -2.39 -14.73
C LEU A 432 36.16 -1.63 -16.02
N THR A 433 36.85 -0.50 -15.93
CA THR A 433 37.22 0.32 -17.10
C THR A 433 38.13 -0.45 -18.05
N VAL A 434 39.12 -1.17 -17.53
CA VAL A 434 40.00 -2.06 -18.34
C VAL A 434 39.19 -3.15 -19.03
N ILE A 435 38.29 -3.82 -18.30
CA ILE A 435 37.43 -4.87 -18.85
C ILE A 435 36.51 -4.30 -19.93
N VAL A 436 35.91 -3.13 -19.70
CA VAL A 436 35.04 -2.46 -20.67
C VAL A 436 35.83 -1.98 -21.90
N ALA A 437 37.07 -1.51 -21.75
CA ALA A 437 37.92 -1.15 -22.89
C ALA A 437 38.20 -2.34 -23.82
N ILE A 438 38.30 -3.56 -23.25
CA ILE A 438 38.43 -4.80 -24.01
C ILE A 438 37.08 -5.27 -24.59
N ALA A 439 36.00 -5.13 -23.81
CA ALA A 439 34.66 -5.62 -24.16
C ALA A 439 33.97 -4.75 -25.22
N ALA A 440 34.05 -3.42 -25.10
CA ALA A 440 33.28 -2.47 -25.89
C ALA A 440 33.54 -2.58 -27.41
N PRO A 441 34.79 -2.70 -27.91
CA PRO A 441 35.04 -2.90 -29.34
C PRO A 441 34.45 -4.21 -29.87
N LYS A 442 34.52 -5.29 -29.06
CA LYS A 442 33.98 -6.61 -29.42
C LYS A 442 32.45 -6.59 -29.41
N LEU A 443 31.85 -5.97 -28.40
CA LEU A 443 30.41 -5.75 -28.31
C LEU A 443 29.90 -4.89 -29.47
N TYR A 444 30.63 -3.84 -29.85
CA TYR A 444 30.31 -3.01 -31.00
C TYR A 444 30.28 -3.78 -32.31
N ARG A 445 31.25 -4.68 -32.53
CA ARG A 445 31.25 -5.60 -33.69
C ARG A 445 30.01 -6.51 -33.68
N THR A 446 29.64 -7.08 -32.53
CA THR A 446 28.43 -7.90 -32.40
C THR A 446 27.16 -7.10 -32.70
N VAL A 447 27.09 -5.85 -32.24
CA VAL A 447 25.94 -4.97 -32.49
C VAL A 447 25.86 -4.55 -33.97
N ARG A 448 27.00 -4.46 -34.67
CA ARG A 448 27.10 -4.10 -36.09
C ARG A 448 26.89 -5.26 -37.07
N ALA A 449 26.92 -6.51 -36.62
CA ALA A 449 26.66 -7.66 -37.49
C ALA A 449 25.29 -7.48 -38.18
N ALA A 450 25.29 -7.59 -39.51
CA ALA A 450 24.10 -7.37 -40.33
C ALA A 450 22.99 -8.36 -39.96
N PRO A 451 21.71 -7.95 -39.96
CA PRO A 451 20.61 -8.89 -39.80
C PRO A 451 20.65 -9.90 -40.96
N ALA A 452 20.75 -11.19 -40.64
CA ALA A 452 20.46 -12.22 -41.61
C ALA A 452 18.94 -12.16 -41.87
N ASP A 453 18.61 -11.85 -43.12
CA ASP A 453 17.28 -11.67 -43.70
C ASP A 453 16.48 -10.47 -43.20
N ALA A 454 16.33 -9.49 -44.09
CA ALA A 454 15.33 -8.44 -44.00
C ALA A 454 13.94 -9.10 -43.90
N ILE A 455 13.21 -8.76 -42.85
CA ILE A 455 11.83 -9.18 -42.65
C ILE A 455 11.01 -8.64 -43.85
N PRO A 456 10.18 -9.45 -44.52
CA PRO A 456 9.32 -8.97 -45.61
C PRO A 456 8.50 -7.76 -45.16
N GLU A 457 8.30 -6.78 -46.05
CA GLU A 457 7.63 -5.47 -45.81
C GLU A 457 6.19 -5.53 -45.26
N GLY A 458 5.69 -6.69 -44.82
CA GLY A 458 4.38 -6.90 -44.20
C GLY A 458 4.38 -7.16 -42.69
N SER A 459 5.52 -7.08 -41.98
CA SER A 459 5.51 -7.22 -40.51
C SER A 459 5.08 -5.92 -39.83
N ALA A 460 4.00 -5.97 -39.03
CA ALA A 460 3.47 -4.83 -38.29
C ALA A 460 4.57 -4.14 -37.44
N PRO A 461 4.60 -2.80 -37.37
CA PRO A 461 5.60 -2.08 -36.60
C PRO A 461 5.54 -2.51 -35.13
N ASP A 462 6.69 -2.85 -34.54
CA ASP A 462 6.82 -3.30 -33.15
C ASP A 462 6.65 -2.14 -32.15
N GLY A 463 5.60 -1.33 -32.28
CA GLY A 463 5.10 -0.39 -31.26
C GLY A 463 6.12 0.57 -30.64
N ASP A 464 7.26 0.83 -31.28
CA ASP A 464 8.33 1.66 -30.74
C ASP A 464 8.11 3.12 -31.14
N LEU A 465 8.01 4.00 -30.15
CA LEU A 465 7.86 5.45 -30.36
C LEU A 465 9.10 6.08 -31.04
N ALA A 466 10.22 5.35 -31.12
CA ALA A 466 11.44 5.81 -31.78
C ALA A 466 11.39 5.70 -33.32
N ASP A 467 10.60 4.77 -33.88
CA ASP A 467 10.51 4.57 -35.33
C ASP A 467 9.72 5.69 -36.04
N LEU A 468 9.03 6.54 -35.28
CA LEU A 468 8.34 7.73 -35.78
C LEU A 468 9.25 8.95 -35.98
N THR A 469 10.54 8.86 -35.62
CA THR A 469 11.46 10.02 -35.65
C THR A 469 12.61 9.91 -36.65
N ALA A 470 12.70 8.83 -37.41
CA ALA A 470 13.74 8.63 -38.42
C ALA A 470 13.15 8.37 -39.82
N GLY A 471 12.42 9.35 -40.37
CA GLY A 471 12.00 9.36 -41.77
C GLY A 471 12.91 10.26 -42.60
N SER A 472 13.71 9.68 -43.49
CA SER A 472 14.50 10.39 -44.49
C SER A 472 13.61 11.13 -45.49
N ARG A 473 14.07 12.31 -45.92
CA ARG A 473 13.46 13.14 -46.95
C ARG A 473 13.54 12.44 -48.32
N GLY A 474 12.39 12.26 -48.98
CA GLY A 474 12.31 11.83 -50.39
C GLY A 474 10.92 12.12 -50.96
N ARG A 475 10.87 12.92 -52.03
CA ARG A 475 9.68 13.46 -52.71
C ARG A 475 8.91 12.42 -53.51
N GLY A 476 7.60 12.68 -53.67
CA GLY A 476 6.88 12.44 -54.94
C GLY A 476 5.71 11.46 -54.87
N GLN A 477 4.49 11.99 -55.04
CA GLN A 477 3.31 11.35 -55.66
C GLN A 477 3.09 9.84 -55.36
N GLY A 478 2.17 9.43 -54.50
CA GLY A 478 0.73 9.62 -54.66
C GLY A 478 -0.01 9.07 -53.44
N TRP A 479 -0.60 9.97 -52.67
CA TRP A 479 -1.15 9.75 -51.32
C TRP A 479 -2.69 9.78 -51.36
N ALA A 480 -3.26 9.80 -52.57
CA ALA A 480 -4.69 9.89 -52.84
C ALA A 480 -5.33 8.56 -53.31
N ARG A 481 -4.63 7.42 -53.20
CA ARG A 481 -5.16 6.10 -53.61
C ARG A 481 -5.00 4.96 -52.59
N SER A 482 -4.36 5.17 -51.45
CA SER A 482 -4.16 4.10 -50.44
C SER A 482 -5.10 4.20 -49.22
N LEU A 483 -6.15 5.03 -49.29
CA LEU A 483 -7.11 5.20 -48.20
C LEU A 483 -8.40 4.39 -48.36
N ASP A 484 -8.55 3.59 -49.41
CA ASP A 484 -9.81 2.88 -49.69
C ASP A 484 -9.72 1.34 -49.82
N SER A 485 -8.55 0.71 -49.69
CA SER A 485 -8.41 -0.72 -50.07
C SER A 485 -8.10 -1.73 -48.96
N ASP A 486 -7.55 -1.37 -47.79
CA ASP A 486 -7.07 -2.38 -46.82
C ASP A 486 -7.88 -2.49 -45.52
N THR A 487 -9.16 -2.07 -45.54
CA THR A 487 -10.09 -2.28 -44.41
C THR A 487 -11.14 -3.37 -44.65
N LEU A 488 -10.97 -4.23 -45.65
CA LEU A 488 -11.96 -5.26 -46.04
C LEU A 488 -11.34 -6.65 -46.21
N ALA A 489 -10.68 -7.20 -45.18
CA ALA A 489 -10.30 -8.61 -45.18
C ALA A 489 -10.14 -9.22 -43.77
N LEU A 490 -11.15 -9.07 -42.91
CA LEU A 490 -11.42 -9.97 -41.78
C LEU A 490 -12.83 -9.66 -41.26
N GLY A 491 -13.81 -10.35 -41.83
CA GLY A 491 -15.22 -10.26 -41.46
C GLY A 491 -15.47 -10.72 -40.03
N VAL A 492 -15.25 -9.84 -39.06
CA VAL A 492 -16.01 -9.67 -37.81
C VAL A 492 -15.83 -8.21 -37.39
N HIS A 493 -16.82 -7.37 -37.67
CA HIS A 493 -16.88 -6.02 -37.12
C HIS A 493 -17.29 -6.12 -35.64
N LEU A 494 -16.32 -6.08 -34.72
CA LEU A 494 -16.58 -5.86 -33.30
C LEU A 494 -16.35 -4.38 -33.01
N ASP A 495 -17.45 -3.65 -32.98
CA ASP A 495 -17.52 -2.25 -32.62
C ASP A 495 -17.08 -2.06 -31.15
N PHE A 496 -15.94 -1.40 -30.95
CA PHE A 496 -15.36 -1.12 -29.63
C PHE A 496 -15.67 0.28 -29.11
N ASP A 497 -16.35 1.12 -29.89
CA ASP A 497 -16.71 2.45 -29.45
C ASP A 497 -18.23 2.56 -29.20
N HIS A 498 -18.56 2.50 -27.91
CA HIS A 498 -19.80 3.01 -27.32
C HIS A 498 -21.03 2.11 -27.13
N GLN A 499 -21.77 2.41 -26.05
CA GLN A 499 -22.73 1.56 -25.33
C GLN A 499 -24.06 1.24 -26.04
N GLU A 500 -24.36 1.80 -27.20
CA GLU A 500 -25.72 1.74 -27.77
C GLU A 500 -25.91 0.66 -28.86
N ARG A 501 -24.86 -0.08 -29.23
CA ARG A 501 -24.95 -1.14 -30.25
C ARG A 501 -24.10 -2.34 -29.86
N ARG A 502 -24.61 -3.21 -28.99
CA ARG A 502 -24.07 -4.58 -28.81
C ARG A 502 -25.20 -5.60 -28.75
N PRO A 503 -24.99 -6.83 -29.23
CA PRO A 503 -26.03 -7.85 -29.31
C PRO A 503 -26.55 -8.16 -27.91
N ASP A 504 -27.87 -8.26 -27.76
CA ASP A 504 -28.55 -8.66 -26.52
C ASP A 504 -28.06 -10.05 -26.08
N VAL A 505 -27.08 -10.08 -25.18
CA VAL A 505 -26.78 -11.29 -24.41
C VAL A 505 -27.77 -11.31 -23.25
N ARG A 506 -28.86 -12.06 -23.45
CA ARG A 506 -29.84 -12.33 -22.40
C ARG A 506 -29.12 -12.80 -21.12
N PRO A 507 -29.53 -12.36 -19.92
CA PRO A 507 -28.98 -12.88 -18.68
C PRO A 507 -29.19 -14.40 -18.61
N GLY A 508 -28.18 -15.14 -18.15
CA GLY A 508 -28.33 -16.56 -17.84
C GLY A 508 -29.43 -16.78 -16.77
N PRO A 509 -29.93 -18.02 -16.62
CA PRO A 509 -31.08 -18.30 -15.76
C PRO A 509 -30.82 -17.85 -14.31
N GLY A 510 -31.68 -16.98 -13.77
CA GLY A 510 -31.70 -16.61 -12.35
C GLY A 510 -31.22 -15.22 -11.95
N THR A 511 -31.00 -14.29 -12.88
CA THR A 511 -30.83 -12.85 -12.59
C THR A 511 -32.10 -12.07 -12.91
N PRO A 512 -32.75 -11.39 -11.95
CA PRO A 512 -33.88 -10.52 -12.27
C PRO A 512 -33.40 -9.32 -13.12
N PRO A 513 -34.19 -8.86 -14.11
CA PRO A 513 -33.82 -7.72 -14.93
C PRO A 513 -33.90 -6.44 -14.10
N THR A 514 -32.75 -5.86 -13.75
CA THR A 514 -32.66 -4.47 -13.26
C THR A 514 -32.31 -3.57 -14.43
N GLY A 515 -33.24 -2.71 -14.85
CA GLY A 515 -32.94 -1.56 -15.70
C GLY A 515 -33.47 -1.57 -17.13
N THR A 516 -34.59 -2.22 -17.44
CA THR A 516 -35.37 -1.80 -18.63
C THR A 516 -35.93 -0.40 -18.37
N PRO A 517 -35.67 0.60 -19.23
CA PRO A 517 -36.41 1.85 -19.20
C PRO A 517 -37.89 1.51 -19.40
N ALA A 518 -38.78 2.04 -18.57
CA ALA A 518 -40.20 1.99 -18.85
C ALA A 518 -40.42 2.62 -20.24
N PRO A 519 -41.14 1.97 -21.17
CA PRO A 519 -41.48 2.60 -22.43
C PRO A 519 -42.28 3.86 -22.11
N ARG A 520 -41.88 4.99 -22.72
CA ARG A 520 -42.67 6.22 -22.69
C ARG A 520 -44.10 5.87 -23.11
N VAL A 521 -45.07 6.35 -22.33
CA VAL A 521 -46.48 6.32 -22.71
C VAL A 521 -46.63 7.20 -23.94
N ASP A 522 -46.54 6.60 -25.12
CA ASP A 522 -46.87 7.27 -26.37
C ASP A 522 -48.38 7.55 -26.38
N ARG A 523 -48.72 8.84 -26.32
CA ARG A 523 -50.02 9.35 -26.77
C ARG A 523 -50.26 8.85 -28.20
N ARG A 524 -51.14 7.87 -28.37
CA ARG A 524 -51.72 7.56 -29.68
C ARG A 524 -53.05 8.31 -29.83
N PRO A 525 -53.32 8.97 -30.97
CA PRO A 525 -54.59 9.66 -31.22
C PRO A 525 -55.78 8.68 -31.35
N THR A 526 -56.97 9.19 -31.03
CA THR A 526 -58.24 8.49 -30.78
C THR A 526 -58.93 7.80 -31.98
N TRP A 527 -58.31 7.72 -33.16
CA TRP A 527 -58.96 7.14 -34.34
C TRP A 527 -58.67 5.66 -34.58
N ALA A 528 -57.77 5.03 -33.81
CA ALA A 528 -57.34 3.64 -34.01
C ALA A 528 -58.08 2.59 -33.14
N LEU A 529 -59.21 2.94 -32.52
CA LEU A 529 -60.07 2.00 -31.78
C LEU A 529 -61.33 1.68 -32.59
N LYS A 530 -61.19 0.85 -33.62
CA LYS A 530 -62.29 0.06 -34.18
C LYS A 530 -61.77 -1.33 -34.56
N GLN A 531 -62.10 -2.33 -33.76
CA GLN A 531 -62.10 -3.73 -34.19
C GLN A 531 -63.56 -4.14 -34.46
N PRO A 532 -63.86 -4.72 -35.64
CA PRO A 532 -65.14 -5.36 -35.90
C PRO A 532 -65.15 -6.83 -35.45
N GLU A 533 -66.37 -7.36 -35.42
CA GLU A 533 -66.83 -8.62 -34.85
C GLU A 533 -66.22 -9.92 -35.40
N VAL A 534 -66.43 -10.97 -34.60
CA VAL A 534 -66.10 -12.39 -34.75
C VAL A 534 -66.88 -13.04 -35.89
N VAL A 535 -66.20 -13.81 -36.77
CA VAL A 535 -66.75 -14.99 -37.45
C VAL A 535 -65.63 -16.03 -37.62
N GLY A 536 -65.88 -17.27 -37.21
CA GLY A 536 -64.91 -18.38 -37.21
C GLY A 536 -64.97 -19.28 -38.44
N LEU A 537 -64.16 -20.37 -38.39
CA LEU A 537 -64.23 -21.70 -39.06
C LEU A 537 -62.83 -22.25 -39.43
N PRO A 538 -62.65 -23.59 -39.59
CA PRO A 538 -61.70 -24.36 -38.78
C PRO A 538 -60.45 -24.84 -39.54
N VAL A 539 -59.46 -25.30 -38.77
CA VAL A 539 -58.19 -25.88 -39.24
C VAL A 539 -58.33 -27.40 -39.33
N GLU A 540 -58.00 -27.96 -40.50
CA GLU A 540 -57.70 -29.38 -40.69
C GLU A 540 -56.33 -29.54 -41.36
N GLU A 541 -55.64 -30.61 -40.97
CA GLU A 541 -54.21 -30.90 -41.13
C GLU A 541 -53.74 -31.14 -42.58
N ARG A 542 -52.49 -30.78 -42.89
CA ARG A 542 -51.68 -31.55 -43.84
C ARG A 542 -50.17 -31.39 -43.63
N GLU A 543 -49.49 -32.52 -43.76
CA GLU A 543 -48.07 -32.82 -43.48
C GLU A 543 -47.04 -32.02 -44.30
N PRO A 544 -45.78 -31.92 -43.80
CA PRO A 544 -44.69 -31.24 -44.50
C PRO A 544 -43.88 -32.20 -45.39
N THR A 545 -43.75 -31.85 -46.68
CA THR A 545 -42.77 -32.44 -47.60
C THR A 545 -41.45 -31.66 -47.58
N GLU A 546 -40.36 -32.38 -47.82
CA GLU A 546 -38.95 -32.02 -47.67
C GLU A 546 -38.46 -30.84 -48.52
N GLY A 547 -37.45 -30.13 -48.01
CA GLY A 547 -36.69 -29.14 -48.80
C GLY A 547 -35.52 -28.48 -48.07
N SER A 548 -34.35 -29.14 -48.13
CA SER A 548 -32.98 -28.58 -48.06
C SER A 548 -32.50 -27.88 -46.77
N LEU A 549 -31.72 -28.62 -45.97
CA LEU A 549 -30.69 -28.05 -45.11
C LEU A 549 -29.35 -28.78 -45.34
N LEU A 550 -28.35 -28.00 -45.74
CA LEU A 550 -26.95 -28.38 -45.94
C LEU A 550 -26.38 -29.08 -44.70
N ARG A 551 -25.97 -30.35 -44.85
CA ARG A 551 -25.22 -31.13 -43.85
C ARG A 551 -23.72 -30.82 -43.94
N PRO A 552 -22.97 -30.74 -42.82
CA PRO A 552 -21.51 -30.85 -42.85
C PRO A 552 -21.11 -32.32 -43.03
N ALA A 553 -20.14 -32.57 -43.91
CA ALA A 553 -19.57 -33.90 -44.15
C ALA A 553 -18.86 -34.44 -42.89
N VAL A 554 -19.22 -35.66 -42.49
CA VAL A 554 -18.57 -36.45 -41.43
C VAL A 554 -17.68 -37.51 -42.11
N PRO A 555 -16.44 -37.77 -41.64
CA PRO A 555 -15.61 -38.83 -42.21
C PRO A 555 -16.26 -40.20 -41.96
N ALA A 556 -16.31 -41.03 -43.00
CA ALA A 556 -16.84 -42.39 -42.92
C ALA A 556 -15.97 -43.27 -42.00
N GLY A 557 -16.58 -43.84 -40.96
CA GLY A 557 -15.91 -44.80 -40.06
C GLY A 557 -16.22 -44.66 -38.57
N ALA A 558 -17.44 -44.30 -38.18
CA ALA A 558 -17.86 -44.34 -36.77
C ALA A 558 -19.24 -45.00 -36.64
N ASP A 559 -19.34 -46.01 -35.78
CA ASP A 559 -20.52 -46.84 -35.53
C ASP A 559 -21.80 -46.03 -35.38
N ALA A 560 -22.78 -46.33 -36.24
CA ALA A 560 -24.08 -45.68 -36.28
C ALA A 560 -24.90 -45.85 -34.98
N ASP A 561 -24.56 -46.85 -34.16
CA ASP A 561 -25.24 -47.13 -32.89
C ASP A 561 -24.77 -46.24 -31.74
N LEU A 562 -23.50 -45.78 -31.78
CA LEU A 562 -22.95 -44.90 -30.75
C LEU A 562 -23.48 -43.46 -30.89
N VAL A 563 -23.74 -43.04 -32.13
CA VAL A 563 -24.37 -41.74 -32.43
C VAL A 563 -25.86 -41.76 -32.04
N ARG A 564 -26.56 -42.88 -32.27
CA ARG A 564 -27.96 -43.06 -31.87
C ARG A 564 -28.13 -43.08 -30.34
N ALA A 565 -27.24 -43.74 -29.61
CA ALA A 565 -27.27 -43.75 -28.15
C ALA A 565 -26.98 -42.37 -27.54
N ALA A 566 -26.04 -41.60 -28.12
CA ALA A 566 -25.73 -40.25 -27.69
C ALA A 566 -26.87 -39.26 -27.98
N GLN A 567 -27.55 -39.38 -29.13
CA GLN A 567 -28.73 -38.57 -29.45
C GLN A 567 -29.94 -38.94 -28.59
N ALA A 568 -30.16 -40.22 -28.31
CA ALA A 568 -31.23 -40.66 -27.41
C ALA A 568 -31.02 -40.17 -25.97
N SER A 569 -29.77 -40.16 -25.49
CA SER A 569 -29.39 -39.57 -24.20
C SER A 569 -29.65 -38.06 -24.15
N LEU A 570 -29.25 -37.33 -25.19
CA LEU A 570 -29.42 -35.87 -25.27
C LEU A 570 -30.90 -35.46 -25.37
N VAL A 571 -31.72 -36.23 -26.12
CA VAL A 571 -33.16 -36.02 -26.21
C VAL A 571 -33.87 -36.37 -24.89
N ARG A 572 -33.35 -37.33 -24.12
CA ARG A 572 -33.88 -37.67 -22.79
C ARG A 572 -33.51 -36.62 -21.74
N GLU A 573 -32.31 -36.05 -21.78
CA GLU A 573 -31.92 -34.89 -20.94
C GLU A 573 -32.68 -33.61 -21.30
N LEU A 574 -32.95 -33.37 -22.59
CA LEU A 574 -33.75 -32.23 -23.04
C LEU A 574 -35.23 -32.35 -22.65
N ARG A 575 -35.79 -33.56 -22.66
CA ARG A 575 -37.17 -33.82 -22.21
C ARG A 575 -37.32 -33.74 -20.68
N THR A 576 -36.35 -34.19 -19.89
CA THR A 576 -36.40 -34.06 -18.42
C THR A 576 -36.15 -32.63 -17.93
N ALA A 577 -35.47 -31.79 -18.72
CA ALA A 577 -35.28 -30.37 -18.40
C ALA A 577 -36.52 -29.49 -18.67
N GLN A 578 -37.52 -29.97 -19.43
CA GLN A 578 -38.71 -29.20 -19.81
C GLN A 578 -40.00 -29.53 -19.03
N THR A 579 -39.98 -30.52 -18.12
CA THR A 579 -41.18 -30.96 -17.38
C THR A 579 -41.14 -30.66 -15.88
N ALA A 580 -40.50 -29.57 -15.45
CA ALA A 580 -40.82 -28.95 -14.17
C ALA A 580 -41.68 -27.71 -14.48
N PRO A 581 -42.95 -27.64 -14.02
CA PRO A 581 -43.73 -26.42 -14.20
C PRO A 581 -42.99 -25.27 -13.53
N ASP A 582 -42.67 -24.25 -14.32
CA ASP A 582 -42.15 -22.99 -13.81
C ASP A 582 -43.17 -22.48 -12.77
N PRO A 583 -42.81 -22.29 -11.49
CA PRO A 583 -43.79 -21.82 -10.51
C PRO A 583 -44.30 -20.48 -11.02
N SER A 584 -45.60 -20.41 -11.28
CA SER A 584 -46.28 -19.18 -11.65
C SER A 584 -45.82 -18.07 -10.71
N PRO A 585 -45.41 -16.89 -11.23
CA PRO A 585 -45.01 -15.79 -10.36
C PRO A 585 -46.15 -15.55 -9.38
N PRO A 586 -45.89 -15.51 -8.05
CA PRO A 586 -46.95 -15.30 -7.09
C PRO A 586 -47.68 -14.01 -7.44
N PRO A 587 -49.02 -13.97 -7.28
CA PRO A 587 -49.79 -12.78 -7.61
C PRO A 587 -49.16 -11.55 -6.94
N PRO A 588 -49.15 -10.38 -7.61
CA PRO A 588 -48.53 -9.18 -7.06
C PRO A 588 -49.20 -8.85 -5.71
N GLN A 589 -48.46 -9.11 -4.63
CA GLN A 589 -48.90 -8.81 -3.27
C GLN A 589 -49.34 -7.36 -3.18
N THR A 590 -50.52 -7.15 -2.61
CA THR A 590 -51.08 -5.81 -2.43
C THR A 590 -50.16 -4.98 -1.54
N LEU A 591 -50.17 -3.64 -1.70
CA LEU A 591 -49.36 -2.73 -0.86
C LEU A 591 -49.61 -2.96 0.64
N ARG A 592 -50.84 -3.35 1.03
CA ARG A 592 -51.22 -3.75 2.38
C ARG A 592 -50.50 -5.01 2.89
N GLU A 593 -50.37 -6.05 2.07
CA GLU A 593 -49.68 -7.30 2.46
C GLU A 593 -48.16 -7.13 2.58
N ARG A 594 -47.58 -6.17 1.85
CA ARG A 594 -46.16 -5.78 2.03
C ARG A 594 -45.91 -4.96 3.30
N LEU A 595 -46.95 -4.29 3.82
CA LEU A 595 -46.87 -3.46 5.02
C LEU A 595 -47.18 -4.23 6.31
N LEU A 596 -47.77 -5.42 6.22
CA LEU A 596 -48.02 -6.27 7.39
C LEU A 596 -46.70 -6.86 7.93
N PRO A 597 -46.30 -6.55 9.18
CA PRO A 597 -45.03 -6.99 9.71
C PRO A 597 -45.04 -8.50 9.97
N THR A 598 -43.96 -9.19 9.61
CA THR A 598 -43.80 -10.62 9.95
C THR A 598 -43.68 -10.77 11.47
N ARG A 599 -44.19 -11.87 12.05
CA ARG A 599 -44.09 -12.14 13.50
C ARG A 599 -42.67 -11.97 14.04
N GLY A 600 -41.67 -12.48 13.31
CA GLY A 600 -40.24 -12.30 13.67
C GLY A 600 -39.75 -10.85 13.57
N GLY A 601 -40.27 -10.07 12.61
CA GLY A 601 -39.99 -8.64 12.51
C GLY A 601 -40.56 -7.84 13.68
N VAL A 602 -41.77 -8.17 14.14
CA VAL A 602 -42.38 -7.55 15.34
C VAL A 602 -41.55 -7.86 16.59
N VAL A 603 -41.19 -9.12 16.82
CA VAL A 603 -40.37 -9.52 17.99
C VAL A 603 -39.03 -8.79 18.00
N LEU A 604 -38.32 -8.76 16.86
CA LEU A 604 -37.05 -8.04 16.75
C LEU A 604 -37.22 -6.51 16.88
N GLY A 605 -38.35 -5.97 16.43
CA GLY A 605 -38.72 -4.57 16.65
C GLY A 605 -38.93 -4.24 18.14
N CYS A 606 -39.66 -5.09 18.87
CA CYS A 606 -39.83 -4.94 20.32
C CYS A 606 -38.50 -5.08 21.07
N LEU A 607 -37.63 -6.01 20.65
CA LEU A 607 -36.29 -6.15 21.21
C LEU A 607 -35.42 -4.92 20.94
N LEU A 608 -35.53 -4.30 19.75
CA LEU A 608 -34.84 -3.04 19.44
C LEU A 608 -35.32 -1.91 20.36
N ILE A 609 -36.64 -1.79 20.58
CA ILE A 609 -37.20 -0.81 21.50
C ILE A 609 -36.70 -1.05 22.92
N ALA A 610 -36.72 -2.30 23.39
CA ALA A 610 -36.20 -2.66 24.70
C ALA A 610 -34.70 -2.34 24.83
N ALA A 611 -33.91 -2.62 23.80
CA ALA A 611 -32.48 -2.27 23.76
C ALA A 611 -32.26 -0.77 23.88
N LEU A 612 -33.04 0.05 23.17
CA LEU A 612 -32.97 1.51 23.22
C LEU A 612 -33.42 2.07 24.57
N LEU A 613 -34.49 1.53 25.16
CA LEU A 613 -34.95 1.93 26.49
C LEU A 613 -33.91 1.60 27.56
N LEU A 614 -33.34 0.39 27.52
CA LEU A 614 -32.27 -0.03 28.43
C LEU A 614 -31.00 0.81 28.23
N TYR A 615 -30.72 1.25 27.00
CA TYR A 615 -29.59 2.11 26.70
C TYR A 615 -29.78 3.54 27.24
N TRP A 616 -30.83 4.22 26.79
CA TRP A 616 -30.99 5.67 26.94
C TRP A 616 -31.64 6.10 28.26
N VAL A 617 -32.61 5.35 28.80
CA VAL A 617 -33.32 5.77 30.03
C VAL A 617 -32.38 5.87 31.23
N PRO A 618 -31.48 4.90 31.49
CA PRO A 618 -30.50 5.02 32.57
C PRO A 618 -29.40 6.04 32.25
N ALA A 619 -28.92 6.08 31.00
CA ALA A 619 -27.85 6.97 30.59
C ALA A 619 -28.23 8.46 30.70
N SER A 620 -29.46 8.81 30.33
CA SER A 620 -29.98 10.18 30.43
C SER A 620 -30.14 10.70 31.86
N ARG A 621 -30.02 9.83 32.87
CA ARG A 621 -30.06 10.21 34.29
C ARG A 621 -28.69 10.50 34.88
N LEU A 622 -27.62 10.29 34.12
CA LEU A 622 -26.27 10.65 34.54
C LEU A 622 -26.16 12.18 34.59
N GLY A 623 -25.70 12.71 35.73
CA GLY A 623 -25.41 14.14 35.89
C GLY A 623 -23.91 14.41 36.00
N GLU A 624 -23.55 15.69 36.08
CA GLU A 624 -22.16 16.16 36.19
C GLU A 624 -21.39 15.50 37.36
N ALA A 625 -22.07 15.29 38.51
CA ALA A 625 -21.49 14.62 39.67
C ALA A 625 -21.16 13.13 39.43
N ASP A 626 -21.91 12.46 38.54
CA ASP A 626 -21.60 11.08 38.13
C ASP A 626 -20.38 11.06 37.21
N LEU A 627 -20.33 12.01 36.26
CA LEU A 627 -19.24 12.17 35.31
C LEU A 627 -17.90 12.49 36.01
N ASP A 628 -17.92 13.18 37.15
CA ASP A 628 -16.71 13.45 37.93
C ASP A 628 -16.13 12.22 38.64
N ARG A 629 -16.88 11.11 38.69
CA ARG A 629 -16.43 9.83 39.25
C ARG A 629 -15.80 8.90 38.19
N MET A 630 -15.60 9.37 36.96
CA MET A 630 -14.93 8.59 35.91
C MET A 630 -13.52 8.18 36.34
N GLY A 631 -13.22 6.88 36.25
CA GLY A 631 -11.90 6.32 36.51
C GLY A 631 -11.02 6.32 35.25
N GLY A 632 -9.86 5.64 35.31
CA GLY A 632 -8.94 5.53 34.16
C GLY A 632 -9.42 4.70 32.97
N LEU A 633 -10.65 4.15 33.02
CA LEU A 633 -11.33 3.57 31.86
C LEU A 633 -12.30 4.56 31.20
N GLY A 634 -12.37 5.80 31.69
CA GLY A 634 -13.24 6.86 31.19
C GLY A 634 -14.73 6.52 31.34
N LEU A 635 -15.54 6.88 30.35
CA LEU A 635 -17.00 6.87 30.48
C LEU A 635 -17.58 5.50 30.85
N ILE A 636 -16.98 4.41 30.35
CA ILE A 636 -17.46 3.05 30.61
C ILE A 636 -17.45 2.69 32.11
N SER A 637 -16.63 3.35 32.94
CA SER A 637 -16.54 3.05 34.37
C SER A 637 -17.76 3.47 35.16
N ILE A 638 -18.57 4.39 34.61
CA ILE A 638 -19.77 4.92 35.28
C ILE A 638 -21.08 4.57 34.56
N LEU A 639 -21.01 3.96 33.37
CA LEU A 639 -22.21 3.59 32.63
C LEU A 639 -23.02 2.55 33.40
N PRO A 640 -24.35 2.79 33.59
CA PRO A 640 -25.20 1.81 34.25
C PRO A 640 -25.17 0.46 33.54
N LEU A 641 -25.17 -0.64 34.31
CA LEU A 641 -25.22 -2.00 33.74
C LEU A 641 -26.38 -2.19 32.73
N PRO A 642 -27.59 -1.65 32.95
CA PRO A 642 -28.65 -1.72 31.95
C PRO A 642 -28.28 -1.06 30.61
N THR A 643 -27.50 0.03 30.61
CA THR A 643 -27.01 0.68 29.39
C THR A 643 -26.05 -0.23 28.62
N LEU A 644 -25.16 -0.95 29.32
CA LEU A 644 -24.28 -1.94 28.71
C LEU A 644 -25.06 -3.15 28.14
N ILE A 645 -26.09 -3.60 28.85
CA ILE A 645 -27.01 -4.64 28.36
C ILE A 645 -27.74 -4.15 27.10
N GLY A 646 -28.22 -2.91 27.08
CA GLY A 646 -28.81 -2.27 25.91
C GLY A 646 -27.87 -2.27 24.70
N ALA A 647 -26.59 -1.94 24.89
CA ALA A 647 -25.58 -1.99 23.85
C ALA A 647 -25.38 -3.41 23.29
N GLY A 648 -25.29 -4.41 24.18
CA GLY A 648 -25.21 -5.82 23.78
C GLY A 648 -26.47 -6.31 23.04
N LEU A 649 -27.66 -5.84 23.44
CA LEU A 649 -28.91 -6.15 22.76
C LEU A 649 -29.00 -5.52 21.37
N LEU A 650 -28.47 -4.32 21.15
CA LEU A 650 -28.39 -3.72 19.80
C LEU A 650 -27.59 -4.61 18.85
N VAL A 651 -26.46 -5.15 19.33
CA VAL A 651 -25.63 -6.12 18.57
C VAL A 651 -26.40 -7.41 18.31
N LEU A 652 -27.09 -7.94 19.33
CA LEU A 652 -27.90 -9.15 19.21
C LEU A 652 -29.03 -9.00 18.19
N VAL A 653 -29.74 -7.87 18.20
CA VAL A 653 -30.80 -7.57 17.23
C VAL A 653 -30.23 -7.51 15.82
N PHE A 654 -29.12 -6.79 15.61
CA PHE A 654 -28.48 -6.71 14.29
C PHE A 654 -28.07 -8.10 13.77
N ALA A 655 -27.39 -8.89 14.60
CA ALA A 655 -26.96 -10.24 14.22
C ALA A 655 -28.13 -11.19 13.97
N SER A 656 -29.21 -11.08 14.75
CA SER A 656 -30.44 -11.87 14.56
C SER A 656 -31.12 -11.56 13.23
N LEU A 657 -31.10 -10.29 12.79
CA LEU A 657 -31.61 -9.90 11.47
C LEU A 657 -30.82 -10.54 10.32
N LEU A 658 -29.52 -10.81 10.50
CA LEU A 658 -28.71 -11.53 9.52
C LEU A 658 -29.08 -13.02 9.42
N TRP A 659 -29.69 -13.61 10.46
CA TRP A 659 -30.18 -14.99 10.44
C TRP A 659 -31.43 -15.18 9.56
N GLY A 660 -32.19 -14.09 9.34
CA GLY A 660 -33.41 -14.10 8.54
C GLY A 660 -33.18 -14.53 7.10
N ASN A 661 -34.15 -15.25 6.51
CA ASN A 661 -34.10 -15.68 5.11
C ASN A 661 -34.30 -14.54 4.09
N ARG A 662 -34.82 -13.39 4.54
CA ARG A 662 -35.11 -12.20 3.73
C ARG A 662 -34.45 -10.96 4.34
N GLU A 663 -34.12 -10.02 3.49
CA GLU A 663 -33.54 -8.74 3.89
C GLU A 663 -34.63 -7.82 4.48
N HIS A 664 -34.58 -7.58 5.79
CA HIS A 664 -35.44 -6.61 6.48
C HIS A 664 -34.81 -5.21 6.47
N ARG A 665 -34.80 -4.55 5.31
CA ARG A 665 -34.09 -3.28 5.08
C ARG A 665 -34.39 -2.20 6.12
N THR A 666 -35.67 -1.98 6.43
CA THR A 666 -36.08 -0.94 7.38
C THR A 666 -35.54 -1.22 8.78
N LEU A 667 -35.67 -2.45 9.27
CA LEU A 667 -35.23 -2.79 10.62
C LEU A 667 -33.70 -2.82 10.72
N LEU A 668 -32.99 -3.29 9.69
CA LEU A 668 -31.53 -3.20 9.60
C LEU A 668 -31.04 -1.74 9.59
N ALA A 669 -31.71 -0.87 8.83
CA ALA A 669 -31.41 0.56 8.80
C ALA A 669 -31.65 1.21 10.17
N LEU A 670 -32.80 0.94 10.80
CA LEU A 670 -33.13 1.46 12.12
C LEU A 670 -32.14 0.97 13.19
N THR A 671 -31.78 -0.31 13.21
CA THR A 671 -30.78 -0.83 14.16
C THR A 671 -29.39 -0.24 13.92
N LEU A 672 -28.99 -0.05 12.65
CA LEU A 672 -27.71 0.59 12.31
C LEU A 672 -27.68 2.06 12.76
N LEU A 673 -28.74 2.83 12.48
CA LEU A 673 -28.87 4.21 12.91
C LEU A 673 -28.91 4.31 14.44
N ALA A 674 -29.67 3.43 15.11
CA ALA A 674 -29.67 3.31 16.55
C ALA A 674 -28.27 3.04 17.11
N THR A 675 -27.49 2.17 16.46
CA THR A 675 -26.09 1.90 16.85
C THR A 675 -25.24 3.17 16.74
N VAL A 676 -25.32 3.90 15.61
CA VAL A 676 -24.56 5.15 15.41
C VAL A 676 -24.96 6.20 16.45
N VAL A 677 -26.26 6.41 16.65
CA VAL A 677 -26.80 7.37 17.62
C VAL A 677 -26.35 7.01 19.03
N SER A 678 -26.50 5.75 19.46
CA SER A 678 -26.02 5.31 20.76
C SER A 678 -24.51 5.56 20.95
N LEU A 679 -23.67 5.23 19.97
CA LEU A 679 -22.22 5.36 20.11
C LEU A 679 -21.69 6.80 20.05
N HIS A 680 -22.29 7.67 19.24
CA HIS A 680 -21.73 9.01 18.96
C HIS A 680 -22.56 10.17 19.53
N ALA A 681 -23.82 9.95 19.91
CA ALA A 681 -24.66 10.97 20.53
C ALA A 681 -24.63 10.95 22.06
N LEU A 682 -24.27 9.81 22.68
CA LEU A 682 -24.32 9.65 24.13
C LEU A 682 -23.60 10.79 24.87
N PRO A 683 -22.33 11.11 24.52
CA PRO A 683 -21.66 12.31 25.01
C PRO A 683 -22.43 13.61 24.96
N ALA A 684 -22.96 13.94 23.77
CA ALA A 684 -23.68 15.18 23.53
C ALA A 684 -24.93 15.28 24.42
N VAL A 685 -25.50 14.14 24.83
CA VAL A 685 -26.67 14.08 25.70
C VAL A 685 -26.32 14.24 27.18
N ILE A 686 -25.21 13.65 27.64
CA ILE A 686 -24.87 13.58 29.07
C ILE A 686 -23.92 14.67 29.54
N GLU A 687 -23.06 15.20 28.67
CA GLU A 687 -22.12 16.28 29.00
C GLU A 687 -22.76 17.65 28.77
N ALA A 688 -22.53 18.58 29.69
CA ALA A 688 -23.03 19.95 29.57
C ALA A 688 -22.37 20.73 28.41
N GLU A 689 -21.05 20.57 28.23
CA GLU A 689 -20.25 21.34 27.28
C GLU A 689 -19.74 20.49 26.11
N PRO A 690 -19.51 21.10 24.93
CA PRO A 690 -18.92 20.39 23.79
C PRO A 690 -17.54 19.82 24.06
N ARG A 691 -17.33 18.62 23.52
CA ARG A 691 -16.08 17.88 23.64
C ARG A 691 -15.04 18.19 22.57
N PHE A 692 -13.82 17.83 22.96
CA PHE A 692 -12.51 18.12 22.40
C PHE A 692 -12.08 19.57 22.57
N ALA A 693 -11.06 19.78 23.41
CA ALA A 693 -10.35 21.05 23.56
C ALA A 693 -9.97 21.68 22.20
N THR A 694 -9.52 20.88 21.23
CA THR A 694 -9.15 21.35 19.89
C THR A 694 -10.35 21.89 19.07
N ALA A 695 -11.57 21.42 19.33
CA ALA A 695 -12.76 21.94 18.66
C ALA A 695 -13.05 23.40 19.07
N TRP A 696 -12.77 23.75 20.33
CA TRP A 696 -12.88 25.13 20.83
C TRP A 696 -11.88 26.05 20.12
N GLN A 697 -10.65 25.60 19.91
CA GLN A 697 -9.66 26.39 19.18
C GLN A 697 -10.09 26.68 17.73
N HIS A 698 -10.78 25.75 17.09
CA HIS A 698 -11.35 25.99 15.76
C HIS A 698 -12.44 27.08 15.78
N LEU A 699 -13.15 27.29 16.89
CA LEU A 699 -14.07 28.42 17.03
C LEU A 699 -13.32 29.75 16.98
N GLY A 700 -12.13 29.86 17.58
CA GLY A 700 -11.32 31.07 17.47
C GLY A 700 -10.87 31.36 16.05
N PHE A 701 -10.59 30.31 15.26
CA PHE A 701 -10.30 30.47 13.83
C PHE A 701 -11.48 31.05 13.07
N LEU A 702 -12.69 30.60 13.37
CA LEU A 702 -13.91 31.14 12.78
C LEU A 702 -14.19 32.57 13.25
N ASP A 703 -14.03 32.85 14.55
CA ASP A 703 -14.19 34.20 15.13
C ASP A 703 -13.27 35.22 14.44
N TYR A 704 -11.98 34.88 14.30
CA TYR A 704 -11.02 35.78 13.66
C TYR A 704 -11.34 36.02 12.18
N ILE A 705 -11.72 34.97 11.44
CA ILE A 705 -12.14 35.12 10.03
C ILE A 705 -13.41 35.97 9.93
N ASP A 706 -14.37 35.80 10.83
CA ASP A 706 -15.61 36.57 10.78
C ASP A 706 -15.40 38.06 11.09
N ARG A 707 -14.52 38.37 12.06
CA ARG A 707 -14.13 39.75 12.42
C ARG A 707 -13.28 40.43 11.36
N THR A 708 -12.27 39.75 10.82
CA THR A 708 -11.24 40.38 9.97
C THR A 708 -11.39 40.09 8.48
N GLY A 709 -12.09 39.01 8.11
CA GLY A 709 -12.18 38.50 6.75
C GLY A 709 -10.91 37.80 6.25
N THR A 710 -9.94 37.53 7.12
CA THR A 710 -8.59 37.11 6.70
C THR A 710 -8.02 35.96 7.51
N ALA A 711 -7.02 35.27 6.94
CA ALA A 711 -6.27 34.20 7.58
C ALA A 711 -4.91 34.70 8.06
N VAL A 712 -4.35 34.07 9.09
CA VAL A 712 -3.06 34.50 9.69
C VAL A 712 -2.12 33.32 9.88
N PRO A 713 -1.33 32.96 8.85
CA PRO A 713 -0.48 31.77 8.86
C PRO A 713 0.53 31.67 10.01
N ASP A 714 1.03 32.80 10.51
CA ASP A 714 2.08 32.85 11.53
C ASP A 714 1.58 32.49 12.94
N LEU A 715 0.27 32.57 13.20
CA LEU A 715 -0.32 32.21 14.49
C LEU A 715 -0.44 30.69 14.69
N ASP A 716 -0.75 29.95 13.63
CA ASP A 716 -0.92 28.50 13.68
C ASP A 716 -0.77 27.88 12.30
N ALA A 717 -0.03 26.77 12.21
CA ALA A 717 0.20 26.02 10.98
C ALA A 717 -1.08 25.72 10.15
N ARG A 718 -2.21 25.47 10.81
CA ARG A 718 -3.49 25.15 10.14
C ARG A 718 -4.02 26.29 9.28
N TRP A 719 -3.60 27.52 9.51
CA TRP A 719 -3.97 28.68 8.69
C TRP A 719 -3.42 28.63 7.27
N SER A 720 -2.39 27.82 7.00
CA SER A 720 -1.94 27.51 5.63
C SER A 720 -2.94 26.62 4.86
N TRP A 721 -3.97 26.10 5.53
CA TRP A 721 -5.09 25.36 4.97
C TRP A 721 -6.44 25.91 5.48
N PRO A 722 -6.79 27.16 5.14
CA PRO A 722 -7.93 27.85 5.75
C PRO A 722 -9.29 27.41 5.18
N GLY A 723 -9.32 26.53 4.17
CA GLY A 723 -10.52 26.25 3.37
C GLY A 723 -11.72 25.73 4.17
N PHE A 724 -11.48 24.89 5.19
CA PHE A 724 -12.54 24.42 6.08
C PHE A 724 -13.09 25.55 6.96
N PHE A 725 -12.20 26.32 7.59
CA PHE A 725 -12.58 27.40 8.51
C PHE A 725 -13.32 28.53 7.79
N ALA A 726 -12.80 28.96 6.64
CA ALA A 726 -13.45 29.97 5.80
C ALA A 726 -14.82 29.52 5.30
N GLY A 727 -14.94 28.25 4.87
CA GLY A 727 -16.22 27.68 4.45
C GLY A 727 -17.23 27.59 5.59
N ALA A 728 -16.80 27.18 6.79
CA ALA A 728 -17.65 27.10 7.96
C ALA A 728 -18.10 28.49 8.45
N ALA A 729 -17.20 29.47 8.53
CA ALA A 729 -17.52 30.85 8.86
C ALA A 729 -18.53 31.45 7.86
N PHE A 730 -18.32 31.23 6.55
CA PHE A 730 -19.24 31.69 5.51
C PHE A 730 -20.65 31.10 5.70
N VAL A 731 -20.76 29.79 5.93
CA VAL A 731 -22.06 29.13 6.15
C VAL A 731 -22.73 29.61 7.44
N ALA A 732 -21.96 29.74 8.54
CA ALA A 732 -22.48 30.23 9.81
C ALA A 732 -23.07 31.65 9.65
N LYS A 733 -22.31 32.55 9.01
CA LYS A 733 -22.75 33.92 8.70
C LYS A 733 -23.97 33.95 7.80
N ALA A 734 -24.00 33.13 6.75
CA ALA A 734 -25.14 33.03 5.83
C ALA A 734 -26.41 32.51 6.51
N CYS A 735 -26.27 31.64 7.51
CA CYS A 735 -27.37 31.11 8.32
C CYS A 735 -27.75 32.01 9.52
N GLY A 736 -27.01 33.10 9.77
CA GLY A 736 -27.22 33.96 10.94
C GLY A 736 -26.87 33.29 12.28
N VAL A 737 -25.97 32.31 12.27
CA VAL A 737 -25.54 31.56 13.47
C VAL A 737 -24.28 32.21 14.04
N ASN A 738 -24.40 32.81 15.22
CA ASN A 738 -23.29 33.49 15.90
C ASN A 738 -22.65 32.64 17.00
N ASP A 739 -23.32 31.57 17.44
CA ASP A 739 -22.81 30.61 18.42
C ASP A 739 -22.85 29.20 17.83
N LEU A 740 -21.68 28.59 17.71
CA LEU A 740 -21.49 27.26 17.13
C LEU A 740 -21.34 26.17 18.19
N THR A 741 -21.48 26.49 19.48
CA THR A 741 -21.35 25.54 20.61
C THR A 741 -22.22 24.29 20.40
N GLU A 742 -23.51 24.47 20.08
CA GLU A 742 -24.40 23.34 19.79
C GLU A 742 -24.06 22.62 18.47
N VAL A 743 -23.54 23.34 17.47
CA VAL A 743 -23.09 22.71 16.22
C VAL A 743 -21.92 21.77 16.49
N ILE A 744 -20.91 22.21 17.24
CA ILE A 744 -19.75 21.39 17.56
C ILE A 744 -20.09 20.23 18.50
N ARG A 745 -21.06 20.42 19.41
CA ARG A 745 -21.60 19.39 20.31
C ARG A 745 -22.15 18.19 19.54
N TRP A 746 -22.98 18.46 18.52
CA TRP A 746 -23.65 17.41 17.73
C TRP A 746 -22.88 16.99 16.47
N TRP A 747 -21.77 17.66 16.16
CA TRP A 747 -20.98 17.43 14.95
C TRP A 747 -20.51 15.98 14.77
N PRO A 748 -19.97 15.28 15.79
CA PRO A 748 -19.53 13.89 15.62
C PRO A 748 -20.64 12.97 15.13
N LEU A 749 -21.84 13.10 15.71
CA LEU A 749 -23.01 12.34 15.28
C LEU A 749 -23.38 12.67 13.83
N ALA A 750 -23.43 13.96 13.49
CA ALA A 750 -23.76 14.41 12.15
C ALA A 750 -22.79 13.84 11.10
N MET A 751 -21.49 13.89 11.36
CA MET A 751 -20.47 13.33 10.47
C MET A 751 -20.62 11.82 10.28
N GLN A 752 -20.84 11.06 11.37
CA GLN A 752 -20.99 9.61 11.30
C GLN A 752 -22.23 9.20 10.50
N LEU A 753 -23.35 9.92 10.67
CA LEU A 753 -24.54 9.72 9.84
C LEU A 753 -24.28 10.03 8.36
N LEU A 754 -23.55 11.13 8.08
CA LEU A 754 -23.17 11.49 6.72
C LEU A 754 -22.23 10.48 6.07
N TYR A 755 -21.32 9.84 6.83
CA TYR A 755 -20.43 8.79 6.32
C TYR A 755 -21.18 7.54 5.83
N LEU A 756 -22.36 7.23 6.37
CA LEU A 756 -23.14 6.06 5.96
C LEU A 756 -23.55 6.13 4.48
N ALA A 757 -23.92 7.31 3.97
CA ALA A 757 -24.37 7.48 2.60
C ALA A 757 -23.32 7.07 1.54
N PRO A 758 -22.08 7.60 1.54
CA PRO A 758 -21.04 7.16 0.63
C PRO A 758 -20.58 5.71 0.89
N LEU A 759 -20.68 5.19 2.12
CA LEU A 759 -20.38 3.78 2.38
C LEU A 759 -21.41 2.83 1.74
N PHE A 760 -22.70 3.12 1.87
CA PHE A 760 -23.73 2.35 1.17
C PHE A 760 -23.55 2.44 -0.35
N LEU A 761 -23.20 3.62 -0.85
CA LEU A 761 -22.86 3.81 -2.26
C LEU A 761 -21.66 2.94 -2.67
N LEU A 762 -20.59 2.94 -1.88
CA LEU A 762 -19.40 2.11 -2.10
C LEU A 762 -19.75 0.61 -2.12
N THR A 763 -20.70 0.14 -1.29
CA THR A 763 -21.11 -1.28 -1.32
C THR A 763 -21.76 -1.70 -2.65
N ARG A 764 -22.22 -0.76 -3.49
CA ARG A 764 -22.72 -1.04 -4.85
C ARG A 764 -21.59 -1.48 -5.78
N SER A 765 -20.35 -1.05 -5.53
CA SER A 765 -19.20 -1.48 -6.31
C SER A 765 -18.79 -2.94 -6.05
N LEU A 766 -19.40 -3.60 -5.05
CA LEU A 766 -19.05 -4.94 -4.58
C LEU A 766 -20.01 -6.02 -5.04
N ARG A 767 -19.46 -7.16 -5.48
CA ARG A 767 -20.18 -8.40 -5.73
C ARG A 767 -20.27 -9.21 -4.44
N ALA A 768 -21.17 -8.81 -3.55
CA ALA A 768 -21.35 -9.37 -2.22
C ALA A 768 -22.83 -9.58 -1.89
N SER A 769 -23.14 -10.49 -0.96
CA SER A 769 -24.50 -10.68 -0.45
C SER A 769 -24.97 -9.46 0.36
N TRP A 770 -26.29 -9.29 0.51
CA TRP A 770 -26.84 -8.20 1.34
C TRP A 770 -26.31 -8.29 2.79
N ARG A 771 -26.16 -9.49 3.35
CA ARG A 771 -25.58 -9.72 4.68
C ARG A 771 -24.17 -9.15 4.80
N ALA A 772 -23.32 -9.40 3.80
CA ALA A 772 -21.96 -8.86 3.76
C ALA A 772 -21.94 -7.33 3.67
N LYS A 773 -22.83 -6.74 2.86
CA LYS A 773 -22.92 -5.27 2.70
C LYS A 773 -23.31 -4.59 4.01
N TRP A 774 -24.40 -5.04 4.64
CA TRP A 774 -24.86 -4.52 5.94
C TRP A 774 -23.81 -4.73 7.03
N THR A 775 -23.23 -5.93 7.11
CA THR A 775 -22.18 -6.23 8.10
C THR A 775 -20.93 -5.36 7.90
N GLY A 776 -20.55 -5.05 6.66
CA GLY A 776 -19.40 -4.20 6.38
C GLY A 776 -19.61 -2.75 6.81
N VAL A 777 -20.79 -2.18 6.54
CA VAL A 777 -21.14 -0.84 7.05
C VAL A 777 -21.24 -0.82 8.57
N TRP A 778 -21.76 -1.89 9.17
CA TRP A 778 -21.86 -2.00 10.62
C TRP A 778 -20.49 -2.16 11.31
N ILE A 779 -19.58 -2.99 10.76
CA ILE A 779 -18.19 -3.09 11.26
C ILE A 779 -17.48 -1.75 11.16
N PHE A 780 -17.72 -0.97 10.10
CA PHE A 780 -17.18 0.39 9.96
C PHE A 780 -17.60 1.27 11.14
N VAL A 781 -18.90 1.29 11.46
CA VAL A 781 -19.44 2.06 12.60
C VAL A 781 -18.82 1.60 13.92
N LEU A 782 -18.80 0.29 14.19
CA LEU A 782 -18.23 -0.26 15.43
C LEU A 782 -16.71 -0.09 15.56
N SER A 783 -16.03 0.28 14.47
CA SER A 783 -14.58 0.52 14.44
C SER A 783 -14.23 2.00 14.40
N GLY A 784 -15.21 2.89 14.43
CA GLY A 784 -15.05 4.35 14.35
C GLY A 784 -14.54 5.02 15.64
N TRP A 785 -13.69 4.35 16.41
CA TRP A 785 -13.24 4.81 17.74
C TRP A 785 -12.14 5.89 17.68
N VAL A 786 -11.55 6.14 16.51
CA VAL A 786 -10.36 6.99 16.31
C VAL A 786 -10.55 8.44 16.79
N GLY A 787 -11.78 8.95 16.75
CA GLY A 787 -12.11 10.24 17.34
C GLY A 787 -11.73 11.49 16.55
N GLN A 788 -11.46 11.35 15.24
CA GLN A 788 -11.21 12.47 14.32
C GLN A 788 -12.50 12.98 13.64
N ASP A 789 -13.66 12.64 14.20
CA ASP A 789 -14.99 13.04 13.76
C ASP A 789 -15.51 14.31 14.47
N TYR A 790 -14.70 14.94 15.32
CA TYR A 790 -14.98 16.26 15.91
C TYR A 790 -15.00 17.38 14.86
N PHE A 791 -15.47 18.57 15.26
CA PHE A 791 -15.54 19.75 14.39
C PHE A 791 -14.13 20.13 13.91
N SER A 792 -13.74 19.59 12.76
CA SER A 792 -12.36 19.59 12.29
C SER A 792 -12.27 19.46 10.78
N PRO A 793 -11.18 19.97 10.18
CA PRO A 793 -10.93 19.75 8.76
C PRO A 793 -10.71 18.25 8.42
N GLN A 794 -10.21 17.44 9.36
CA GLN A 794 -9.95 16.01 9.12
C GLN A 794 -11.26 15.23 8.98
N GLY A 795 -12.24 15.44 9.86
CA GLY A 795 -13.56 14.79 9.78
C GLY A 795 -14.30 15.21 8.51
N PHE A 796 -14.33 16.51 8.21
CA PHE A 796 -14.95 17.03 6.99
C PHE A 796 -14.32 16.45 5.72
N THR A 797 -12.99 16.48 5.60
CA THR A 797 -12.31 15.96 4.40
C THR A 797 -12.37 14.43 4.31
N TYR A 798 -12.55 13.72 5.43
CA TYR A 798 -12.79 12.28 5.40
C TYR A 798 -14.16 11.94 4.76
N LEU A 799 -15.21 12.75 4.98
CA LEU A 799 -16.47 12.64 4.24
C LEU A 799 -16.22 12.78 2.73
N LEU A 800 -15.46 13.81 2.33
CA LEU A 800 -15.13 14.05 0.91
C LEU A 800 -14.34 12.88 0.32
N TYR A 801 -13.40 12.29 1.08
CA TYR A 801 -12.66 11.09 0.69
C TYR A 801 -13.59 9.89 0.47
N LEU A 802 -14.54 9.63 1.37
CA LEU A 802 -15.48 8.52 1.21
C LEU A 802 -16.37 8.71 -0.03
N VAL A 803 -16.88 9.92 -0.26
CA VAL A 803 -17.65 10.25 -1.47
C VAL A 803 -16.79 10.08 -2.73
N PHE A 804 -15.55 10.57 -2.69
CA PHE A 804 -14.59 10.45 -3.79
C PHE A 804 -14.28 8.98 -4.13
N ALA A 805 -13.95 8.16 -3.13
CA ALA A 805 -13.68 6.74 -3.30
C ALA A 805 -14.91 5.98 -3.82
N ALA A 806 -16.10 6.31 -3.31
CA ALA A 806 -17.36 5.73 -3.77
C ALA A 806 -17.62 6.09 -5.24
N ILE A 807 -17.46 7.36 -5.63
CA ILE A 807 -17.68 7.79 -7.02
C ILE A 807 -16.70 7.11 -7.98
N LEU A 808 -15.41 7.08 -7.62
CA LEU A 808 -14.39 6.41 -8.43
C LEU A 808 -14.70 4.93 -8.64
N LEU A 809 -15.07 4.21 -7.58
CA LEU A 809 -15.27 2.78 -7.63
C LEU A 809 -16.65 2.37 -8.14
N VAL A 810 -17.67 3.22 -8.10
CA VAL A 810 -18.98 2.86 -8.66
C VAL A 810 -19.04 3.12 -10.16
N TRP A 811 -18.47 4.24 -10.64
CA TRP A 811 -18.67 4.70 -12.02
C TRP A 811 -17.42 4.72 -12.92
N PHE A 812 -16.21 4.86 -12.38
CA PHE A 812 -15.00 5.08 -13.20
C PHE A 812 -14.03 3.90 -13.21
N ARG A 813 -14.56 2.69 -13.43
CA ARG A 813 -13.78 1.46 -13.59
C ARG A 813 -13.90 0.90 -15.01
N ALA A 814 -12.94 0.08 -15.42
CA ALA A 814 -12.98 -0.57 -16.73
C ALA A 814 -14.24 -1.47 -16.87
N PRO A 815 -15.10 -1.25 -17.89
CA PRO A 815 -16.31 -2.03 -18.08
C PRO A 815 -15.98 -3.46 -18.55
N ARG A 816 -16.77 -4.43 -18.04
CA ARG A 816 -16.76 -5.87 -18.40
C ARG A 816 -15.45 -6.62 -18.16
N VAL A 817 -15.27 -7.08 -16.91
CA VAL A 817 -14.28 -8.14 -16.64
C VAL A 817 -14.87 -9.47 -17.12
N LEU A 818 -14.33 -10.02 -18.21
CA LEU A 818 -14.73 -11.32 -18.74
C LEU A 818 -14.65 -12.40 -17.66
N TRP A 819 -15.71 -13.21 -17.57
CA TRP A 819 -15.77 -14.32 -16.62
C TRP A 819 -14.72 -15.36 -17.02
N GLY A 820 -13.63 -15.42 -16.26
CA GLY A 820 -12.62 -16.47 -16.37
C GLY A 820 -12.87 -17.60 -15.37
N LYS A 821 -11.81 -18.39 -15.07
CA LYS A 821 -11.85 -19.40 -13.99
C LYS A 821 -12.08 -18.80 -12.59
N THR A 822 -11.88 -17.49 -12.43
CA THR A 822 -12.08 -16.72 -11.20
C THR A 822 -13.05 -15.57 -11.45
N ARG A 823 -13.99 -15.35 -10.54
CA ARG A 823 -14.97 -14.27 -10.59
C ARG A 823 -14.34 -12.96 -10.10
N PRO A 824 -14.62 -11.82 -10.72
CA PRO A 824 -14.27 -10.51 -10.15
C PRO A 824 -15.02 -10.31 -8.82
N GLY A 825 -14.33 -9.85 -7.78
CA GLY A 825 -14.96 -9.45 -6.52
C GLY A 825 -15.77 -8.16 -6.63
N GLU A 826 -15.44 -7.36 -7.64
CA GLU A 826 -16.12 -6.13 -8.02
C GLU A 826 -17.42 -6.41 -8.81
N ALA A 827 -18.47 -5.65 -8.51
CA ALA A 827 -19.69 -5.59 -9.33
C ALA A 827 -19.42 -4.83 -10.64
N GLU A 828 -20.32 -4.97 -11.61
CA GLU A 828 -20.24 -4.18 -12.85
C GLU A 828 -20.43 -2.68 -12.55
N VAL A 829 -19.91 -1.85 -13.45
CA VAL A 829 -20.01 -0.40 -13.36
C VAL A 829 -21.47 0.01 -13.58
N GLU A 830 -21.96 0.94 -12.78
CA GLU A 830 -23.33 1.44 -12.93
C GLU A 830 -23.50 2.17 -14.28
N PRO A 831 -24.59 1.91 -15.02
CA PRO A 831 -24.80 2.50 -16.33
C PRO A 831 -24.94 4.03 -16.20
N THR A 832 -24.17 4.75 -16.99
CA THR A 832 -24.16 6.23 -17.01
C THR A 832 -23.99 6.73 -18.43
N ASN A 833 -24.73 7.78 -18.79
CA ASN A 833 -24.50 8.48 -20.05
C ASN A 833 -23.29 9.43 -19.92
N ARG A 834 -22.77 9.90 -21.06
CA ARG A 834 -21.58 10.78 -21.09
C ARG A 834 -21.75 12.08 -20.30
N ARG A 835 -22.95 12.67 -20.32
CA ARG A 835 -23.24 13.91 -19.57
C ARG A 835 -23.15 13.65 -18.07
N GLN A 836 -23.74 12.56 -17.59
CA GLN A 836 -23.63 12.12 -16.21
C GLN A 836 -22.18 11.82 -15.82
N GLN A 837 -21.42 11.15 -16.68
CA GLN A 837 -19.99 10.92 -16.44
C GLN A 837 -19.18 12.22 -16.38
N ALA A 838 -19.48 13.21 -17.23
CA ALA A 838 -18.84 14.52 -17.18
C ALA A 838 -19.16 15.28 -15.87
N VAL A 839 -20.42 15.22 -15.41
CA VAL A 839 -20.83 15.78 -14.11
C VAL A 839 -20.12 15.07 -12.96
N LEU A 840 -20.08 13.74 -12.96
CA LEU A 840 -19.38 12.98 -11.92
C LEU A 840 -17.86 13.26 -11.91
N LEU A 841 -17.26 13.47 -13.08
CA LEU A 841 -15.86 13.89 -13.19
C LEU A 841 -15.66 15.30 -12.61
N ALA A 842 -16.54 16.24 -12.94
CA ALA A 842 -16.50 17.59 -12.37
C ALA A 842 -16.64 17.56 -10.84
N VAL A 843 -17.52 16.71 -10.31
CA VAL A 843 -17.66 16.47 -8.86
C VAL A 843 -16.36 15.91 -8.28
N LEU A 844 -15.71 14.92 -8.90
CA LEU A 844 -14.43 14.40 -8.41
C LEU A 844 -13.34 15.47 -8.35
N ILE A 845 -13.25 16.32 -9.39
CA ILE A 845 -12.29 17.42 -9.44
C ILE A 845 -12.62 18.46 -8.35
N ALA A 846 -13.89 18.81 -8.18
CA ALA A 846 -14.33 19.76 -7.16
C ALA A 846 -14.08 19.25 -5.74
N LEU A 847 -14.38 17.97 -5.45
CA LEU A 847 -14.10 17.34 -4.16
C LEU A 847 -12.61 17.39 -3.82
N PHE A 848 -11.75 17.06 -4.79
CA PHE A 848 -10.31 17.11 -4.59
C PHE A 848 -9.81 18.55 -4.40
N ALA A 849 -10.25 19.47 -5.27
CA ALA A 849 -9.90 20.89 -5.20
C ALA A 849 -10.37 21.56 -3.90
N ALA A 850 -11.49 21.12 -3.31
CA ALA A 850 -11.95 21.58 -2.00
C ALA A 850 -11.16 20.96 -0.83
N THR A 851 -10.66 19.73 -1.00
CA THR A 851 -9.87 19.04 0.04
C THR A 851 -8.48 19.66 0.18
N VAL A 852 -7.84 20.04 -0.93
CA VAL A 852 -6.48 20.61 -0.97
C VAL A 852 -6.28 21.81 -0.03
N PRO A 853 -7.11 22.87 -0.07
CA PRO A 853 -7.01 24.00 0.83
C PRO A 853 -7.61 23.75 2.22
N ALA A 854 -8.31 22.64 2.42
CA ALA A 854 -9.00 22.33 3.67
C ALA A 854 -8.16 21.46 4.61
N HIS A 855 -7.27 20.61 4.09
CA HIS A 855 -6.51 19.69 4.94
C HIS A 855 -5.17 19.29 4.34
N GLN A 856 -4.14 19.24 5.17
CA GLN A 856 -2.77 18.90 4.77
C GLN A 856 -2.58 17.44 4.31
N LEU A 857 -3.13 16.45 5.01
CA LEU A 857 -2.91 15.01 4.71
C LEU A 857 -3.87 14.38 3.68
N THR A 858 -5.19 14.59 3.82
CA THR A 858 -6.22 13.89 3.03
C THR A 858 -6.02 13.91 1.50
N PRO A 859 -5.58 15.02 0.87
CA PRO A 859 -5.33 15.06 -0.57
C PRO A 859 -4.28 14.04 -1.04
N PHE A 860 -3.23 13.79 -0.24
CA PHE A 860 -2.19 12.81 -0.57
C PHE A 860 -2.73 11.39 -0.54
N VAL A 861 -3.60 11.07 0.42
CA VAL A 861 -4.26 9.74 0.49
C VAL A 861 -5.21 9.55 -0.70
N MET A 862 -6.03 10.56 -1.02
CA MET A 862 -6.91 10.54 -2.20
C MET A 862 -6.12 10.32 -3.50
N LEU A 863 -5.02 11.06 -3.67
CA LEU A 863 -4.12 10.95 -4.82
C LEU A 863 -3.46 9.57 -4.89
N GLY A 864 -2.96 9.05 -3.77
CA GLY A 864 -2.35 7.73 -3.69
C GLY A 864 -3.31 6.61 -4.06
N VAL A 865 -4.54 6.65 -3.54
CA VAL A 865 -5.58 5.65 -3.86
C VAL A 865 -5.90 5.69 -5.35
N LEU A 866 -6.12 6.89 -5.91
CA LEU A 866 -6.39 7.05 -7.34
C LEU A 866 -5.22 6.57 -8.20
N ALA A 867 -3.99 6.96 -7.88
CA ALA A 867 -2.79 6.61 -8.63
C ALA A 867 -2.60 5.09 -8.66
N VAL A 868 -2.72 4.41 -7.52
CA VAL A 868 -2.60 2.95 -7.46
C VAL A 868 -3.74 2.28 -8.23
N LEU A 869 -4.99 2.76 -8.12
CA LEU A 869 -6.11 2.25 -8.93
C LEU A 869 -5.86 2.39 -10.43
N VAL A 870 -5.23 3.49 -10.88
CA VAL A 870 -4.84 3.69 -12.28
C VAL A 870 -3.74 2.72 -12.68
N VAL A 871 -2.68 2.57 -11.87
CA VAL A 871 -1.53 1.68 -12.15
C VAL A 871 -1.95 0.22 -12.27
N ILE A 872 -2.88 -0.25 -11.43
CA ILE A 872 -3.40 -1.62 -11.51
C ILE A 872 -4.48 -1.81 -12.61
N GLY A 873 -4.76 -0.76 -13.39
CA GLY A 873 -5.72 -0.77 -14.49
C GLY A 873 -7.18 -0.84 -14.05
N LYS A 874 -7.50 -0.35 -12.85
CA LYS A 874 -8.86 -0.38 -12.28
C LYS A 874 -9.61 0.93 -12.40
N SER A 875 -8.93 2.06 -12.55
CA SER A 875 -9.55 3.33 -12.93
C SER A 875 -9.23 3.70 -14.37
N GLU A 876 -10.22 4.21 -15.10
CA GLU A 876 -10.03 4.72 -16.46
C GLU A 876 -9.46 6.15 -16.46
N LEU A 877 -9.50 6.87 -15.34
CA LEU A 877 -9.14 8.29 -15.23
C LEU A 877 -7.62 8.51 -15.13
N ARG A 878 -6.88 8.02 -16.13
CA ARG A 878 -5.41 8.03 -16.18
C ARG A 878 -4.76 9.41 -16.08
N GLY A 879 -5.44 10.49 -16.48
CA GLY A 879 -4.88 11.85 -16.38
C GLY A 879 -5.14 12.55 -15.06
N LEU A 880 -6.12 12.10 -14.26
CA LEU A 880 -6.43 12.72 -12.97
C LEU A 880 -5.28 12.68 -11.96
N PRO A 881 -4.49 11.59 -11.80
CA PRO A 881 -3.33 11.62 -10.91
C PRO A 881 -2.36 12.77 -11.22
N ILE A 882 -2.17 13.11 -12.49
CA ILE A 882 -1.29 14.21 -12.92
C ILE A 882 -1.93 15.55 -12.55
N LEU A 883 -3.21 15.76 -12.90
CA LEU A 883 -3.94 16.99 -12.55
C LEU A 883 -3.92 17.24 -11.03
N PHE A 884 -4.26 16.22 -10.25
CA PHE A 884 -4.32 16.30 -8.79
C PHE A 884 -2.93 16.48 -8.17
N GLY A 885 -1.90 15.82 -8.71
CA GLY A 885 -0.51 16.05 -8.32
C GLY A 885 -0.08 17.49 -8.57
N VAL A 886 -0.46 18.09 -9.71
CA VAL A 886 -0.20 19.50 -10.01
C VAL A 886 -0.93 20.42 -9.03
N ILE A 887 -2.23 20.21 -8.77
CA ILE A 887 -3.00 21.03 -7.82
C ILE A 887 -2.36 21.03 -6.43
N VAL A 888 -1.98 19.85 -5.91
CA VAL A 888 -1.30 19.73 -4.61
C VAL A 888 0.06 20.41 -4.63
N ALA A 889 0.88 20.17 -5.65
CA ALA A 889 2.20 20.78 -5.76
C ALA A 889 2.13 22.32 -5.82
N VAL A 890 1.13 22.86 -6.52
CA VAL A 890 0.89 24.30 -6.59
C VAL A 890 0.44 24.85 -5.24
N TRP A 891 -0.49 24.19 -4.54
CA TRP A 891 -0.92 24.63 -3.21
C TRP A 891 0.24 24.66 -2.22
N VAL A 892 1.00 23.55 -2.14
CA VAL A 892 2.15 23.45 -1.23
C VAL A 892 3.24 24.46 -1.59
N GLY A 893 3.60 24.59 -2.87
CA GLY A 893 4.72 25.44 -3.29
C GLY A 893 4.43 26.95 -3.34
N PHE A 894 3.15 27.34 -3.35
CA PHE A 894 2.74 28.75 -3.37
C PHE A 894 1.94 29.13 -2.13
N MET A 895 0.77 28.53 -1.91
CA MET A 895 -0.20 29.00 -0.92
C MET A 895 0.15 28.61 0.52
N ALA A 896 0.79 27.46 0.71
CA ALA A 896 1.25 26.99 2.03
C ALA A 896 2.69 27.40 2.35
N GLU A 897 3.25 28.39 1.62
CA GLU A 897 4.60 28.93 1.85
C GLU A 897 4.89 29.29 3.31
N PRO A 898 4.02 30.04 4.02
CA PRO A 898 4.32 30.46 5.39
C PRO A 898 4.55 29.30 6.35
N TYR A 899 3.94 28.13 6.09
CA TYR A 899 4.17 26.95 6.91
C TYR A 899 5.52 26.31 6.61
N TRP A 900 5.86 26.05 5.34
CA TRP A 900 7.05 25.26 5.04
C TRP A 900 8.36 26.04 5.05
N SER A 901 8.33 27.37 4.87
CA SER A 901 9.56 28.19 4.93
C SER A 901 10.24 28.13 6.30
N GLY A 902 9.46 27.96 7.39
CA GLY A 902 10.00 27.79 8.76
C GLY A 902 10.06 26.35 9.28
N HIS A 903 9.33 25.41 8.65
CA HIS A 903 9.12 24.04 9.18
C HIS A 903 9.58 22.96 8.20
N PHE A 904 10.61 23.23 7.39
CA PHE A 904 11.09 22.31 6.36
C PHE A 904 11.48 20.94 6.92
N ASP A 905 12.23 20.92 8.04
CA ASP A 905 12.66 19.70 8.70
C ASP A 905 11.49 18.93 9.35
N GLU A 906 10.44 19.62 9.80
CA GLU A 906 9.24 18.95 10.32
C GLU A 906 8.41 18.31 9.21
N LEU A 907 8.26 18.99 8.07
CA LEU A 907 7.53 18.50 6.90
C LEU A 907 8.24 17.34 6.19
N PHE A 908 9.56 17.45 6.04
CA PHE A 908 10.33 16.56 5.17
C PHE A 908 11.33 15.68 5.92
N GLY A 909 11.72 16.01 7.15
CA GLY A 909 12.66 15.22 7.96
C GLY A 909 12.12 13.85 8.39
N GLY A 910 10.79 13.70 8.47
CA GLY A 910 10.12 12.41 8.71
C GLY A 910 10.01 11.52 7.46
N MET A 911 10.24 12.06 6.25
CA MET A 911 10.07 11.29 5.02
C MET A 911 11.11 10.16 4.92
N GLY A 912 10.63 8.94 4.68
CA GLY A 912 11.46 7.73 4.68
C GLY A 912 11.77 7.16 6.08
N GLY A 913 11.42 7.87 7.16
CA GLY A 913 11.59 7.46 8.56
C GLY A 913 10.52 6.50 9.09
N VAL A 914 10.13 5.48 8.30
CA VAL A 914 8.98 4.59 8.61
C VAL A 914 9.06 3.97 10.01
N GLY A 915 10.26 3.54 10.44
CA GLY A 915 10.46 2.94 11.77
C GLY A 915 10.24 3.92 12.92
N GLY A 916 10.78 5.14 12.79
CA GLY A 916 10.59 6.22 13.77
C GLY A 916 9.12 6.61 13.88
N ASN A 917 8.45 6.81 12.73
CA ASN A 917 7.03 7.18 12.68
C ASN A 917 6.11 6.10 13.27
N VAL A 918 6.41 4.82 13.05
CA VAL A 918 5.65 3.71 13.66
C VAL A 918 5.93 3.63 15.16
N SER A 919 7.19 3.79 15.58
CA SER A 919 7.58 3.74 17.00
C SER A 919 6.92 4.87 17.80
N SER A 920 6.99 6.12 17.32
CA SER A 920 6.37 7.27 17.95
C SER A 920 4.84 7.18 18.01
N SER A 921 4.22 6.52 17.02
CA SER A 921 2.76 6.37 16.96
C SER A 921 2.19 5.19 17.74
N VAL A 922 3.01 4.19 18.08
CA VAL A 922 2.54 2.96 18.73
C VAL A 922 3.28 2.71 20.04
N SER A 923 4.60 2.52 20.02
CA SER A 923 5.38 2.19 21.23
C SER A 923 5.49 3.37 22.18
N GLY A 924 5.87 4.54 21.66
CA GLY A 924 6.10 5.75 22.47
C GLY A 924 4.87 6.21 23.24
N ARG A 925 3.66 5.89 22.76
CA ARG A 925 2.41 6.21 23.46
C ARG A 925 2.04 5.21 24.56
N ILE A 926 2.60 3.99 24.55
CA ILE A 926 2.26 2.90 25.50
C ILE A 926 3.20 2.88 26.72
N GLU A 927 4.39 3.48 26.61
CA GLU A 927 5.43 3.42 27.64
C GLU A 927 5.03 4.20 28.92
N GLY A 928 4.28 5.31 28.79
CA GLY A 928 3.75 6.12 29.90
C GLY A 928 2.35 5.71 30.42
N GLY A 929 1.99 6.17 31.63
CA GLY A 929 0.60 6.15 32.11
C GLY A 929 0.20 5.06 33.11
N SER A 930 -0.97 5.26 33.72
CA SER A 930 -1.60 4.35 34.67
C SER A 930 -1.93 2.99 34.04
N SER A 931 -2.01 1.93 34.85
CA SER A 931 -2.31 0.57 34.37
C SER A 931 -3.67 0.46 33.66
N SER A 932 -4.65 1.24 34.10
CA SER A 932 -5.99 1.34 33.49
C SER A 932 -5.96 2.06 32.14
N HIS A 933 -5.22 3.16 32.01
CA HIS A 933 -5.09 3.86 30.73
C HIS A 933 -4.30 3.05 29.70
N LYS A 934 -3.27 2.30 30.14
CA LYS A 934 -2.58 1.34 29.26
C LYS A 934 -3.52 0.31 28.66
N LEU A 935 -4.55 -0.15 29.38
CA LEU A 935 -5.57 -1.05 28.83
C LEU A 935 -6.35 -0.40 27.68
N VAL A 936 -6.68 0.89 27.79
CA VAL A 936 -7.34 1.65 26.72
C VAL A 936 -6.46 1.66 25.46
N LEU A 937 -5.16 1.96 25.63
CA LEU A 937 -4.20 2.00 24.52
C LEU A 937 -4.00 0.62 23.88
N TYR A 938 -3.85 -0.45 24.66
CA TYR A 938 -3.77 -1.80 24.12
C TYR A 938 -5.06 -2.21 23.40
N THR A 939 -6.23 -1.81 23.92
CA THR A 939 -7.52 -2.09 23.27
C THR A 939 -7.60 -1.43 21.89
N ARG A 940 -7.13 -0.19 21.75
CA ARG A 940 -7.01 0.51 20.45
C ARG A 940 -6.17 -0.27 19.45
N VAL A 941 -4.97 -0.73 19.87
CA VAL A 941 -4.08 -1.53 19.02
C VAL A 941 -4.71 -2.87 18.65
N LEU A 942 -5.32 -3.57 19.60
CA LEU A 942 -5.97 -4.87 19.39
C LEU A 942 -7.16 -4.75 18.43
N LEU A 943 -7.98 -3.70 18.55
CA LEU A 943 -9.11 -3.47 17.65
C LEU A 943 -8.64 -3.17 16.22
N ALA A 944 -7.68 -2.26 16.06
CA ALA A 944 -7.13 -1.95 14.73
C ALA A 944 -6.50 -3.20 14.09
N GLY A 945 -5.63 -3.90 14.83
CA GLY A 945 -4.99 -5.14 14.39
C GLY A 945 -6.00 -6.24 14.09
N GLY A 946 -7.05 -6.38 14.90
CA GLY A 946 -8.12 -7.36 14.74
C GLY A 946 -8.95 -7.14 13.47
N VAL A 947 -9.39 -5.90 13.23
CA VAL A 947 -10.12 -5.54 11.99
C VAL A 947 -9.25 -5.77 10.76
N MET A 948 -7.97 -5.37 10.81
CA MET A 948 -7.03 -5.59 9.70
C MET A 948 -6.75 -7.08 9.45
N THR A 949 -6.61 -7.87 10.51
CA THR A 949 -6.44 -9.33 10.41
C THR A 949 -7.67 -9.99 9.81
N LEU A 950 -8.86 -9.57 10.23
CA LEU A 950 -10.13 -10.06 9.68
C LEU A 950 -10.29 -9.64 8.20
N ALA A 951 -9.84 -8.44 7.82
CA ALA A 951 -9.80 -7.99 6.43
C ALA A 951 -8.86 -8.85 5.56
N CYS A 952 -7.64 -9.12 6.03
CA CYS A 952 -6.69 -10.03 5.37
C CYS A 952 -7.28 -11.44 5.22
N TYR A 953 -7.91 -11.95 6.27
CA TYR A 953 -8.59 -13.25 6.25
C TYR A 953 -9.76 -13.25 5.26
N GLY A 954 -10.51 -12.16 5.17
CA GLY A 954 -11.59 -12.00 4.19
C GLY A 954 -11.12 -12.01 2.75
N TRP A 955 -10.01 -11.32 2.46
CA TRP A 955 -9.36 -11.41 1.16
C TRP A 955 -8.94 -12.84 0.81
N TRP A 956 -8.30 -13.54 1.76
CA TRP A 956 -7.91 -14.94 1.58
C TRP A 956 -9.15 -15.81 1.31
N ARG A 957 -10.17 -15.75 2.16
CA ARG A 957 -11.38 -16.59 2.06
C ARG A 957 -12.13 -16.34 0.74
N ARG A 958 -12.14 -15.10 0.24
CA ARG A 958 -12.70 -14.75 -1.08
C ARG A 958 -11.90 -15.38 -2.21
N ARG A 959 -10.57 -15.40 -2.11
CA ARG A 959 -9.70 -16.07 -3.08
C ARG A 959 -9.96 -17.58 -3.16
N ASP A 960 -10.18 -18.24 -2.03
CA ASP A 960 -10.53 -19.66 -1.98
C ASP A 960 -11.88 -19.95 -2.65
N HIS A 961 -12.83 -19.01 -2.54
CA HIS A 961 -14.11 -19.05 -3.25
C HIS A 961 -14.03 -18.51 -4.69
N LYS A 962 -12.81 -18.38 -5.23
CA LYS A 962 -12.50 -17.94 -6.60
C LYS A 962 -12.91 -16.50 -6.92
N TYR A 963 -13.09 -15.64 -5.92
CA TYR A 963 -13.24 -14.19 -6.12
C TYR A 963 -11.87 -13.50 -6.11
N ARG A 964 -11.69 -12.50 -6.97
CA ARG A 964 -10.51 -11.64 -7.01
C ARG A 964 -10.86 -10.24 -6.56
N GLU A 965 -10.49 -9.90 -5.32
CA GLU A 965 -10.58 -8.54 -4.78
C GLU A 965 -9.29 -7.78 -5.11
N ARG A 966 -9.41 -6.55 -5.63
CA ARG A 966 -8.28 -5.64 -5.84
C ARG A 966 -8.58 -4.25 -5.30
N SER A 967 -9.73 -3.68 -5.65
CA SER A 967 -10.08 -2.30 -5.27
C SER A 967 -10.14 -2.10 -3.76
N LEU A 968 -10.71 -3.07 -3.02
CA LEU A 968 -10.75 -3.02 -1.55
C LEU A 968 -9.35 -3.09 -0.91
N LEU A 969 -8.42 -3.87 -1.49
CA LEU A 969 -7.04 -3.90 -0.99
C LEU A 969 -6.35 -2.56 -1.15
N VAL A 970 -6.64 -1.83 -2.24
CA VAL A 970 -6.10 -0.49 -2.46
C VAL A 970 -6.60 0.45 -1.37
N LEU A 971 -7.92 0.47 -1.10
CA LEU A 971 -8.48 1.29 -0.02
C LEU A 971 -7.91 0.93 1.36
N THR A 972 -7.63 -0.36 1.62
CA THR A 972 -7.10 -0.82 2.91
C THR A 972 -5.62 -0.53 3.10
N PHE A 973 -4.79 -0.75 2.07
CA PHE A 973 -3.33 -0.76 2.24
C PHE A 973 -2.60 0.47 1.71
N VAL A 974 -3.17 1.23 0.77
CA VAL A 974 -2.54 2.49 0.33
C VAL A 974 -2.36 3.50 1.46
N PRO A 975 -3.29 3.66 2.42
CA PRO A 975 -3.09 4.56 3.55
C PRO A 975 -1.80 4.28 4.33
N PHE A 976 -1.30 3.03 4.38
CA PHE A 976 -0.05 2.69 5.08
C PHE A 976 1.20 3.31 4.43
N LEU A 977 1.13 3.76 3.18
CA LEU A 977 2.19 4.58 2.59
C LEU A 977 2.39 5.90 3.34
N GLY A 978 1.37 6.34 4.11
CA GLY A 978 1.46 7.50 5.00
C GLY A 978 2.54 7.40 6.07
N PHE A 979 2.93 6.20 6.50
CA PHE A 979 4.07 6.04 7.42
C PHE A 979 5.42 6.44 6.80
N GLY A 980 5.51 6.46 5.46
CA GLY A 980 6.68 6.96 4.74
C GLY A 980 6.71 8.49 4.61
N MET A 981 5.65 9.18 5.04
CA MET A 981 5.55 10.64 5.09
C MET A 981 5.84 11.15 6.51
N GLN A 982 5.34 12.32 6.90
CA GLN A 982 5.55 12.95 8.21
C GLN A 982 4.91 12.15 9.39
N SER A 983 5.43 12.30 10.61
CA SER A 983 4.93 11.61 11.82
C SER A 983 3.59 12.15 12.37
N TYR A 984 3.22 13.38 12.01
CA TYR A 984 2.01 14.08 12.44
C TYR A 984 1.81 14.03 13.96
N GLY A 985 2.79 14.50 14.75
CA GLY A 985 2.71 14.50 16.23
C GLY A 985 2.49 13.11 16.84
N GLY A 986 2.96 12.06 16.16
CA GLY A 986 2.74 10.68 16.57
C GLY A 986 1.31 10.16 16.33
N GLU A 987 0.40 10.89 15.68
CA GLU A 987 -0.95 10.42 15.37
C GLU A 987 -1.06 9.62 14.06
N MET A 988 0.03 9.51 13.29
CA MET A 988 -0.02 8.92 11.95
C MET A 988 -0.67 7.52 11.93
N ALA A 989 -0.38 6.65 12.90
CA ALA A 989 -1.00 5.31 12.95
C ALA A 989 -2.54 5.35 13.05
N LEU A 990 -3.10 6.29 13.83
CA LEU A 990 -4.54 6.46 13.97
C LEU A 990 -5.18 6.91 12.65
N ARG A 991 -4.54 7.87 11.96
CA ARG A 991 -5.00 8.38 10.67
C ARG A 991 -4.93 7.32 9.57
N VAL A 992 -3.84 6.55 9.53
CA VAL A 992 -3.69 5.42 8.61
C VAL A 992 -4.82 4.40 8.80
N PHE A 993 -5.12 4.02 10.04
CA PHE A 993 -6.22 3.10 10.33
C PHE A 993 -7.57 3.68 9.89
N MET A 994 -7.85 4.94 10.20
CA MET A 994 -9.07 5.63 9.78
C MET A 994 -9.27 5.59 8.25
N PHE A 995 -8.24 5.94 7.47
CA PHE A 995 -8.33 5.92 6.01
C PHE A 995 -8.41 4.50 5.42
N ALA A 996 -7.84 3.50 6.10
CA ALA A 996 -7.92 2.09 5.72
C ALA A 996 -9.27 1.44 6.03
N LEU A 997 -9.98 1.97 7.03
CA LEU A 997 -11.21 1.41 7.58
C LEU A 997 -12.32 1.11 6.55
N PRO A 998 -12.67 1.97 5.56
CA PRO A 998 -13.73 1.65 4.61
C PRO A 998 -13.42 0.39 3.79
N GLY A 999 -12.17 0.21 3.35
CA GLY A 999 -11.75 -1.01 2.68
C GLY A 999 -11.69 -2.21 3.62
N ALA A 1000 -11.13 -2.01 4.82
CA ALA A 1000 -10.91 -3.06 5.81
C ALA A 1000 -12.22 -3.64 6.34
N ALA A 1001 -13.19 -2.79 6.70
CA ALA A 1001 -14.50 -3.21 7.21
C ALA A 1001 -15.29 -4.04 6.18
N LEU A 1002 -15.25 -3.64 4.90
CA LEU A 1002 -15.88 -4.38 3.81
C LEU A 1002 -15.20 -5.74 3.57
N LEU A 1003 -13.87 -5.81 3.62
CA LEU A 1003 -13.13 -7.09 3.55
C LEU A 1003 -13.40 -7.97 4.78
N ALA A 1004 -13.46 -7.39 5.97
CA ALA A 1004 -13.77 -8.11 7.21
C ALA A 1004 -15.17 -8.74 7.16
N ALA A 1005 -16.17 -8.04 6.63
CA ALA A 1005 -17.49 -8.60 6.40
C ALA A 1005 -17.49 -9.73 5.36
N LEU A 1006 -16.66 -9.62 4.31
CA LEU A 1006 -16.45 -10.71 3.34
C LEU A 1006 -15.72 -11.92 3.96
N ALA A 1007 -15.00 -11.73 5.08
CA ALA A 1007 -14.45 -12.82 5.86
C ALA A 1007 -15.54 -13.65 6.53
N LEU A 1008 -16.63 -13.03 6.96
CA LEU A 1008 -17.79 -13.71 7.55
C LEU A 1008 -18.72 -14.28 6.47
N PHE A 1009 -19.00 -13.48 5.45
CA PHE A 1009 -19.93 -13.80 4.35
C PHE A 1009 -19.23 -13.72 2.97
N PRO A 1010 -18.40 -14.71 2.61
CA PRO A 1010 -17.58 -14.66 1.39
C PRO A 1010 -18.36 -14.88 0.09
N ARG A 1011 -19.59 -15.41 0.19
CA ARG A 1011 -20.42 -15.84 -0.95
C ARG A 1011 -21.42 -14.76 -1.36
N THR A 1012 -21.91 -14.90 -2.59
CA THR A 1012 -22.83 -13.93 -3.20
C THR A 1012 -24.29 -14.34 -3.05
N GLY A 1013 -24.56 -15.63 -2.79
CA GLY A 1013 -25.93 -16.16 -2.69
C GLY A 1013 -26.66 -16.22 -4.04
N VAL A 1014 -25.93 -16.12 -5.15
CA VAL A 1014 -26.51 -16.10 -6.51
C VAL A 1014 -26.95 -17.50 -6.94
N THR A 1015 -26.18 -18.54 -6.59
CA THR A 1015 -26.53 -19.93 -6.91
C THR A 1015 -27.32 -20.58 -5.76
N ALA A 1016 -28.22 -21.52 -6.07
CA ALA A 1016 -28.97 -22.27 -5.07
C ALA A 1016 -28.03 -22.96 -4.05
N LYS A 1017 -26.94 -23.59 -4.55
CA LYS A 1017 -25.90 -24.21 -3.71
C LYS A 1017 -25.20 -23.22 -2.76
N GLU A 1018 -24.96 -21.98 -3.19
CA GLU A 1018 -24.42 -20.93 -2.32
C GLU A 1018 -25.43 -20.54 -1.23
N ARG A 1019 -26.72 -20.40 -1.58
CA ARG A 1019 -27.79 -20.08 -0.62
C ARG A 1019 -28.00 -21.18 0.42
N ASP A 1020 -27.97 -22.44 0.02
CA ASP A 1020 -28.15 -23.57 0.94
C ASP A 1020 -26.97 -23.70 1.92
N ARG A 1021 -25.74 -23.49 1.43
CA ARG A 1021 -24.57 -23.48 2.33
C ARG A 1021 -24.49 -22.23 3.21
N ASP A 1022 -25.15 -21.13 2.86
CA ASP A 1022 -25.24 -19.94 3.70
C ASP A 1022 -26.32 -20.10 4.78
N ARG A 1023 -27.36 -20.91 4.54
CA ARG A 1023 -28.39 -21.25 5.55
C ARG A 1023 -27.87 -22.10 6.71
N ILE A 1024 -26.86 -22.94 6.47
CA ILE A 1024 -26.25 -23.83 7.49
C ILE A 1024 -24.97 -23.18 8.08
N SER A 1025 -24.69 -21.91 7.76
CA SER A 1025 -23.44 -21.26 8.16
C SER A 1025 -23.51 -20.65 9.56
N LEU A 1026 -22.47 -20.88 10.37
CA LEU A 1026 -22.22 -20.17 11.64
C LEU A 1026 -21.81 -18.70 11.46
N ALA A 1027 -21.90 -18.15 10.25
CA ALA A 1027 -21.46 -16.79 9.94
C ALA A 1027 -22.20 -15.68 10.73
N PRO A 1028 -23.52 -15.73 10.95
CA PRO A 1028 -24.18 -14.71 11.77
C PRO A 1028 -23.81 -14.80 13.26
N LEU A 1029 -23.50 -16.00 13.77
CA LEU A 1029 -22.94 -16.16 15.13
C LEU A 1029 -21.54 -15.55 15.22
N ALA A 1030 -20.70 -15.75 14.21
CA ALA A 1030 -19.41 -15.07 14.13
C ALA A 1030 -19.56 -13.54 14.01
N ALA A 1031 -20.59 -13.05 13.31
CA ALA A 1031 -20.92 -11.62 13.26
C ALA A 1031 -21.40 -11.08 14.61
N LEU A 1032 -22.17 -11.86 15.38
CA LEU A 1032 -22.55 -11.53 16.76
C LEU A 1032 -21.30 -11.40 17.64
N MET A 1033 -20.41 -12.39 17.62
CA MET A 1033 -19.18 -12.38 18.42
C MET A 1033 -18.26 -11.21 18.03
N ALA A 1034 -18.05 -10.99 16.72
CA ALA A 1034 -17.28 -9.86 16.23
C ALA A 1034 -17.93 -8.53 16.65
N GLY A 1035 -19.25 -8.42 16.54
CA GLY A 1035 -19.99 -7.24 16.96
C GLY A 1035 -19.91 -6.95 18.45
N LEU A 1036 -19.98 -7.98 19.31
CA LEU A 1036 -19.83 -7.83 20.76
C LEU A 1036 -18.41 -7.38 21.14
N ILE A 1037 -17.40 -7.97 20.51
CA ILE A 1037 -15.98 -7.59 20.71
C ILE A 1037 -15.74 -6.15 20.24
N LEU A 1038 -16.22 -5.79 19.05
CA LEU A 1038 -16.04 -4.44 18.50
C LEU A 1038 -16.85 -3.40 19.28
N MET A 1039 -18.09 -3.71 19.69
CA MET A 1039 -18.91 -2.84 20.54
C MET A 1039 -18.22 -2.61 21.89
N GLY A 1040 -17.91 -3.67 22.63
CA GLY A 1040 -17.24 -3.54 23.94
C GLY A 1040 -15.88 -2.85 23.84
N GLY A 1041 -15.10 -3.21 22.82
CA GLY A 1041 -13.84 -2.55 22.54
C GLY A 1041 -14.00 -1.07 22.16
N PHE A 1042 -15.03 -0.70 21.41
CA PHE A 1042 -15.33 0.70 21.09
C PHE A 1042 -15.59 1.51 22.36
N LEU A 1043 -16.42 1.01 23.28
CA LEU A 1043 -16.74 1.74 24.52
C LEU A 1043 -15.47 2.03 25.34
N VAL A 1044 -14.50 1.11 25.34
CA VAL A 1044 -13.20 1.29 26.01
C VAL A 1044 -12.28 2.20 25.20
N ALA A 1045 -12.14 1.96 23.89
CA ALA A 1045 -11.17 2.67 23.05
C ALA A 1045 -11.56 4.13 22.77
N ARG A 1046 -12.85 4.40 22.52
CA ARG A 1046 -13.38 5.73 22.23
C ARG A 1046 -13.51 6.56 23.49
N TRP A 1047 -14.13 6.01 24.53
CA TRP A 1047 -14.45 6.76 25.75
C TRP A 1047 -13.44 6.57 26.88
N GLY A 1048 -12.37 5.80 26.66
CA GLY A 1048 -11.31 5.60 27.66
C GLY A 1048 -10.56 6.86 28.07
N ASN A 1049 -10.57 7.88 27.21
CA ASN A 1049 -9.95 9.18 27.46
C ASN A 1049 -10.93 10.24 28.01
N GLU A 1050 -12.19 9.87 28.24
CA GLU A 1050 -13.26 10.86 28.49
C GLU A 1050 -13.02 11.72 29.73
N SER A 1051 -12.33 11.19 30.73
CA SER A 1051 -12.07 11.88 31.99
C SER A 1051 -11.28 13.19 31.82
N PHE A 1052 -10.43 13.28 30.79
CA PHE A 1052 -9.65 14.48 30.45
C PHE A 1052 -10.02 15.10 29.08
N GLU A 1053 -10.76 14.39 28.22
CA GLU A 1053 -11.29 14.96 26.96
C GLU A 1053 -12.58 15.75 27.16
N ARG A 1054 -13.35 15.46 28.22
CA ARG A 1054 -14.53 16.22 28.64
C ARG A 1054 -14.13 17.63 29.07
N THR A 1055 -14.83 18.62 28.53
CA THR A 1055 -14.74 20.01 28.98
C THR A 1055 -15.73 20.25 30.11
N ARG A 1056 -15.31 20.91 31.20
CA ARG A 1056 -16.19 21.22 32.34
C ARG A 1056 -16.72 22.66 32.26
N PRO A 1057 -17.96 22.93 32.73
CA PRO A 1057 -18.51 24.29 32.75
C PRO A 1057 -17.61 25.29 33.51
N GLY A 1058 -16.97 24.86 34.61
CA GLY A 1058 -16.05 25.72 35.35
C GLY A 1058 -14.79 26.09 34.58
N GLU A 1059 -14.34 25.25 33.66
CA GLU A 1059 -13.19 25.54 32.77
C GLU A 1059 -13.58 26.54 31.68
N VAL A 1060 -14.78 26.41 31.13
CA VAL A 1060 -15.35 27.39 30.18
C VAL A 1060 -15.52 28.76 30.86
N ALA A 1061 -16.04 28.80 32.09
CA ALA A 1061 -16.17 30.03 32.86
C ALA A 1061 -14.82 30.71 33.14
N ALA A 1062 -13.77 29.92 33.44
CA ALA A 1062 -12.43 30.45 33.64
C ALA A 1062 -11.83 31.03 32.34
N MET A 1063 -12.05 30.37 31.21
CA MET A 1063 -11.61 30.90 29.91
C MET A 1063 -12.36 32.17 29.51
N ASN A 1064 -13.67 32.24 29.78
CA ASN A 1064 -14.44 33.48 29.58
C ASN A 1064 -13.91 34.64 30.46
N TYR A 1065 -13.42 34.35 31.68
CA TYR A 1065 -12.74 35.35 32.49
C TYR A 1065 -11.44 35.84 31.82
N VAL A 1066 -10.64 34.93 31.23
CA VAL A 1066 -9.42 35.28 30.49
C VAL A 1066 -9.74 36.18 29.30
N TYR A 1067 -10.70 35.81 28.45
CA TYR A 1067 -11.10 36.62 27.28
C TYR A 1067 -11.67 37.98 27.70
N ALA A 1068 -12.32 38.09 28.87
CA ALA A 1068 -12.79 39.38 29.39
C ALA A 1068 -11.68 40.30 29.91
N HIS A 1069 -10.46 39.79 30.11
CA HIS A 1069 -9.31 40.53 30.65
C HIS A 1069 -8.06 40.42 29.75
N ASP A 1070 -8.27 40.17 28.46
CA ASP A 1070 -7.18 39.93 27.51
C ASP A 1070 -6.59 41.21 26.90
N ASP A 1071 -7.12 42.40 27.21
CA ASP A 1071 -6.64 43.65 26.65
C ASP A 1071 -5.42 44.23 27.43
N PRO A 1072 -4.32 44.62 26.73
CA PRO A 1072 -4.10 44.49 25.28
C PRO A 1072 -3.69 43.07 24.83
N THR A 1073 -2.98 42.31 25.67
CA THR A 1073 -2.72 40.87 25.50
C THR A 1073 -2.61 40.20 26.87
N VAL A 1074 -2.81 38.88 26.92
CA VAL A 1074 -2.67 38.07 28.15
C VAL A 1074 -1.86 36.80 27.88
N ARG A 1075 -1.04 36.40 28.86
CA ARG A 1075 -0.32 35.12 28.84
C ARG A 1075 -0.95 34.13 29.80
N LEU A 1076 -1.38 32.99 29.29
CA LEU A 1076 -1.98 31.93 30.08
C LEU A 1076 -1.02 30.75 30.19
N LEU A 1077 -0.42 30.59 31.36
CA LEU A 1077 0.46 29.48 31.69
C LEU A 1077 -0.38 28.27 32.09
N TRP A 1078 -0.16 27.15 31.43
CA TRP A 1078 -0.84 25.87 31.69
C TRP A 1078 0.17 24.76 31.97
N LEU A 1079 -0.25 23.76 32.73
CA LEU A 1079 0.64 22.71 33.25
C LEU A 1079 0.90 21.61 32.21
N SER A 1080 2.15 21.46 31.77
CA SER A 1080 2.58 20.41 30.84
C SER A 1080 3.68 19.52 31.43
N ASN A 1081 3.75 18.26 31.02
CA ASN A 1081 4.86 17.36 31.34
C ASN A 1081 6.04 17.49 30.36
N ASP A 1082 5.82 18.10 29.21
CA ASP A 1082 6.82 18.31 28.16
C ASP A 1082 6.59 19.67 27.50
N LEU A 1083 7.62 20.49 27.37
CA LEU A 1083 7.52 21.84 26.81
C LEU A 1083 7.59 21.86 25.27
N VAL A 1084 8.01 20.76 24.66
CA VAL A 1084 8.30 20.65 23.23
C VAL A 1084 7.30 19.72 22.55
N ASP A 1085 7.10 18.51 23.08
CA ASP A 1085 6.28 17.49 22.42
C ASP A 1085 4.80 17.55 22.83
N ASN A 1086 4.49 18.07 24.03
CA ASN A 1086 3.11 18.24 24.49
C ASN A 1086 2.62 19.68 24.24
N VAL A 1087 2.05 19.87 23.05
CA VAL A 1087 1.67 21.20 22.51
C VAL A 1087 0.17 21.48 22.56
N THR A 1088 -0.66 20.57 23.10
CA THR A 1088 -2.13 20.75 23.13
C THR A 1088 -2.65 20.66 24.57
N PRO A 1089 -3.11 21.76 25.17
CA PRO A 1089 -3.65 21.73 26.52
C PRO A 1089 -5.02 21.03 26.58
N ALA A 1090 -5.28 20.32 27.68
CA ALA A 1090 -6.59 19.78 28.02
C ALA A 1090 -7.44 20.86 28.71
N LEU A 1091 -7.83 21.90 27.97
CA LEU A 1091 -8.74 22.98 28.41
C LEU A 1091 -9.46 23.61 27.20
N PRO A 1092 -10.61 24.31 27.35
CA PRO A 1092 -11.35 24.92 26.24
C PRO A 1092 -10.69 26.20 25.70
N TRP A 1093 -9.51 26.03 25.10
CA TRP A 1093 -8.61 27.10 24.70
C TRP A 1093 -8.87 27.65 23.30
N GLY A 1094 -8.43 28.88 23.05
CA GLY A 1094 -8.39 29.53 21.75
C GLY A 1094 -9.75 29.72 21.10
N ALA A 1095 -10.83 29.83 21.86
CA ALA A 1095 -12.19 29.94 21.34
C ALA A 1095 -12.52 31.35 20.80
N LYS A 1096 -11.82 32.37 21.31
CA LYS A 1096 -11.95 33.80 20.96
C LYS A 1096 -10.60 34.47 21.09
N ASP A 1097 -10.45 35.63 20.44
CA ASP A 1097 -9.31 36.53 20.60
C ASP A 1097 -7.94 35.82 20.57
N MET A 1098 -7.77 34.89 19.62
CA MET A 1098 -6.58 34.04 19.58
C MET A 1098 -5.29 34.85 19.39
N GLU A 1099 -5.41 36.04 18.79
CA GLU A 1099 -4.31 36.98 18.58
C GLU A 1099 -3.87 37.70 19.87
N LYS A 1100 -4.72 37.68 20.92
CA LYS A 1100 -4.48 38.35 22.19
C LYS A 1100 -4.05 37.41 23.31
N VAL A 1101 -4.44 36.13 23.24
CA VAL A 1101 -4.15 35.14 24.29
C VAL A 1101 -2.99 34.24 23.87
N GLN A 1102 -1.86 34.38 24.56
CA GLN A 1102 -0.70 33.51 24.37
C GLN A 1102 -0.72 32.36 25.38
N TYR A 1103 -0.82 31.12 24.88
CA TYR A 1103 -0.82 29.91 25.71
C TYR A 1103 0.61 29.41 25.92
N VAL A 1104 1.09 29.41 27.16
CA VAL A 1104 2.48 29.10 27.49
C VAL A 1104 2.55 27.75 28.22
N PRO A 1105 3.08 26.68 27.60
CA PRO A 1105 3.29 25.42 28.30
C PRO A 1105 4.29 25.65 29.44
N THR A 1106 3.94 25.21 30.63
CA THR A 1106 4.75 25.39 31.84
C THR A 1106 4.94 24.05 32.52
N LEU A 1107 6.20 23.71 32.84
CA LEU A 1107 6.53 22.37 33.33
C LEU A 1107 5.86 22.10 34.68
N ALA A 1108 4.98 21.11 34.71
CA ALA A 1108 4.35 20.62 35.92
C ALA A 1108 5.41 19.97 36.82
N PRO A 1109 5.53 20.39 38.09
CA PRO A 1109 6.53 19.80 38.98
C PRO A 1109 6.09 18.38 39.39
N ALA A 1110 6.98 17.40 39.21
CA ALA A 1110 6.72 16.03 39.64
C ALA A 1110 6.49 15.93 41.16
N ASP A 1111 7.23 16.72 41.95
CA ASP A 1111 6.95 16.95 43.37
C ASP A 1111 6.09 18.22 43.53
N PRO A 1112 4.82 18.11 43.97
CA PRO A 1112 3.90 19.24 44.09
C PRO A 1112 4.34 20.28 45.14
N VAL A 1113 5.36 20.01 45.95
CA VAL A 1113 5.94 20.98 46.89
C VAL A 1113 6.86 21.99 46.18
N LEU A 1114 7.46 21.60 45.05
CA LEU A 1114 8.46 22.42 44.34
C LEU A 1114 7.81 23.46 43.41
N VAL A 1115 6.98 24.34 43.98
CA VAL A 1115 6.22 25.37 43.24
C VAL A 1115 7.07 26.57 42.79
N SER A 1116 8.31 26.71 43.29
CA SER A 1116 9.20 27.84 42.97
C SER A 1116 9.46 27.98 41.46
N GLY A 1117 9.51 26.87 40.73
CA GLY A 1117 9.64 26.88 39.26
C GLY A 1117 8.43 27.50 38.57
N LEU A 1118 7.21 27.22 39.05
CA LEU A 1118 5.97 27.80 38.52
C LEU A 1118 5.88 29.30 38.82
N VAL A 1119 6.25 29.70 40.04
CA VAL A 1119 6.30 31.12 40.43
C VAL A 1119 7.32 31.88 39.57
N LYS A 1120 8.50 31.27 39.33
CA LYS A 1120 9.51 31.84 38.45
C LYS A 1120 8.98 31.96 37.02
N ALA A 1121 8.37 30.92 36.46
CA ALA A 1121 7.78 30.96 35.12
C ALA A 1121 6.73 32.08 34.99
N LEU A 1122 5.90 32.28 36.02
CA LEU A 1122 4.91 33.36 36.04
C LEU A 1122 5.56 34.76 36.12
N LYS A 1123 6.69 34.91 36.83
CA LYS A 1123 7.51 36.14 36.84
C LYS A 1123 8.15 36.40 35.48
N ASP A 1124 8.75 35.37 34.89
CA ASP A 1124 9.44 35.43 33.59
C ASP A 1124 8.45 35.71 32.44
N ALA A 1125 7.19 35.28 32.57
CA ALA A 1125 6.13 35.60 31.61
C ALA A 1125 5.78 37.10 31.55
N GLY A 1126 6.15 37.90 32.55
CA GLY A 1126 5.92 39.35 32.54
C GLY A 1126 4.50 39.78 32.95
N PRO A 1127 4.13 41.06 32.74
CA PRO A 1127 2.86 41.61 33.22
C PRO A 1127 1.66 41.04 32.46
N ASN A 1128 0.50 41.02 33.10
CA ASN A 1128 -0.75 40.44 32.61
C ASN A 1128 -0.65 38.94 32.27
N SER A 1129 -0.09 38.18 33.21
CA SER A 1129 0.08 36.72 33.10
C SER A 1129 -0.71 35.99 34.19
N TYR A 1130 -1.30 34.85 33.82
CA TYR A 1130 -2.05 33.97 34.71
C TYR A 1130 -1.48 32.55 34.69
N LEU A 1131 -1.35 31.93 35.86
CA LEU A 1131 -1.12 30.49 36.00
C LEU A 1131 -2.46 29.80 36.25
N MET A 1132 -2.85 28.91 35.34
CA MET A 1132 -4.09 28.14 35.46
C MET A 1132 -3.80 26.70 35.90
N VAL A 1133 -4.46 26.28 36.97
CA VAL A 1133 -4.55 24.88 37.39
C VAL A 1133 -6.00 24.45 37.19
N ASN A 1134 -6.24 23.59 36.20
CA ASN A 1134 -7.57 23.08 35.87
C ASN A 1134 -7.65 21.55 35.98
N ARG A 1135 -8.86 21.08 36.24
CA ARG A 1135 -9.13 19.66 36.53
C ARG A 1135 -8.84 18.72 35.36
N SER A 1136 -9.17 19.10 34.12
CA SER A 1136 -8.90 18.27 32.94
C SER A 1136 -7.40 18.01 32.75
N GLN A 1137 -6.57 19.05 32.90
CA GLN A 1137 -5.11 18.93 32.79
C GLN A 1137 -4.50 18.12 33.94
N VAL A 1138 -5.01 18.29 35.17
CA VAL A 1138 -4.61 17.48 36.33
C VAL A 1138 -4.88 16.00 36.06
N ILE A 1139 -6.07 15.65 35.58
CA ILE A 1139 -6.44 14.27 35.26
C ILE A 1139 -5.55 13.70 34.15
N TYR A 1140 -5.25 14.49 33.13
CA TYR A 1140 -4.29 14.11 32.08
C TYR A 1140 -2.92 13.75 32.68
N LEU A 1141 -2.35 14.61 33.54
CA LEU A 1141 -1.07 14.34 34.21
C LEU A 1141 -1.13 13.10 35.12
N GLN A 1142 -2.26 12.83 35.76
CA GLN A 1142 -2.44 11.62 36.57
C GLN A 1142 -2.49 10.35 35.71
N LEU A 1143 -3.26 10.36 34.62
CA LEU A 1143 -3.52 9.17 33.81
C LEU A 1143 -2.42 8.86 32.80
N ASP A 1144 -1.92 9.87 32.09
CA ASP A 1144 -0.93 9.70 31.00
C ASP A 1144 0.51 9.78 31.52
N VAL A 1145 0.77 10.59 32.55
CA VAL A 1145 2.13 10.80 33.10
C VAL A 1145 2.36 10.01 34.39
N GLY A 1146 1.31 9.75 35.18
CA GLY A 1146 1.38 8.95 36.40
C GLY A 1146 1.49 9.74 37.70
N TYR A 1147 1.04 11.01 37.72
CA TYR A 1147 1.05 11.83 38.92
C TYR A 1147 0.08 11.28 39.99
N SER A 1148 0.37 11.53 41.27
CA SER A 1148 -0.45 11.02 42.38
C SER A 1148 -1.83 11.70 42.43
N ALA A 1149 -2.86 10.99 42.90
CA ALA A 1149 -4.20 11.57 43.08
C ALA A 1149 -4.23 12.78 44.05
N ALA A 1150 -3.31 12.81 45.03
CA ALA A 1150 -3.17 13.91 45.98
C ALA A 1150 -2.34 15.10 45.45
N TRP A 1151 -1.86 15.01 44.20
CA TRP A 1151 -0.92 15.99 43.63
C TRP A 1151 -1.54 17.39 43.55
N GLU A 1152 -2.76 17.51 43.03
CA GLU A 1152 -3.46 18.79 42.86
C GLU A 1152 -3.66 19.52 44.20
N GLY A 1153 -4.23 18.83 45.20
CA GLY A 1153 -4.46 19.42 46.52
C GLY A 1153 -3.17 19.89 47.19
N ARG A 1154 -2.09 19.10 47.08
CA ARG A 1154 -0.77 19.49 47.60
C ARG A 1154 -0.17 20.66 46.82
N LEU A 1155 -0.31 20.68 45.50
CA LEU A 1155 0.18 21.77 44.66
C LEU A 1155 -0.52 23.08 45.02
N LEU A 1156 -1.85 23.06 45.07
CA LEU A 1156 -2.65 24.24 45.43
C LEU A 1156 -2.33 24.73 46.84
N GLN A 1157 -2.18 23.83 47.82
CA GLN A 1157 -1.79 24.20 49.18
C GLN A 1157 -0.41 24.92 49.22
N ASN A 1158 0.55 24.47 48.41
CA ASN A 1158 1.88 25.10 48.36
C ASN A 1158 1.87 26.41 47.56
N LEU A 1159 1.05 26.52 46.51
CA LEU A 1159 0.84 27.79 45.79
C LEU A 1159 0.12 28.83 46.67
N ASP A 1160 -0.85 28.40 47.47
CA ASP A 1160 -1.57 29.24 48.43
C ASP A 1160 -0.67 29.81 49.52
N GLY A 1161 0.38 29.08 49.89
CA GLY A 1161 1.38 29.51 50.86
C GLY A 1161 2.41 30.51 50.33
N ARG A 1162 2.32 30.94 49.05
CA ARG A 1162 3.25 31.93 48.46
C ARG A 1162 2.70 33.35 48.58
N ASP A 1163 3.37 34.19 49.35
CA ASP A 1163 3.00 35.60 49.54
C ASP A 1163 3.01 36.42 48.23
N GLU A 1164 3.78 35.98 47.24
CA GLU A 1164 3.89 36.67 45.94
C GLU A 1164 2.67 36.45 45.04
N LEU A 1165 1.84 35.44 45.32
CA LEU A 1165 0.69 35.08 44.49
C LEU A 1165 -0.62 35.63 45.06
N LYS A 1166 -1.58 35.86 44.17
CA LYS A 1166 -2.99 36.09 44.51
C LYS A 1166 -3.88 35.24 43.61
N LYS A 1167 -4.95 34.69 44.19
CA LYS A 1167 -6.01 34.04 43.40
C LYS A 1167 -6.82 35.12 42.70
N VAL A 1168 -7.01 34.99 41.39
CA VAL A 1168 -7.79 35.93 40.58
C VAL A 1168 -9.13 35.37 40.14
N PHE A 1169 -9.22 34.05 40.00
CA PHE A 1169 -10.43 33.34 39.66
C PHE A 1169 -10.40 31.95 40.32
N VAL A 1170 -11.50 31.56 40.96
CA VAL A 1170 -11.62 30.27 41.65
C VAL A 1170 -13.03 29.75 41.46
N ASN A 1171 -13.15 28.50 41.03
CA ASN A 1171 -14.39 27.73 41.10
C ASN A 1171 -14.09 26.26 41.44
N SER A 1172 -15.06 25.37 41.22
CA SER A 1172 -14.93 23.94 41.50
C SER A 1172 -13.93 23.19 40.61
N ASP A 1173 -13.59 23.74 39.44
CA ASP A 1173 -12.80 23.05 38.40
C ASP A 1173 -11.47 23.73 38.09
N VAL A 1174 -11.32 25.01 38.43
CA VAL A 1174 -10.17 25.85 38.09
C VAL A 1174 -9.78 26.75 39.25
N THR A 1175 -8.47 26.83 39.50
CA THR A 1175 -7.86 27.90 40.28
C THR A 1175 -6.83 28.64 39.42
N MET A 1176 -6.99 29.96 39.31
CA MET A 1176 -6.06 30.83 38.59
C MET A 1176 -5.31 31.75 39.54
N TYR A 1177 -3.99 31.84 39.35
CA TYR A 1177 -3.10 32.72 40.11
C TYR A 1177 -2.53 33.81 39.22
N ALA A 1178 -2.34 34.99 39.81
CA ALA A 1178 -1.53 36.07 39.24
C ALA A 1178 -0.51 36.54 40.28
N LEU A 1179 0.52 37.26 39.83
CA LEU A 1179 1.42 37.95 40.75
C LEU A 1179 0.70 39.09 41.46
N ARG A 1180 0.90 39.17 42.78
CA ARG A 1180 0.33 40.21 43.64
C ARG A 1180 0.90 41.58 43.27
N GLN A 1181 2.20 41.65 42.99
CA GLN A 1181 2.88 42.77 42.37
C GLN A 1181 3.27 42.40 40.94
N GLN A 1182 2.73 43.11 39.96
CA GLN A 1182 3.04 42.86 38.54
C GLN A 1182 4.47 43.34 38.22
N PRO A 1183 5.24 42.58 37.43
CA PRO A 1183 6.59 42.97 37.04
C PRO A 1183 6.58 44.23 36.16
N GLU A 1184 7.64 45.05 36.25
CA GLU A 1184 7.78 46.27 35.46
C GLU A 1184 7.93 45.95 33.97
N GLY A 1185 7.21 46.70 33.11
CA GLY A 1185 7.23 46.50 31.67
C GLY A 1185 5.88 46.88 31.03
N LYS A 1186 5.89 47.15 29.72
CA LYS A 1186 4.64 47.34 28.97
C LYS A 1186 4.07 45.98 28.59
N VAL A 1187 2.76 45.80 28.77
CA VAL A 1187 2.04 44.65 28.20
C VAL A 1187 2.16 44.75 26.67
N ALA A 1188 2.53 43.65 26.01
CA ALA A 1188 2.68 43.63 24.58
C ALA A 1188 1.35 43.91 23.89
N LYS A 1189 1.39 44.52 22.71
CA LYS A 1189 0.22 44.63 21.84
C LYS A 1189 0.07 43.34 21.05
N PRO A 1190 -1.15 42.97 20.64
CA PRO A 1190 -1.34 41.79 19.80
C PRO A 1190 -0.61 42.03 18.46
N ASP A 1191 0.24 41.09 18.10
CA ASP A 1191 0.96 41.06 16.82
C ASP A 1191 0.69 39.70 16.16
N PRO A 1192 -0.46 39.56 15.48
CA PRO A 1192 -0.81 38.31 14.80
C PRO A 1192 0.16 37.98 13.65
N GLY A 1193 1.06 38.89 13.28
CA GLY A 1193 1.86 38.78 12.08
C GLY A 1193 1.08 39.18 10.83
N PRO A 1194 1.63 38.89 9.65
CA PRO A 1194 1.07 39.34 8.39
C PRO A 1194 -0.23 38.62 8.00
N ILE A 1195 -1.06 39.38 7.29
CA ILE A 1195 -2.37 38.92 6.82
C ILE A 1195 -2.25 38.07 5.54
N GLY A 1196 -2.95 36.94 5.53
CA GLY A 1196 -3.18 36.06 4.39
C GLY A 1196 -2.03 35.09 4.11
N PRO A 1197 -2.22 34.10 3.22
CA PRO A 1197 -1.13 33.28 2.72
C PRO A 1197 -0.11 34.19 2.03
N GLN A 1198 1.04 34.41 2.66
CA GLN A 1198 2.13 35.16 2.07
C GLN A 1198 2.77 34.33 0.97
N VAL A 1199 2.69 34.83 -0.26
CA VAL A 1199 3.39 34.25 -1.41
C VAL A 1199 4.49 35.21 -1.83
N THR A 1200 5.75 34.78 -1.71
CA THR A 1200 6.88 35.57 -2.18
C THR A 1200 6.91 35.56 -3.71
N TRP A 1201 6.55 36.65 -4.37
CA TRP A 1201 6.54 36.74 -5.83
C TRP A 1201 7.89 37.19 -6.38
N THR A 1202 8.61 36.29 -7.05
CA THR A 1202 9.78 36.56 -7.88
C THR A 1202 9.37 36.50 -9.35
N PRO A 1203 10.16 37.05 -10.30
CA PRO A 1203 9.85 36.90 -11.73
C PRO A 1203 9.64 35.44 -12.15
N TRP A 1204 10.43 34.52 -11.57
CA TRP A 1204 10.31 33.08 -11.80
C TRP A 1204 9.06 32.46 -11.16
N SER A 1205 8.62 32.93 -9.99
CA SER A 1205 7.39 32.43 -9.37
C SER A 1205 6.13 32.99 -10.03
N VAL A 1206 6.16 34.21 -10.58
CA VAL A 1206 5.08 34.75 -11.42
C VAL A 1206 4.91 33.90 -12.68
N VAL A 1207 6.01 33.61 -13.39
CA VAL A 1207 5.98 32.74 -14.57
C VAL A 1207 5.51 31.33 -14.21
N GLY A 1208 5.98 30.78 -13.09
CA GLY A 1208 5.52 29.49 -12.57
C GLY A 1208 4.04 29.47 -12.22
N GLY A 1209 3.51 30.53 -11.60
CA GLY A 1209 2.11 30.68 -11.24
C GLY A 1209 1.19 30.78 -12.47
N LEU A 1210 1.57 31.58 -13.48
CA LEU A 1210 0.86 31.63 -14.75
C LEU A 1210 0.88 30.28 -15.48
N ALA A 1211 2.03 29.60 -15.49
CA ALA A 1211 2.16 28.25 -16.04
C ALA A 1211 1.29 27.24 -15.29
N ALA A 1212 1.19 27.33 -13.95
CA ALA A 1212 0.33 26.50 -13.13
C ALA A 1212 -1.15 26.66 -13.50
N VAL A 1213 -1.64 27.89 -13.60
CA VAL A 1213 -3.05 28.17 -13.97
C VAL A 1213 -3.34 27.61 -15.36
N ALA A 1214 -2.49 27.91 -16.34
CA ALA A 1214 -2.65 27.39 -17.70
C ALA A 1214 -2.63 25.85 -17.74
N LEU A 1215 -1.72 25.22 -16.98
CA LEU A 1215 -1.59 23.78 -16.89
C LEU A 1215 -2.81 23.12 -16.26
N ILE A 1216 -3.32 23.65 -15.14
CA ILE A 1216 -4.53 23.14 -14.46
C ILE A 1216 -5.75 23.26 -15.37
N LEU A 1217 -5.93 24.39 -16.05
CA LEU A 1217 -7.04 24.58 -17.00
C LEU A 1217 -6.94 23.60 -18.17
N LEU A 1218 -5.75 23.45 -18.76
CA LEU A 1218 -5.50 22.53 -19.87
C LEU A 1218 -5.75 21.07 -19.48
N LEU A 1219 -5.22 20.62 -18.33
CA LEU A 1219 -5.39 19.25 -17.84
C LEU A 1219 -6.85 18.95 -17.45
N THR A 1220 -7.54 19.93 -16.86
CA THR A 1220 -8.98 19.83 -16.56
C THR A 1220 -9.81 19.71 -17.83
N ALA A 1221 -9.60 20.63 -18.78
CA ALA A 1221 -10.27 20.59 -20.08
C ALA A 1221 -9.98 19.27 -20.81
N ARG A 1222 -8.76 18.74 -20.65
CA ARG A 1222 -8.35 17.47 -21.24
C ARG A 1222 -9.17 16.29 -20.74
N GLU A 1223 -9.31 16.14 -19.43
CA GLU A 1223 -10.10 15.05 -18.87
C GLU A 1223 -11.60 15.22 -19.16
N ILE A 1224 -12.11 16.46 -19.17
CA ILE A 1224 -13.51 16.73 -19.56
C ILE A 1224 -13.76 16.32 -21.01
N VAL A 1225 -12.91 16.75 -21.96
CA VAL A 1225 -13.04 16.37 -23.36
C VAL A 1225 -12.97 14.85 -23.53
N ARG A 1226 -12.07 14.18 -22.82
CA ARG A 1226 -11.90 12.73 -22.86
C ARG A 1226 -13.17 11.98 -22.45
N VAL A 1227 -13.87 12.44 -21.41
CA VAL A 1227 -15.07 11.78 -20.88
C VAL A 1227 -16.36 12.23 -21.59
N ALA A 1228 -16.49 13.53 -21.86
CA ALA A 1228 -17.72 14.13 -22.38
C ALA A 1228 -17.89 13.95 -23.89
N LEU A 1229 -16.82 14.03 -24.70
CA LEU A 1229 -16.90 13.99 -26.16
C LEU A 1229 -16.82 12.58 -26.74
N ARG A 1230 -17.53 12.35 -27.86
CA ARG A 1230 -17.49 11.09 -28.61
C ARG A 1230 -16.08 10.80 -29.17
N PRO A 1231 -15.56 9.57 -29.01
CA PRO A 1231 -14.40 9.06 -29.72
C PRO A 1231 -14.46 9.48 -31.18
N SER A 1232 -13.48 10.26 -31.57
CA SER A 1232 -13.30 10.72 -32.94
C SER A 1232 -11.82 10.98 -33.15
N VAL A 1233 -11.37 10.92 -34.42
CA VAL A 1233 -9.99 11.27 -34.79
C VAL A 1233 -9.65 12.69 -34.33
N ARG A 1234 -10.63 13.61 -34.38
CA ARG A 1234 -10.48 14.98 -33.92
C ARG A 1234 -10.25 15.06 -32.41
N GLN A 1235 -11.01 14.30 -31.62
CA GLN A 1235 -10.79 14.19 -30.17
C GLN A 1235 -9.41 13.62 -29.85
N LEU A 1236 -8.98 12.55 -30.54
CA LEU A 1236 -7.68 11.94 -30.32
C LEU A 1236 -6.53 12.90 -30.65
N ARG A 1237 -6.59 13.61 -31.78
CA ARG A 1237 -5.60 14.64 -32.15
C ARG A 1237 -5.53 15.75 -31.09
N TRP A 1238 -6.68 16.18 -30.58
CA TRP A 1238 -6.74 17.21 -29.54
C TRP A 1238 -6.16 16.70 -28.20
N LEU A 1239 -6.42 15.45 -27.81
CA LEU A 1239 -5.83 14.82 -26.62
C LEU A 1239 -4.31 14.63 -26.74
N GLN A 1240 -3.81 14.30 -27.93
CA GLN A 1240 -2.36 14.21 -28.20
C GLN A 1240 -1.70 15.60 -28.17
N SER A 1241 -2.33 16.59 -28.82
CA SER A 1241 -1.80 17.96 -28.87
C SER A 1241 -1.74 18.60 -27.48
N SER A 1242 -2.80 18.45 -26.68
CA SER A 1242 -2.85 18.92 -25.29
C SER A 1242 -1.84 18.22 -24.38
N PHE A 1243 -1.50 16.94 -24.62
CA PHE A 1243 -0.40 16.27 -23.92
C PHE A 1243 0.94 16.95 -24.18
N TRP A 1244 1.30 17.13 -25.45
CA TRP A 1244 2.57 17.77 -25.81
C TRP A 1244 2.64 19.22 -25.32
N PHE A 1245 1.53 19.95 -25.35
CA PHE A 1245 1.46 21.32 -24.83
C PHE A 1245 1.55 21.39 -23.29
N SER A 1246 1.13 20.34 -22.58
CA SER A 1246 1.24 20.29 -21.11
C SER A 1246 2.68 20.10 -20.60
N LEU A 1247 3.56 19.48 -21.39
CA LEU A 1247 4.93 19.16 -20.95
C LEU A 1247 5.80 20.40 -20.71
N PRO A 1248 5.86 21.40 -21.61
CA PRO A 1248 6.60 22.64 -21.35
C PRO A 1248 6.06 23.40 -20.14
N LEU A 1249 4.73 23.50 -20.00
CA LEU A 1249 4.11 24.17 -18.85
C LEU A 1249 4.45 23.49 -17.52
N LEU A 1250 4.43 22.15 -17.51
CA LEU A 1250 4.86 21.36 -16.34
C LEU A 1250 6.35 21.57 -16.04
N ALA A 1251 7.21 21.60 -17.06
CA ALA A 1251 8.64 21.85 -16.87
C ALA A 1251 8.91 23.24 -16.28
N VAL A 1252 8.23 24.28 -16.76
CA VAL A 1252 8.32 25.65 -16.24
C VAL A 1252 7.83 25.71 -14.78
N LEU A 1253 6.70 25.07 -14.48
CA LEU A 1253 6.19 24.99 -13.11
C LEU A 1253 7.19 24.29 -12.18
N LEU A 1254 7.72 23.13 -12.56
CA LEU A 1254 8.69 22.39 -11.76
C LEU A 1254 9.99 23.19 -11.55
N ALA A 1255 10.50 23.84 -12.59
CA ALA A 1255 11.68 24.69 -12.48
C ALA A 1255 11.45 25.86 -11.51
N SER A 1256 10.29 26.50 -11.59
CA SER A 1256 9.87 27.56 -10.67
C SER A 1256 9.77 27.07 -9.22
N LEU A 1257 9.14 25.91 -8.99
CA LEU A 1257 9.03 25.30 -7.66
C LEU A 1257 10.40 24.94 -7.08
N VAL A 1258 11.28 24.31 -7.87
CA VAL A 1258 12.65 23.97 -7.44
C VAL A 1258 13.43 25.23 -7.09
N GLN A 1259 13.36 26.26 -7.94
CA GLN A 1259 14.01 27.55 -7.65
C GLN A 1259 13.49 28.14 -6.34
N ARG A 1260 12.17 28.16 -6.14
CA ARG A 1260 11.54 28.62 -4.88
C ARG A 1260 12.05 27.86 -3.66
N PHE A 1261 12.03 26.52 -3.69
CA PHE A 1261 12.52 25.69 -2.58
C PHE A 1261 14.02 25.87 -2.30
N LEU A 1262 14.82 26.28 -3.29
CA LEU A 1262 16.26 26.53 -3.11
C LEU A 1262 16.57 27.95 -2.62
N THR A 1263 15.74 28.94 -2.97
CA THR A 1263 16.02 30.36 -2.68
C THR A 1263 15.31 30.91 -1.46
N MET A 1264 14.18 30.32 -1.05
CA MET A 1264 13.44 30.75 0.13
C MET A 1264 13.95 29.93 1.32
N LYS A 1265 14.63 30.59 2.25
CA LYS A 1265 15.18 30.01 3.49
C LYS A 1265 14.33 30.40 4.67
#